data_AF-A0A926ZHB4-F1
#
_entry.id   AF-A0A926ZHB4-F1
#
_cell.length_a   1.000
_cell.length_b   1.000
_cell.length_c   1.000
_cell.angle_alpha   90.00
_cell.angle_beta   90.00
_cell.angle_gamma   90.00
#
_symmetry.space_group_name_H-M   'P 1'
#
loop_
_entity.id
_entity.type
_entity.pdbx_description
1 polymer ?
#
loop_
_entity_poly.entity_id
_entity_poly.type
_entity_poly.pdbx_seq_one_letter_code
_entity_poly.pdbx_strand_id
1 'polypeptide(L)'
;MSTTSPFSPEEIAAEGLKPEEYQEIVNRLGRHPNKAELGMFGVMWSEHCCYKNSRPLLKQFPTTGDRILVGPGENAGVVDLGDGIRLAFKIESHNHPSAVEPFQGAATGVGGILRDIFTMGARPIALLNSLRFGSLEDARTRRLFSGVVSGISHYGNCLVANETFIWRDENGVHFDTIGNFVESRLPSGKTTVELDATTSVETLSIDPDTLQSCWQPVRRIFKRRSNKLVTIRTSLGRTLRVTPDHPSFIRRNGELDILPALSLSVGDEIPILTNFPFSDSEDIPPLDLLSTLDEAHSKDVYVALPPNWQATDIVRAALQLLESCASNRCRYLKKGLLPLQHFLSLEPLLNVSRRDIWLYRKSGKANYMKAVIQPDELFARLLGYYLSEGCVSQNGNTDKIIFTFAHHEIEYVNDVLDGLKRLGLKGYVEKRASTIAVYATSWLLGHLLKNVWHCGKKASNKAFPAFVFHWPRNLQREALKGLLRGDGSLTTRTKGSHTKIAFATTSHKLFEQAITLIQNQGAIPLIYHRLASQGQIEGRTHQRLPLWQLEVCNFAGLTALANVFSEERTVELATALTRYNGTKYSFPRFRQSSDDVAFVKIKSIETNNVDECDVYDVEVDNTHLFVTNSGIVTHNCVGVPTVGGEVYFDPAYSGNPLVNVMALGLMETQDIVKSGAVGIGNPVLYVGSTTGRDGMGGASFASAELSDESMDDRPAVQVGDPFLEKSLIEACLAAFKTGAVVAAQDMGAAGITCSTSEMAAKGGVGIELDLDKIPVRESGMVPYEYLLSESQERMLFVAHKGREQELIDIFHRWGLHAVVAGEVISEPIARILFQGKVAAEIPATALADNTPIYHRELLAQPPEYARKAWEWTDQSLPACSIGGIEIEGNLKSWNDILLTLLDNPTIASKRWVYRQYDHQVQNNTVILPGGADAAVVRIRPAEELPNPKTEIQNPKLGVAATVDCNSRYVYLNPYEGAKAVVAEAARNLSCVGAEPLAVTDNLNFGSPEKPVGYWQLAEACRGIAEACREFSTPVTGGNVSLYNETLDSDGNPQPIYPTPVVGMVGLIPDITKICGQAWQQAGDLIYLLGQPLVGQASRLSQTEGGQDARPTREITLAASEYLAAIHGVVAGIPPLIDFELERRVQAACREGIRQGWVRSAHDCAEGGLVIALSEACIGGKLGAEINLGVSSSDSVRWDCLLFGEGGARIIVSVAQDRSEIWESYLKEQLSENWQKIGQVGNPDAHLRVITADDRPLIDVTITDVCDRSFHAIERRLSI
;
A
#
# COMPACT_ATOMS: atom_id res chain seq x y z
N MET A 1 26.23 -13.38 -54.63
CA MET A 1 27.27 -12.34 -54.70
C MET A 1 27.94 -12.31 -53.34
N SER A 2 29.27 -12.33 -53.30
CA SER A 2 30.06 -12.26 -52.07
C SER A 2 29.87 -10.88 -51.44
N THR A 3 29.19 -10.81 -50.30
CA THR A 3 29.11 -9.61 -49.46
C THR A 3 29.80 -9.91 -48.15
N THR A 4 30.92 -9.25 -47.90
CA THR A 4 31.54 -9.18 -46.58
C THR A 4 30.51 -8.66 -45.56
N SER A 5 30.41 -9.32 -44.40
CA SER A 5 29.51 -8.90 -43.32
C SER A 5 29.66 -7.40 -43.02
N PRO A 6 28.57 -6.64 -42.88
CA PRO A 6 28.63 -5.22 -42.50
C PRO A 6 29.02 -5.02 -41.03
N PHE A 7 29.01 -6.09 -40.21
CA PHE A 7 29.42 -6.06 -38.80
C PHE A 7 30.65 -6.93 -38.57
N SER A 8 31.53 -6.48 -37.68
CA SER A 8 32.65 -7.29 -37.19
C SER A 8 32.17 -8.40 -36.25
N PRO A 9 32.98 -9.46 -36.03
CA PRO A 9 32.68 -10.48 -35.01
C PRO A 9 32.48 -9.89 -33.61
N GLU A 10 33.25 -8.85 -33.25
CA GLU A 10 33.10 -8.16 -31.97
C GLU A 10 31.76 -7.41 -31.85
N GLU A 11 31.31 -6.77 -32.93
CA GLU A 11 30.01 -6.08 -32.96
C GLU A 11 28.83 -7.05 -32.86
N ILE A 12 28.95 -8.25 -33.44
CA ILE A 12 27.91 -9.30 -33.33
C ILE A 12 27.88 -9.86 -31.90
N ALA A 13 29.06 -10.13 -31.32
CA ALA A 13 29.16 -10.65 -29.96
C ALA A 13 28.65 -9.64 -28.90
N ALA A 14 28.84 -8.34 -29.13
CA ALA A 14 28.34 -7.28 -28.25
C ALA A 14 26.79 -7.25 -28.15
N GLU A 15 26.09 -7.82 -29.14
CA GLU A 15 24.62 -7.97 -29.13
C GLU A 15 24.17 -9.29 -28.48
N GLY A 16 25.09 -10.08 -27.91
CA GLY A 16 24.78 -11.37 -27.30
C GLY A 16 24.50 -12.50 -28.31
N LEU A 17 24.84 -12.31 -29.58
CA LEU A 17 24.58 -13.27 -30.66
C LEU A 17 25.80 -14.12 -30.98
N LYS A 18 25.59 -15.43 -31.19
CA LYS A 18 26.64 -16.33 -31.69
C LYS A 18 26.82 -16.19 -33.21
N PRO A 19 28.01 -16.51 -33.77
CA PRO A 19 28.23 -16.46 -35.22
C PRO A 19 27.22 -17.28 -36.03
N GLU A 20 26.79 -18.43 -35.52
CA GLU A 20 25.79 -19.29 -36.15
C GLU A 20 24.39 -18.66 -36.12
N GLU A 21 24.05 -17.97 -35.03
CA GLU A 21 22.80 -17.23 -34.88
C GLU A 21 22.75 -16.05 -35.85
N TYR A 22 23.85 -15.30 -36.00
CA TYR A 22 23.94 -14.25 -37.02
C TYR A 22 23.70 -14.81 -38.43
N GLN A 23 24.32 -15.94 -38.77
CA GLN A 23 24.11 -16.56 -40.07
C GLN A 23 22.64 -16.97 -40.27
N GLU A 24 21.99 -17.45 -39.22
CA GLU A 24 20.57 -17.79 -39.25
C GLU A 24 19.67 -16.55 -39.43
N ILE A 25 20.02 -15.41 -38.81
CA ILE A 25 19.34 -14.13 -39.07
C ILE A 25 19.46 -13.75 -40.55
N VAL A 26 20.66 -13.85 -41.13
CA VAL A 26 20.88 -13.55 -42.56
C VAL A 26 20.06 -14.48 -43.45
N ASN A 27 20.00 -15.76 -43.12
CA ASN A 27 19.21 -16.75 -43.86
C ASN A 27 17.71 -16.41 -43.84
N ARG A 28 17.18 -16.00 -42.68
CA ARG A 28 15.77 -15.66 -42.49
C ARG A 28 15.36 -14.37 -43.16
N LEU A 29 16.22 -13.35 -43.11
CA LEU A 29 15.96 -12.07 -43.76
C LEU A 29 16.24 -12.12 -45.27
N GLY A 30 17.05 -13.07 -45.74
CA GLY A 30 17.57 -13.12 -47.11
C GLY A 30 18.59 -12.00 -47.42
N ARG A 31 19.02 -11.26 -46.40
CA ARG A 31 19.96 -10.13 -46.45
C ARG A 31 20.64 -9.96 -45.09
N HIS A 32 21.71 -9.18 -45.03
CA HIS A 32 22.26 -8.77 -43.74
C HIS A 32 21.28 -7.86 -42.99
N PRO A 33 21.13 -8.02 -41.65
CA PRO A 33 20.36 -7.09 -40.83
C PRO A 33 21.03 -5.71 -40.83
N ASN A 34 20.26 -4.65 -40.58
CA ASN A 34 20.83 -3.35 -40.21
C ASN A 34 21.09 -3.29 -38.69
N LYS A 35 21.65 -2.18 -38.16
CA LYS A 35 22.01 -2.07 -36.74
C LYS A 35 20.80 -2.19 -35.80
N ALA A 36 19.66 -1.60 -36.14
CA ALA A 36 18.45 -1.69 -35.34
C ALA A 36 17.90 -3.13 -35.34
N GLU A 37 17.84 -3.76 -36.52
CA GLU A 37 17.39 -5.15 -36.65
C GLU A 37 18.32 -6.13 -35.92
N LEU A 38 19.63 -5.91 -35.98
CA LEU A 38 20.60 -6.72 -35.23
C LEU A 38 20.36 -6.64 -33.73
N GLY A 39 20.14 -5.44 -33.19
CA GLY A 39 19.81 -5.25 -31.78
C GLY A 39 18.46 -5.87 -31.38
N MET A 40 17.44 -5.74 -32.24
CA MET A 40 16.14 -6.40 -32.02
C MET A 40 16.31 -7.92 -31.91
N PHE A 41 17.09 -8.54 -32.80
CA PHE A 41 17.40 -9.97 -32.71
C PHE A 41 18.24 -10.30 -31.47
N GLY A 42 19.25 -9.49 -31.13
CA GLY A 42 20.10 -9.71 -29.96
C GLY A 42 19.30 -9.83 -28.68
N VAL A 43 18.37 -8.90 -28.45
CA VAL A 43 17.52 -8.92 -27.26
C VAL A 43 16.42 -9.99 -27.34
N MET A 44 15.71 -10.12 -28.46
CA MET A 44 14.62 -11.12 -28.57
C MET A 44 15.13 -12.55 -28.55
N TRP A 45 16.37 -12.78 -28.98
CA TRP A 45 17.06 -14.06 -28.85
C TRP A 45 17.91 -14.10 -27.56
N SER A 46 17.60 -13.34 -26.51
CA SER A 46 18.19 -13.58 -25.18
C SER A 46 17.53 -14.79 -24.50
N GLU A 47 18.15 -15.39 -23.48
CA GLU A 47 17.48 -16.43 -22.69
C GLU A 47 16.23 -15.87 -22.01
N HIS A 48 16.27 -14.62 -21.56
CA HIS A 48 15.17 -13.96 -20.86
C HIS A 48 13.90 -13.84 -21.71
N CYS A 49 14.01 -13.52 -23.01
CA CYS A 49 12.84 -13.38 -23.88
C CYS A 49 12.37 -14.69 -24.53
N CYS A 50 13.30 -15.59 -24.89
CA CYS A 50 12.93 -16.75 -25.73
C CYS A 50 13.21 -18.12 -25.11
N TYR A 51 13.77 -18.16 -23.91
CA TYR A 51 13.95 -19.38 -23.11
C TYR A 51 14.73 -20.48 -23.87
N LYS A 52 15.84 -20.13 -24.54
CA LYS A 52 16.56 -21.05 -25.46
C LYS A 52 16.90 -22.39 -24.84
N ASN A 53 17.34 -22.39 -23.59
CA ASN A 53 17.76 -23.59 -22.87
C ASN A 53 16.58 -24.24 -22.12
N SER A 54 15.64 -23.43 -21.63
CA SER A 54 14.56 -23.86 -20.72
C SER A 54 13.26 -24.25 -21.43
N ARG A 55 12.92 -23.66 -22.58
CA ARG A 55 11.67 -23.92 -23.35
C ARG A 55 11.41 -25.40 -23.63
N PRO A 56 12.40 -26.25 -23.98
CA PRO A 56 12.17 -27.69 -24.13
C PRO A 56 11.74 -28.38 -22.84
N LEU A 57 12.25 -27.92 -21.69
CA LEU A 57 11.96 -28.48 -20.38
C LEU A 57 10.57 -28.04 -19.88
N LEU A 58 10.21 -26.77 -20.09
CA LEU A 58 8.91 -26.20 -19.69
C LEU A 58 7.72 -26.89 -20.38
N LYS A 59 7.91 -27.47 -21.58
CA LYS A 59 6.88 -28.27 -22.27
C LYS A 59 6.43 -29.51 -21.51
N GLN A 60 7.16 -29.92 -20.48
CA GLN A 60 6.78 -31.04 -19.61
C GLN A 60 5.67 -30.67 -18.62
N PHE A 61 5.50 -29.38 -18.30
CA PHE A 61 4.55 -28.96 -17.29
C PHE A 61 3.10 -29.23 -17.71
N PRO A 62 2.23 -29.68 -16.78
CA PRO A 62 0.79 -29.70 -17.04
C PRO A 62 0.27 -28.26 -17.07
N THR A 63 -0.26 -27.78 -18.19
CA THR A 63 -0.69 -26.38 -18.37
C THR A 63 -2.20 -26.21 -18.53
N THR A 64 -2.95 -27.31 -18.49
CA THR A 64 -4.41 -27.34 -18.65
C THR A 64 -5.06 -28.00 -17.45
N GLY A 65 -6.23 -27.51 -17.05
CA GLY A 65 -7.07 -28.11 -16.01
C GLY A 65 -8.45 -27.47 -15.97
N ASP A 66 -9.37 -28.04 -15.20
CA ASP A 66 -10.79 -27.66 -15.22
C ASP A 66 -11.06 -26.19 -14.86
N ARG A 67 -10.16 -25.58 -14.07
CA ARG A 67 -10.26 -24.19 -13.62
C ARG A 67 -9.32 -23.24 -14.36
N ILE A 68 -8.51 -23.72 -15.30
CA ILE A 68 -7.56 -22.88 -16.03
C ILE A 68 -8.28 -22.22 -17.20
N LEU A 69 -8.41 -20.89 -17.14
CA LEU A 69 -8.96 -20.09 -18.23
C LEU A 69 -7.87 -19.61 -19.19
N VAL A 70 -6.69 -19.29 -18.65
CA VAL A 70 -5.50 -18.89 -19.40
C VAL A 70 -4.28 -19.57 -18.80
N GLY A 71 -3.59 -20.38 -19.62
CA GLY A 71 -2.29 -20.99 -19.28
C GLY A 71 -1.12 -20.15 -19.81
N PRO A 72 0.09 -20.74 -19.91
CA PRO A 72 1.28 -20.00 -20.34
C PRO A 72 1.18 -19.44 -21.75
N GLY A 73 1.69 -18.23 -21.97
CA GLY A 73 1.78 -17.57 -23.29
C GLY A 73 1.09 -16.20 -23.37
N GLU A 74 0.24 -15.86 -22.40
CA GLU A 74 -0.25 -14.50 -22.16
C GLU A 74 0.53 -13.84 -21.01
N ASN A 75 0.24 -12.57 -20.70
CA ASN A 75 1.00 -11.80 -19.71
C ASN A 75 0.90 -12.37 -18.29
N ALA A 76 -0.27 -12.91 -17.91
CA ALA A 76 -0.44 -13.65 -16.66
C ALA A 76 -1.43 -14.82 -16.82
N GLY A 77 -1.32 -15.81 -15.93
CA GLY A 77 -2.24 -16.94 -15.86
C GLY A 77 -3.57 -16.54 -15.23
N VAL A 78 -4.68 -17.14 -15.67
CA VAL A 78 -6.03 -16.85 -15.14
C VAL A 78 -6.76 -18.12 -14.74
N VAL A 79 -7.29 -18.14 -13.51
CA VAL A 79 -8.08 -19.25 -12.95
C VAL A 79 -9.51 -18.83 -12.62
N ASP A 80 -10.43 -19.79 -12.75
CA ASP A 80 -11.83 -19.67 -12.35
C ASP A 80 -12.02 -20.06 -10.87
N LEU A 81 -12.44 -19.09 -10.06
CA LEU A 81 -12.76 -19.31 -8.65
C LEU A 81 -14.21 -19.78 -8.45
N GLY A 82 -15.04 -19.76 -9.50
CA GLY A 82 -16.47 -20.00 -9.43
C GLY A 82 -17.27 -18.70 -9.31
N ASP A 83 -18.60 -18.78 -9.43
CA ASP A 83 -19.54 -17.65 -9.33
C ASP A 83 -19.23 -16.48 -10.29
N GLY A 84 -18.55 -16.76 -11.40
CA GLY A 84 -18.13 -15.75 -12.38
C GLY A 84 -16.89 -14.95 -11.97
N ILE A 85 -16.23 -15.31 -10.86
CA ILE A 85 -15.04 -14.65 -10.33
C ILE A 85 -13.79 -15.31 -10.90
N ARG A 86 -12.88 -14.48 -11.40
CA ARG A 86 -11.64 -14.94 -12.04
C ARG A 86 -10.45 -14.23 -11.42
N LEU A 87 -9.39 -14.99 -11.19
CA LEU A 87 -8.15 -14.51 -10.57
C LEU A 87 -7.00 -14.61 -11.57
N ALA A 88 -6.33 -13.50 -11.82
CA ALA A 88 -5.06 -13.46 -12.52
C ALA A 88 -3.91 -13.53 -11.51
N PHE A 89 -2.84 -14.28 -11.83
CA PHE A 89 -1.63 -14.28 -11.01
C PHE A 89 -0.39 -14.69 -11.82
N LYS A 90 0.77 -14.19 -11.39
CA LYS A 90 2.09 -14.48 -11.97
C LYS A 90 3.19 -14.21 -10.94
N ILE A 91 4.36 -14.78 -11.16
CA ILE A 91 5.60 -14.47 -10.43
C ILE A 91 6.73 -14.09 -11.41
N GLU A 92 7.57 -13.13 -11.00
CA GLU A 92 8.73 -12.64 -11.77
C GLU A 92 9.97 -12.47 -10.86
N SER A 93 11.17 -12.36 -11.43
CA SER A 93 12.45 -12.17 -10.71
C SER A 93 13.17 -10.90 -11.12
N HIS A 94 13.80 -10.19 -10.17
CA HIS A 94 14.63 -9.01 -10.42
C HIS A 94 16.01 -9.11 -9.73
N ASN A 95 16.61 -10.31 -9.79
CA ASN A 95 17.85 -10.66 -9.08
C ASN A 95 19.03 -9.75 -9.44
N HIS A 96 19.40 -9.70 -10.73
CA HIS A 96 20.56 -8.93 -11.21
C HIS A 96 20.43 -7.41 -10.92
N PRO A 97 19.31 -6.75 -11.29
CA PRO A 97 19.10 -5.34 -10.91
C PRO A 97 19.20 -5.09 -9.40
N SER A 98 18.61 -5.97 -8.59
CA SER A 98 18.66 -5.85 -7.12
C SER A 98 20.04 -6.14 -6.52
N ALA A 99 20.89 -6.91 -7.19
CA ALA A 99 22.28 -7.12 -6.80
C ALA A 99 23.13 -5.85 -6.99
N VAL A 100 22.85 -5.09 -8.05
CA VAL A 100 23.59 -3.86 -8.40
C VAL A 100 23.05 -2.64 -7.65
N GLU A 101 21.74 -2.39 -7.71
CA GLU A 101 21.07 -1.31 -6.99
C GLU A 101 19.79 -1.82 -6.29
N PRO A 102 19.90 -2.25 -5.02
CA PRO A 102 18.88 -3.09 -4.37
C PRO A 102 17.51 -2.42 -4.23
N PHE A 103 17.48 -1.12 -3.98
CA PHE A 103 16.20 -0.39 -3.85
C PHE A 103 15.49 -0.32 -5.21
N GLN A 104 16.19 0.15 -6.24
CA GLN A 104 15.59 0.41 -7.55
C GLN A 104 15.27 -0.88 -8.31
N GLY A 105 16.14 -1.89 -8.21
CA GLY A 105 15.88 -3.20 -8.78
C GLY A 105 14.61 -3.85 -8.21
N ALA A 106 14.43 -3.78 -6.88
CA ALA A 106 13.26 -4.35 -6.23
C ALA A 106 11.98 -3.56 -6.52
N ALA A 107 12.04 -2.22 -6.51
CA ALA A 107 10.89 -1.36 -6.83
C ALA A 107 10.41 -1.55 -8.27
N THR A 108 11.33 -1.67 -9.21
CA THR A 108 11.02 -1.95 -10.62
C THR A 108 10.37 -3.32 -10.77
N GLY A 109 10.84 -4.31 -10.00
CA GLY A 109 10.27 -5.66 -10.03
C GLY A 109 8.86 -5.78 -9.50
N VAL A 110 8.52 -5.00 -8.47
CA VAL A 110 7.11 -4.89 -8.04
C VAL A 110 6.25 -4.26 -9.13
N GLY A 111 6.76 -3.26 -9.84
CA GLY A 111 5.97 -2.63 -10.90
C GLY A 111 5.76 -3.54 -12.11
N GLY A 112 6.83 -4.19 -12.59
CA GLY A 112 6.77 -5.17 -13.68
C GLY A 112 5.65 -6.19 -13.49
N ILE A 113 5.64 -6.86 -12.34
CA ILE A 113 4.64 -7.88 -12.06
C ILE A 113 3.22 -7.33 -11.91
N LEU A 114 3.05 -6.08 -11.43
CA LEU A 114 1.73 -5.45 -11.39
C LEU A 114 1.19 -5.23 -12.80
N ARG A 115 2.04 -4.81 -13.76
CA ARG A 115 1.66 -4.62 -15.17
C ARG A 115 1.20 -5.88 -15.84
N ASP A 116 1.86 -7.01 -15.58
CA ASP A 116 1.41 -8.30 -16.07
C ASP A 116 -0.04 -8.60 -15.65
N ILE A 117 -0.38 -8.32 -14.40
CA ILE A 117 -1.71 -8.57 -13.84
C ILE A 117 -2.75 -7.65 -14.47
N PHE A 118 -2.54 -6.33 -14.44
CA PHE A 118 -3.58 -5.42 -14.89
C PHE A 118 -3.75 -5.38 -16.40
N THR A 119 -2.73 -5.77 -17.18
CA THR A 119 -2.85 -5.93 -18.64
C THR A 119 -3.88 -7.00 -19.02
N MET A 120 -4.11 -7.99 -18.15
CA MET A 120 -5.17 -8.99 -18.34
C MET A 120 -6.59 -8.43 -18.10
N GLY A 121 -6.71 -7.18 -17.63
CA GLY A 121 -7.97 -6.58 -17.17
C GLY A 121 -8.30 -6.90 -15.70
N ALA A 122 -7.29 -7.30 -14.91
CA ALA A 122 -7.44 -7.65 -13.50
C ALA A 122 -6.88 -6.56 -12.57
N ARG A 123 -7.67 -6.12 -11.59
CA ARG A 123 -7.20 -5.19 -10.56
C ARG A 123 -6.25 -5.92 -9.60
N PRO A 124 -5.00 -5.48 -9.41
CA PRO A 124 -4.11 -6.09 -8.43
C PRO A 124 -4.65 -5.95 -7.00
N ILE A 125 -4.61 -7.06 -6.24
CA ILE A 125 -5.17 -7.17 -4.89
C ILE A 125 -4.18 -7.61 -3.82
N ALA A 126 -3.05 -8.24 -4.20
CA ALA A 126 -2.07 -8.75 -3.27
C ALA A 126 -0.71 -9.03 -3.94
N LEU A 127 0.37 -8.89 -3.16
CA LEU A 127 1.74 -9.26 -3.51
C LEU A 127 2.31 -10.28 -2.51
N LEU A 128 3.14 -11.20 -2.98
CA LEU A 128 3.96 -12.09 -2.17
C LEU A 128 5.39 -12.10 -2.67
N ASN A 129 6.38 -12.20 -1.78
CA ASN A 129 7.79 -12.13 -2.17
C ASN A 129 8.58 -13.36 -1.71
N SER A 130 9.41 -13.93 -2.58
CA SER A 130 10.42 -14.92 -2.20
C SER A 130 11.80 -14.28 -2.31
N LEU A 131 12.47 -14.12 -1.17
CA LEU A 131 13.76 -13.44 -1.08
C LEU A 131 14.86 -14.39 -0.61
N ARG A 132 16.06 -14.28 -1.19
CA ARG A 132 17.25 -15.05 -0.80
C ARG A 132 18.48 -14.15 -0.70
N PHE A 133 19.20 -14.22 0.41
CA PHE A 133 20.38 -13.38 0.67
C PHE A 133 21.53 -14.17 1.27
N GLY A 134 22.74 -13.59 1.25
CA GLY A 134 23.89 -14.07 2.01
C GLY A 134 23.72 -13.98 3.53
N SER A 135 24.81 -14.11 4.28
CA SER A 135 24.78 -13.95 5.74
C SER A 135 24.59 -12.48 6.15
N LEU A 136 23.65 -12.20 7.07
CA LEU A 136 23.47 -10.84 7.65
C LEU A 136 24.67 -10.38 8.51
N GLU A 137 25.62 -11.25 8.83
CA GLU A 137 26.88 -10.86 9.46
C GLU A 137 27.76 -10.04 8.49
N ASP A 138 27.55 -10.18 7.18
CA ASP A 138 28.24 -9.42 6.15
C ASP A 138 27.55 -8.06 5.86
N ALA A 139 28.37 -7.01 5.75
CA ALA A 139 27.90 -5.64 5.56
C ALA A 139 27.26 -5.41 4.19
N ARG A 140 27.78 -6.05 3.13
CA ARG A 140 27.21 -5.95 1.78
C ARG A 140 25.81 -6.58 1.78
N THR A 141 25.66 -7.75 2.37
CA THR A 141 24.37 -8.44 2.51
C THR A 141 23.35 -7.59 3.27
N ARG A 142 23.73 -6.94 4.39
CA ARG A 142 22.82 -6.02 5.11
C ARG A 142 22.33 -4.87 4.25
N ARG A 143 23.20 -4.30 3.40
CA ARG A 143 22.82 -3.26 2.41
C ARG A 143 21.83 -3.82 1.39
N LEU A 144 22.10 -4.98 0.81
CA LEU A 144 21.23 -5.62 -0.18
C LEU A 144 19.85 -5.90 0.41
N PHE A 145 19.80 -6.59 1.55
CA PHE A 145 18.55 -6.94 2.24
C PHE A 145 17.72 -5.70 2.61
N SER A 146 18.32 -4.71 3.28
CA SER A 146 17.60 -3.50 3.69
C SER A 146 17.15 -2.66 2.49
N GLY A 147 17.97 -2.60 1.43
CA GLY A 147 17.63 -1.91 0.19
C GLY A 147 16.46 -2.54 -0.55
N VAL A 148 16.47 -3.87 -0.72
CA VAL A 148 15.38 -4.61 -1.38
C VAL A 148 14.07 -4.49 -0.61
N VAL A 149 14.11 -4.71 0.72
CA VAL A 149 12.92 -4.56 1.57
C VAL A 149 12.37 -3.12 1.49
N SER A 150 13.24 -2.12 1.45
CA SER A 150 12.80 -0.72 1.27
C SER A 150 12.27 -0.41 -0.13
N GLY A 151 12.77 -1.08 -1.18
CA GLY A 151 12.28 -0.92 -2.55
C GLY A 151 10.87 -1.50 -2.72
N ILE A 152 10.61 -2.68 -2.14
CA ILE A 152 9.28 -3.30 -2.12
C ILE A 152 8.29 -2.45 -1.31
N SER A 153 8.71 -1.90 -0.17
CA SER A 153 7.84 -1.05 0.65
C SER A 153 7.48 0.30 0.02
N HIS A 154 8.15 0.69 -1.07
CA HIS A 154 7.93 1.96 -1.78
C HIS A 154 6.51 2.10 -2.36
N TYR A 155 5.76 1.00 -2.45
CA TYR A 155 4.39 0.96 -2.98
C TYR A 155 3.28 1.20 -1.91
N GLY A 156 3.63 1.49 -0.65
CA GLY A 156 2.68 1.82 0.43
C GLY A 156 3.08 3.07 1.22
N ASN A 157 2.45 4.24 0.99
CA ASN A 157 2.97 5.57 1.37
C ASN A 157 2.02 6.37 2.32
N CYS A 158 2.46 7.42 3.06
CA CYS A 158 1.63 8.18 4.05
C CYS A 158 2.13 9.61 4.45
N LEU A 159 1.25 10.47 5.01
CA LEU A 159 1.46 11.81 5.61
C LEU A 159 1.77 11.81 7.12
N VAL A 160 2.31 12.90 7.69
CA VAL A 160 2.46 13.01 9.17
C VAL A 160 1.18 13.47 9.88
N ALA A 161 1.01 13.09 11.17
CA ALA A 161 -0.20 13.32 11.97
C ALA A 161 -0.75 14.76 12.00
N ASN A 162 0.14 15.75 11.94
CA ASN A 162 -0.17 17.17 12.17
C ASN A 162 -0.53 17.94 10.89
N GLU A 163 -0.50 17.30 9.72
CA GLU A 163 -0.99 17.93 8.49
C GLU A 163 -2.50 18.19 8.61
N THR A 164 -2.94 19.39 8.24
CA THR A 164 -4.36 19.74 8.21
C THR A 164 -5.07 18.90 7.17
N PHE A 165 -6.26 18.41 7.50
CA PHE A 165 -7.14 17.66 6.63
C PHE A 165 -8.51 18.34 6.65
N ILE A 166 -8.97 18.79 5.49
CA ILE A 166 -10.26 19.47 5.35
C ILE A 166 -11.26 18.45 4.86
N TRP A 167 -12.32 18.23 5.63
CA TRP A 167 -13.35 17.25 5.35
C TRP A 167 -14.74 17.80 5.67
N ARG A 168 -15.79 17.21 5.12
CA ARG A 168 -17.18 17.55 5.44
C ARG A 168 -18.01 16.32 5.72
N ASP A 169 -19.06 16.52 6.51
CA ASP A 169 -20.16 15.59 6.74
C ASP A 169 -21.50 16.35 6.78
N GLU A 170 -22.57 15.67 7.23
CA GLU A 170 -23.89 16.26 7.44
C GLU A 170 -23.90 17.46 8.41
N ASN A 171 -22.91 17.57 9.30
CA ASN A 171 -22.78 18.65 10.28
C ASN A 171 -21.97 19.84 9.75
N GLY A 172 -21.36 19.71 8.57
CA GLY A 172 -20.69 20.79 7.85
C GLY A 172 -19.22 20.52 7.56
N VAL A 173 -18.44 21.59 7.39
CA VAL A 173 -17.04 21.55 7.00
C VAL A 173 -16.15 21.64 8.24
N HIS A 174 -15.19 20.74 8.32
CA HIS A 174 -14.27 20.55 9.43
C HIS A 174 -12.82 20.79 8.98
N PHE A 175 -12.06 21.43 9.86
CA PHE A 175 -10.63 21.67 9.72
C PHE A 175 -9.92 20.97 10.88
N ASP A 176 -9.42 19.76 10.65
CA ASP A 176 -8.73 18.96 11.67
C ASP A 176 -7.33 18.58 11.21
N THR A 177 -6.58 17.85 12.04
CA THR A 177 -5.36 17.19 11.58
C THR A 177 -5.70 15.81 11.05
N ILE A 178 -4.98 15.31 10.05
CA ILE A 178 -5.20 13.98 9.49
C ILE A 178 -5.08 12.89 10.57
N GLY A 179 -4.12 13.04 11.50
CA GLY A 179 -3.98 12.13 12.63
C GLY A 179 -5.24 12.11 13.51
N ASN A 180 -5.80 13.26 13.88
CA ASN A 180 -7.03 13.28 14.67
C ASN A 180 -8.23 12.72 13.90
N PHE A 181 -8.32 12.99 12.59
CA PHE A 181 -9.38 12.46 11.74
C PHE A 181 -9.34 10.93 11.68
N VAL A 182 -8.16 10.36 11.44
CA VAL A 182 -7.95 8.91 11.38
C VAL A 182 -8.14 8.27 12.77
N GLU A 183 -7.43 8.74 13.79
CA GLU A 183 -7.45 8.14 15.15
C GLU A 183 -8.83 8.15 15.79
N SER A 184 -9.64 9.18 15.53
CA SER A 184 -11.02 9.23 16.07
C SER A 184 -11.96 8.19 15.44
N ARG A 185 -11.58 7.61 14.30
CA ARG A 185 -12.37 6.64 13.52
C ARG A 185 -11.72 5.25 13.45
N LEU A 186 -10.49 5.11 13.94
CA LEU A 186 -9.74 3.87 13.95
C LEU A 186 -10.03 3.07 15.24
N PRO A 187 -10.62 1.86 15.17
CA PRO A 187 -10.78 1.00 16.33
C PRO A 187 -9.44 0.65 16.96
N SER A 188 -9.45 0.49 18.28
CA SER A 188 -8.25 0.12 19.04
C SER A 188 -7.58 -1.13 18.45
N GLY A 189 -6.28 -1.03 18.16
CA GLY A 189 -5.48 -2.13 17.61
C GLY A 189 -5.57 -2.32 16.09
N LYS A 190 -6.34 -1.49 15.36
CA LYS A 190 -6.37 -1.49 13.89
C LYS A 190 -5.47 -0.40 13.31
N THR A 191 -4.98 -0.64 12.10
CA THR A 191 -4.13 0.27 11.31
C THR A 191 -4.80 0.73 10.02
N THR A 192 -5.95 0.15 9.66
CA THR A 192 -6.80 0.62 8.56
C THR A 192 -8.29 0.37 8.85
N VAL A 193 -9.15 1.23 8.30
CA VAL A 193 -10.62 1.12 8.34
C VAL A 193 -11.22 1.64 7.05
N GLU A 194 -12.17 0.90 6.53
CA GLU A 194 -13.09 1.33 5.46
C GLU A 194 -14.26 2.09 6.10
N LEU A 195 -14.58 3.26 5.56
CA LEU A 195 -15.70 4.08 6.00
C LEU A 195 -16.95 3.64 5.22
N ASP A 196 -17.99 3.20 5.93
CA ASP A 196 -19.24 2.77 5.30
C ASP A 196 -19.85 3.92 4.48
N ALA A 197 -20.47 3.61 3.34
CA ALA A 197 -21.14 4.58 2.47
C ALA A 197 -22.25 5.39 3.17
N THR A 198 -22.77 4.91 4.30
CA THR A 198 -23.71 5.65 5.16
C THR A 198 -23.05 6.80 5.93
N THR A 199 -21.73 6.75 6.10
CA THR A 199 -20.92 7.81 6.68
C THR A 199 -20.53 8.73 5.55
N SER A 200 -21.37 9.72 5.24
CA SER A 200 -21.16 10.68 4.14
C SER A 200 -20.02 11.65 4.45
N VAL A 201 -18.78 11.13 4.45
CA VAL A 201 -17.55 11.88 4.70
C VAL A 201 -16.85 12.14 3.37
N GLU A 202 -16.65 13.40 3.06
CA GLU A 202 -15.97 13.85 1.85
C GLU A 202 -14.79 14.74 2.22
N THR A 203 -13.73 14.71 1.44
CA THR A 203 -12.58 15.61 1.56
C THR A 203 -12.55 16.62 0.43
N LEU A 204 -11.96 17.76 0.71
CA LEU A 204 -11.75 18.81 -0.27
C LEU A 204 -10.64 18.37 -1.24
N SER A 205 -10.94 18.45 -2.53
CA SER A 205 -10.09 17.97 -3.61
C SER A 205 -10.07 18.96 -4.79
N ILE A 206 -9.28 18.63 -5.81
CA ILE A 206 -9.35 19.26 -7.12
C ILE A 206 -9.59 18.19 -8.17
N ASP A 207 -10.39 18.53 -9.17
CA ASP A 207 -10.49 17.74 -10.38
C ASP A 207 -9.21 18.00 -11.22
N PRO A 208 -8.41 16.96 -11.54
CA PRO A 208 -7.12 17.13 -12.21
C PRO A 208 -7.25 17.63 -13.66
N ASP A 209 -8.39 17.39 -14.32
CA ASP A 209 -8.63 17.77 -15.72
C ASP A 209 -9.02 19.25 -15.83
N THR A 210 -9.97 19.65 -15.00
CA THR A 210 -10.57 20.98 -15.05
C THR A 210 -9.85 21.98 -14.16
N LEU A 211 -9.04 21.50 -13.21
CA LEU A 211 -8.45 22.27 -12.12
C LEU A 211 -9.52 23.08 -11.36
N GLN A 212 -10.71 22.49 -11.21
CA GLN A 212 -11.79 23.02 -10.40
C GLN A 212 -11.80 22.34 -9.03
N SER A 213 -12.18 23.10 -8.01
CA SER A 213 -12.33 22.59 -6.66
C SER A 213 -13.56 21.69 -6.56
N CYS A 214 -13.46 20.57 -5.83
CA CYS A 214 -14.58 19.65 -5.65
C CYS A 214 -14.54 18.95 -4.29
N TRP A 215 -15.63 18.27 -3.94
CA TRP A 215 -15.71 17.38 -2.79
C TRP A 215 -15.69 15.94 -3.29
N GLN A 216 -14.90 15.09 -2.64
CA GLN A 216 -14.76 13.68 -3.01
C GLN A 216 -14.90 12.78 -1.79
N PRO A 217 -15.58 11.63 -1.91
CA PRO A 217 -15.80 10.74 -0.78
C PRO A 217 -14.48 10.11 -0.32
N VAL A 218 -14.35 9.97 1.00
CA VAL A 218 -13.24 9.27 1.64
C VAL A 218 -13.68 7.84 1.92
N ARG A 219 -13.09 6.86 1.23
CA ARG A 219 -13.43 5.44 1.40
C ARG A 219 -12.68 4.77 2.53
N ARG A 220 -11.42 5.14 2.73
CA ARG A 220 -10.54 4.42 3.66
C ARG A 220 -9.59 5.37 4.38
N ILE A 221 -9.21 4.97 5.59
CA ILE A 221 -8.21 5.65 6.41
C ILE A 221 -7.09 4.67 6.79
N PHE A 222 -5.86 5.16 6.87
CA PHE A 222 -4.66 4.36 7.12
C PHE A 222 -3.78 4.97 8.21
N LYS A 223 -3.06 4.10 8.93
CA LYS A 223 -2.03 4.43 9.92
C LYS A 223 -0.88 3.43 9.82
N ARG A 224 0.36 3.91 9.71
CA ARG A 224 1.59 3.12 9.84
C ARG A 224 2.69 3.90 10.56
N ARG A 225 3.89 3.32 10.65
CA ARG A 225 5.06 3.93 11.30
C ARG A 225 6.13 4.29 10.27
N SER A 226 6.88 5.37 10.48
CA SER A 226 8.05 5.75 9.68
C SER A 226 9.13 6.41 10.52
N ASN A 227 10.39 6.20 10.16
CA ASN A 227 11.57 6.85 10.76
C ASN A 227 12.24 7.86 9.80
N LYS A 228 11.64 8.15 8.64
CA LYS A 228 12.20 9.06 7.64
C LYS A 228 11.11 9.95 7.06
N LEU A 229 11.38 11.25 7.00
CA LEU A 229 10.43 12.26 6.54
C LEU A 229 11.09 13.25 5.58
N VAL A 230 10.32 13.69 4.58
CA VAL A 230 10.66 14.79 3.67
C VAL A 230 9.79 15.99 4.00
N THR A 231 10.43 17.17 4.09
CA THR A 231 9.78 18.46 4.30
C THR A 231 9.95 19.33 3.07
N ILE A 232 8.85 19.61 2.38
CA ILE A 232 8.81 20.46 1.19
C ILE A 232 8.34 21.85 1.62
N ARG A 233 9.07 22.90 1.23
CA ARG A 233 8.66 24.30 1.47
C ARG A 233 8.54 25.07 0.16
N THR A 234 7.45 25.82 0.00
CA THR A 234 7.16 26.60 -1.22
C THR A 234 7.64 28.05 -1.11
N SER A 235 7.66 28.76 -2.25
CA SER A 235 8.02 30.18 -2.37
C SER A 235 7.08 31.11 -1.61
N LEU A 236 5.87 30.64 -1.30
CA LEU A 236 4.88 31.32 -0.46
C LEU A 236 4.91 30.86 1.00
N GLY A 237 5.93 30.12 1.43
CA GLY A 237 6.14 29.71 2.83
C GLY A 237 5.28 28.54 3.30
N ARG A 238 4.54 27.89 2.38
CA ARG A 238 3.75 26.69 2.68
C ARG A 238 4.67 25.50 2.88
N THR A 239 4.29 24.60 3.79
CA THR A 239 5.09 23.43 4.14
C THR A 239 4.23 22.18 4.07
N LEU A 240 4.73 21.14 3.40
CA LEU A 240 4.16 19.80 3.39
C LEU A 240 5.19 18.83 3.97
N ARG A 241 4.78 17.98 4.91
CA ARG A 241 5.64 16.96 5.53
C ARG A 241 5.07 15.57 5.30
N VAL A 242 5.89 14.71 4.73
CA VAL A 242 5.46 13.42 4.17
C VAL A 242 6.56 12.37 4.29
N THR A 243 6.24 11.08 4.07
CA THR A 243 7.28 10.08 3.82
C THR A 243 8.00 10.36 2.49
N PRO A 244 9.27 9.93 2.30
CA PRO A 244 10.03 10.16 1.05
C PRO A 244 9.31 9.71 -0.23
N ASP A 245 8.50 8.68 -0.05
CA ASP A 245 7.67 7.99 -1.01
C ASP A 245 6.27 8.60 -1.21
N HIS A 246 5.91 9.69 -0.52
CA HIS A 246 4.56 10.24 -0.69
C HIS A 246 4.38 10.96 -2.04
N PRO A 247 3.31 10.69 -2.80
CA PRO A 247 3.09 11.34 -4.08
C PRO A 247 2.67 12.80 -3.95
N SER A 248 3.29 13.62 -4.76
CA SER A 248 3.00 15.04 -4.87
C SER A 248 2.57 15.35 -6.29
N PHE A 249 1.32 15.77 -6.45
CA PHE A 249 0.84 16.35 -7.70
C PHE A 249 1.56 17.68 -7.91
N ILE A 250 2.26 17.83 -9.04
CA ILE A 250 3.07 18.99 -9.37
C ILE A 250 2.85 19.43 -10.82
N ARG A 251 3.47 20.56 -11.16
CA ARG A 251 3.66 21.03 -12.52
C ARG A 251 5.15 21.28 -12.76
N ARG A 252 5.74 20.55 -13.69
CA ARG A 252 7.15 20.62 -14.07
C ARG A 252 7.23 20.98 -15.55
N ASN A 253 8.06 21.96 -15.89
CA ASN A 253 8.24 22.43 -17.28
C ASN A 253 6.96 22.85 -18.03
N GLY A 254 5.84 23.05 -17.34
CA GLY A 254 4.56 23.42 -17.94
C GLY A 254 3.53 22.30 -17.93
N GLU A 255 3.94 21.06 -17.70
CA GLU A 255 3.11 19.85 -17.71
C GLU A 255 2.80 19.40 -16.28
N LEU A 256 1.59 18.86 -16.08
CA LEU A 256 1.16 18.28 -14.80
C LEU A 256 1.77 16.90 -14.66
N ASP A 257 2.20 16.55 -13.44
CA ASP A 257 2.93 15.32 -13.15
C ASP A 257 2.67 14.90 -11.69
N ILE A 258 2.89 13.63 -11.35
CA ILE A 258 2.82 13.12 -9.98
C ILE A 258 4.15 12.46 -9.67
N LEU A 259 4.88 13.00 -8.70
CA LEU A 259 6.19 12.48 -8.33
C LEU A 259 6.29 12.19 -6.82
N PRO A 260 7.09 11.19 -6.41
CA PRO A 260 7.39 10.98 -5.01
C PRO A 260 8.12 12.21 -4.44
N ALA A 261 7.87 12.50 -3.15
CA ALA A 261 8.46 13.63 -2.45
C ALA A 261 9.99 13.71 -2.54
N LEU A 262 10.67 12.56 -2.62
CA LEU A 262 12.13 12.46 -2.76
C LEU A 262 12.63 12.85 -4.17
N SER A 263 11.80 12.69 -5.20
CA SER A 263 12.13 13.00 -6.61
C SER A 263 11.77 14.43 -7.02
N LEU A 264 11.20 15.20 -6.09
CA LEU A 264 10.93 16.62 -6.29
C LEU A 264 12.23 17.41 -6.37
N SER A 265 12.20 18.48 -7.15
CA SER A 265 13.31 19.40 -7.35
C SER A 265 12.92 20.82 -6.96
N VAL A 266 13.89 21.57 -6.46
CA VAL A 266 13.70 23.01 -6.22
C VAL A 266 13.40 23.69 -7.56
N GLY A 267 12.26 24.37 -7.64
CA GLY A 267 11.77 25.00 -8.86
C GLY A 267 10.49 24.37 -9.42
N ASP A 268 10.21 23.10 -9.12
CA ASP A 268 8.93 22.46 -9.44
C ASP A 268 7.76 23.26 -8.84
N GLU A 269 6.59 23.23 -9.46
CA GLU A 269 5.45 24.00 -9.01
C GLU A 269 4.38 23.10 -8.38
N ILE A 270 4.01 23.32 -7.12
CA ILE A 270 2.95 22.56 -6.43
C ILE A 270 1.61 23.33 -6.55
N PRO A 271 0.49 22.65 -6.86
CA PRO A 271 -0.83 23.26 -6.85
C PRO A 271 -1.28 23.57 -5.42
N ILE A 272 -1.85 24.76 -5.28
CA ILE A 272 -2.58 25.19 -4.11
C ILE A 272 -3.99 25.56 -4.51
N LEU A 273 -4.95 25.16 -3.69
CA LEU A 273 -6.33 25.61 -3.82
C LEU A 273 -6.38 27.13 -3.62
N THR A 274 -7.15 27.85 -4.43
CA THR A 274 -7.41 29.29 -4.29
C THR A 274 -8.86 29.64 -4.06
N ASN A 275 -9.77 28.69 -4.28
CA ASN A 275 -11.19 28.89 -4.06
C ASN A 275 -11.83 27.60 -3.55
N PHE A 276 -12.84 27.74 -2.70
CA PHE A 276 -13.64 26.62 -2.21
C PHE A 276 -14.78 26.30 -3.19
N PRO A 277 -15.23 25.03 -3.28
CA PRO A 277 -16.37 24.65 -4.10
C PRO A 277 -17.66 25.15 -3.44
N PHE A 278 -18.22 26.24 -3.98
CA PHE A 278 -19.44 26.88 -3.48
C PHE A 278 -20.65 26.61 -4.37
N SER A 279 -21.83 26.64 -3.76
CA SER A 279 -23.10 26.84 -4.46
C SER A 279 -23.40 28.34 -4.48
N ASP A 280 -23.70 28.92 -5.64
CA ASP A 280 -24.10 30.33 -5.81
C ASP A 280 -25.51 30.64 -5.23
N SER A 281 -26.08 29.74 -4.43
CA SER A 281 -27.36 29.96 -3.75
C SER A 281 -27.26 31.14 -2.78
N GLU A 282 -28.02 32.20 -3.04
CA GLU A 282 -28.20 33.31 -2.11
C GLU A 282 -29.03 32.94 -0.87
N ASP A 283 -29.66 31.75 -0.85
CA ASP A 283 -30.46 31.30 0.28
C ASP A 283 -29.57 30.82 1.43
N ILE A 284 -29.37 31.71 2.42
CA ILE A 284 -28.57 31.43 3.61
C ILE A 284 -29.47 30.76 4.66
N PRO A 285 -29.21 29.49 5.02
CA PRO A 285 -30.03 28.80 6.00
C PRO A 285 -29.96 29.52 7.35
N PRO A 286 -31.12 29.75 8.00
CA PRO A 286 -31.14 30.37 9.31
C PRO A 286 -30.51 29.45 10.36
N LEU A 287 -29.80 30.03 11.32
CA LEU A 287 -29.26 29.30 12.47
C LEU A 287 -30.37 29.11 13.50
N ASP A 288 -30.88 27.88 13.59
CA ASP A 288 -31.85 27.49 14.62
C ASP A 288 -31.12 27.11 15.90
N LEU A 289 -31.33 27.90 16.95
CA LEU A 289 -30.68 27.68 18.24
C LEU A 289 -31.36 26.58 19.06
N LEU A 290 -32.63 26.26 18.79
CA LEU A 290 -33.38 25.27 19.55
C LEU A 290 -32.83 23.86 19.34
N SER A 291 -32.45 23.52 18.11
CA SER A 291 -31.87 22.23 17.74
C SER A 291 -30.44 22.05 18.27
N THR A 292 -29.80 23.11 18.75
CA THR A 292 -28.40 23.10 19.20
C THR A 292 -28.22 22.98 20.71
N LEU A 293 -29.30 23.02 21.49
CA LEU A 293 -29.27 22.94 22.96
C LEU A 293 -29.60 21.52 23.44
N ASP A 294 -28.61 20.83 24.02
CA ASP A 294 -28.79 19.47 24.55
C ASP A 294 -29.73 19.40 25.79
N GLU A 295 -30.18 18.19 26.15
CA GLU A 295 -31.07 17.98 27.30
C GLU A 295 -30.46 18.46 28.63
N ALA A 296 -29.15 18.30 28.82
CA ALA A 296 -28.46 18.63 30.06
C ALA A 296 -28.45 20.15 30.32
N HIS A 297 -28.32 20.95 29.26
CA HIS A 297 -28.25 22.41 29.32
C HIS A 297 -29.62 23.09 29.11
N SER A 298 -30.66 22.33 28.74
CA SER A 298 -32.03 22.83 28.49
C SER A 298 -32.86 23.17 29.75
N LYS A 299 -32.50 22.66 30.95
CA LYS A 299 -33.36 22.67 32.15
C LYS A 299 -33.73 24.07 32.68
N ASP A 300 -32.89 25.08 32.41
CA ASP A 300 -33.11 26.47 32.83
C ASP A 300 -33.62 27.39 31.69
N VAL A 301 -33.78 26.85 30.47
CA VAL A 301 -34.15 27.59 29.27
C VAL A 301 -35.65 27.49 29.02
N TYR A 302 -36.25 28.61 28.70
CA TYR A 302 -37.67 28.80 28.42
C TYR A 302 -37.83 29.42 27.03
N VAL A 303 -38.89 29.06 26.34
CA VAL A 303 -39.32 29.65 25.07
C VAL A 303 -40.45 30.63 25.36
N ALA A 304 -40.22 31.90 25.03
CA ALA A 304 -41.22 32.95 25.06
C ALA A 304 -41.92 33.01 23.69
N LEU A 305 -43.23 32.81 23.71
CA LEU A 305 -44.12 32.86 22.57
C LEU A 305 -44.44 34.31 22.17
N PRO A 306 -44.93 34.55 20.94
CA PRO A 306 -45.28 35.89 20.48
C PRO A 306 -46.30 36.56 21.43
N PRO A 307 -46.23 37.88 21.66
CA PRO A 307 -47.10 38.57 22.63
C PRO A 307 -48.61 38.44 22.36
N ASN A 308 -48.99 38.20 21.11
CA ASN A 308 -50.37 38.01 20.65
C ASN A 308 -50.83 36.55 20.61
N TRP A 309 -49.96 35.60 20.98
CA TRP A 309 -50.29 34.19 20.99
C TRP A 309 -51.33 33.85 22.07
N GLN A 310 -52.30 33.00 21.73
CA GLN A 310 -53.32 32.52 22.67
C GLN A 310 -53.41 31.00 22.67
N ALA A 311 -53.57 30.43 23.86
CA ALA A 311 -53.65 28.99 24.06
C ALA A 311 -55.01 28.43 23.63
N THR A 312 -55.01 27.53 22.65
CA THR A 312 -56.17 26.73 22.25
C THR A 312 -56.51 25.66 23.29
N ASP A 313 -57.73 25.12 23.23
CA ASP A 313 -58.14 24.03 24.14
C ASP A 313 -57.28 22.77 23.99
N ILE A 314 -56.83 22.49 22.76
CA ILE A 314 -55.91 21.38 22.45
C ILE A 314 -54.56 21.59 23.15
N VAL A 315 -53.98 22.78 23.07
CA VAL A 315 -52.72 23.11 23.76
C VAL A 315 -52.89 23.02 25.28
N ARG A 316 -54.02 23.45 25.82
CA ARG A 316 -54.32 23.35 27.27
C ARG A 316 -54.40 21.90 27.73
N ALA A 317 -55.07 21.04 26.96
CA ALA A 317 -55.18 19.62 27.24
C ALA A 317 -53.81 18.91 27.15
N ALA A 318 -53.03 19.19 26.10
CA ALA A 318 -51.70 18.62 25.94
C ALA A 318 -50.73 19.08 27.05
N LEU A 319 -50.75 20.36 27.43
CA LEU A 319 -49.95 20.88 28.54
C LEU A 319 -50.35 20.26 29.89
N GLN A 320 -51.61 19.84 30.06
CA GLN A 320 -52.05 19.12 31.26
C GLN A 320 -51.40 17.75 31.43
N LEU A 321 -51.04 17.09 30.31
CA LEU A 321 -50.29 15.83 30.32
C LEU A 321 -48.80 16.05 30.64
N LEU A 322 -48.24 17.18 30.23
CA LEU A 322 -46.80 17.48 30.38
C LEU A 322 -46.42 18.19 31.69
N GLU A 323 -47.36 18.86 32.35
CA GLU A 323 -47.11 19.59 33.61
C GLU A 323 -48.26 19.33 34.58
N SER A 324 -48.00 18.62 35.68
CA SER A 324 -49.01 18.21 36.65
C SER A 324 -49.48 19.36 37.55
N CYS A 325 -48.66 20.39 37.77
CA CYS A 325 -48.99 21.52 38.62
C CYS A 325 -49.87 22.56 37.89
N ALA A 326 -51.12 22.71 38.35
CA ALA A 326 -52.08 23.67 37.77
C ALA A 326 -51.57 25.13 37.81
N SER A 327 -50.87 25.51 38.87
CA SER A 327 -50.27 26.86 39.01
C SER A 327 -49.19 27.11 37.94
N ASN A 328 -48.36 26.11 37.65
CA ASN A 328 -47.34 26.20 36.61
C ASN A 328 -47.98 26.32 35.22
N ARG A 329 -48.98 25.47 34.90
CA ARG A 329 -49.72 25.55 33.63
C ARG A 329 -50.33 26.93 33.41
N CYS A 330 -51.09 27.43 34.39
CA CYS A 330 -51.68 28.77 34.33
C CYS A 330 -50.62 29.85 34.14
N ARG A 331 -49.47 29.74 34.83
CA ARG A 331 -48.37 30.68 34.69
C ARG A 331 -47.73 30.64 33.31
N TYR A 332 -47.49 29.45 32.74
CA TYR A 332 -46.89 29.29 31.42
C TYR A 332 -47.78 29.87 30.33
N LEU A 333 -49.08 29.54 30.35
CA LEU A 333 -50.04 30.04 29.38
C LEU A 333 -50.28 31.55 29.52
N LYS A 334 -50.41 32.07 30.75
CA LYS A 334 -50.64 33.51 31.00
C LYS A 334 -49.45 34.37 30.57
N LYS A 335 -48.22 33.86 30.75
CA LYS A 335 -47.00 34.59 30.38
C LYS A 335 -46.50 34.30 28.97
N GLY A 336 -47.10 33.33 28.27
CA GLY A 336 -46.58 32.81 27.01
C GLY A 336 -45.15 32.30 27.14
N LEU A 337 -44.79 31.69 28.28
CA LEU A 337 -43.40 31.28 28.58
C LEU A 337 -43.37 29.81 28.99
N LEU A 338 -42.94 28.94 28.08
CA LEU A 338 -42.88 27.49 28.27
C LEU A 338 -41.44 27.05 28.56
N PRO A 339 -41.17 26.08 29.45
CA PRO A 339 -39.87 25.43 29.49
C PRO A 339 -39.53 24.84 28.11
N LEU A 340 -38.25 24.81 27.73
CA LEU A 340 -37.82 24.37 26.40
C LEU A 340 -38.36 22.99 26.02
N GLN A 341 -38.28 22.01 26.93
CA GLN A 341 -38.77 20.65 26.70
C GLN A 341 -40.29 20.59 26.48
N HIS A 342 -41.05 21.39 27.24
CA HIS A 342 -42.50 21.52 27.04
C HIS A 342 -42.83 22.18 25.71
N PHE A 343 -42.04 23.18 25.28
CA PHE A 343 -42.20 23.80 23.97
C PHE A 343 -41.97 22.79 22.84
N LEU A 344 -40.84 22.07 22.84
CA LEU A 344 -40.52 21.07 21.81
C LEU A 344 -41.60 19.99 21.70
N SER A 345 -42.15 19.55 22.84
CA SER A 345 -43.24 18.56 22.88
C SER A 345 -44.58 19.11 22.37
N LEU A 346 -44.81 20.41 22.48
CA LEU A 346 -46.06 21.06 22.09
C LEU A 346 -45.99 21.74 20.72
N GLU A 347 -44.80 21.91 20.15
CA GLU A 347 -44.54 22.74 18.97
C GLU A 347 -45.54 22.53 17.82
N PRO A 348 -45.87 21.29 17.40
CA PRO A 348 -46.85 21.06 16.33
C PRO A 348 -48.24 21.64 16.61
N LEU A 349 -48.58 21.82 17.89
CA LEU A 349 -49.89 22.29 18.37
C LEU A 349 -49.91 23.81 18.60
N LEU A 350 -48.75 24.45 18.76
CA LEU A 350 -48.65 25.86 19.13
C LEU A 350 -48.93 26.80 17.94
N ASN A 351 -48.74 26.32 16.70
CA ASN A 351 -48.91 27.07 15.46
C ASN A 351 -48.14 28.42 15.46
N VAL A 352 -46.88 28.39 15.94
CA VAL A 352 -45.98 29.55 15.98
C VAL A 352 -44.74 29.26 15.14
N SER A 353 -44.28 30.26 14.40
CA SER A 353 -43.01 30.16 13.68
C SER A 353 -41.84 30.24 14.66
N ARG A 354 -40.83 29.37 14.49
CA ARG A 354 -39.56 29.46 15.25
C ARG A 354 -38.87 30.83 15.11
N ARG A 355 -39.15 31.58 14.03
CA ARG A 355 -38.61 32.94 13.81
C ARG A 355 -39.17 34.01 14.75
N ASP A 356 -40.35 33.78 15.32
CA ASP A 356 -41.09 34.76 16.12
C ASP A 356 -40.96 34.54 17.64
N ILE A 357 -40.22 33.51 18.05
CA ILE A 357 -40.05 33.12 19.45
C ILE A 357 -38.67 33.51 19.99
N TRP A 358 -38.59 33.64 21.32
CA TRP A 358 -37.40 34.06 22.03
C TRP A 358 -36.99 33.00 23.07
N LEU A 359 -35.70 32.78 23.20
CA LEU A 359 -35.11 31.96 24.26
C LEU A 359 -34.83 32.83 25.48
N TYR A 360 -35.17 32.29 26.65
CA TYR A 360 -35.02 32.95 27.94
C TYR A 360 -34.41 32.02 28.99
N ARG A 361 -33.42 32.48 29.76
CA ARG A 361 -32.92 31.74 30.93
C ARG A 361 -33.39 32.35 32.24
N LYS A 362 -34.03 31.53 33.09
CA LYS A 362 -34.71 31.96 34.34
C LYS A 362 -33.79 32.61 35.39
N SER A 363 -32.51 32.27 35.40
CA SER A 363 -31.51 32.71 36.40
C SER A 363 -30.50 33.71 35.81
N GLY A 364 -30.83 35.00 35.73
CA GLY A 364 -29.83 36.04 35.43
C GLY A 364 -30.37 37.38 34.90
N LYS A 365 -29.54 38.42 34.97
CA LYS A 365 -29.81 39.74 34.38
C LYS A 365 -29.50 39.69 32.88
N ALA A 366 -30.50 39.97 32.04
CA ALA A 366 -30.44 40.01 30.57
C ALA A 366 -30.07 38.68 29.86
N ASN A 367 -31.02 37.75 29.76
CA ASN A 367 -30.84 36.44 29.10
C ASN A 367 -31.92 36.20 28.04
N TYR A 368 -32.11 37.11 27.08
CA TYR A 368 -33.06 36.93 25.98
C TYR A 368 -32.33 36.94 24.64
N MET A 369 -32.63 35.98 23.77
CA MET A 369 -32.12 35.92 22.40
C MET A 369 -33.20 35.35 21.49
N LYS A 370 -33.25 35.75 20.22
CA LYS A 370 -34.16 35.09 19.26
C LYS A 370 -33.78 33.62 19.11
N ALA A 371 -34.78 32.73 18.97
CA ALA A 371 -34.50 31.31 18.77
C ALA A 371 -33.89 31.01 17.40
N VAL A 372 -34.11 31.90 16.42
CA VAL A 372 -33.56 31.79 15.08
C VAL A 372 -32.75 33.04 14.74
N ILE A 373 -31.51 32.85 14.30
CA ILE A 373 -30.63 33.91 13.81
C ILE A 373 -30.55 33.77 12.29
N GLN A 374 -31.08 34.75 11.56
CA GLN A 374 -30.76 34.89 10.14
C GLN A 374 -29.38 35.53 10.02
N PRO A 375 -28.36 34.85 9.46
CA PRO A 375 -27.05 35.45 9.25
C PRO A 375 -27.15 36.67 8.34
N ASP A 376 -26.48 37.75 8.74
CA ASP A 376 -26.34 38.99 7.98
C ASP A 376 -24.91 39.54 8.15
N GLU A 377 -24.60 40.63 7.45
CA GLU A 377 -23.25 41.24 7.45
C GLU A 377 -22.79 41.66 8.86
N LEU A 378 -23.71 42.15 9.70
CA LEU A 378 -23.40 42.57 11.07
C LEU A 378 -23.10 41.36 11.96
N PHE A 379 -23.87 40.28 11.83
CA PHE A 379 -23.61 39.04 12.57
C PHE A 379 -22.27 38.41 12.14
N ALA A 380 -21.98 38.38 10.84
CA ALA A 380 -20.70 37.89 10.32
C ALA A 380 -19.52 38.71 10.88
N ARG A 381 -19.59 40.05 10.81
CA ARG A 381 -18.58 40.94 11.42
C ARG A 381 -18.41 40.70 12.92
N LEU A 382 -19.50 40.53 13.65
CA LEU A 382 -19.46 40.28 15.10
C LEU A 382 -18.69 39.00 15.46
N LEU A 383 -18.84 37.93 14.66
CA LEU A 383 -18.03 36.72 14.83
C LEU A 383 -16.54 37.01 14.58
N GLY A 384 -16.21 37.77 13.54
CA GLY A 384 -14.84 38.20 13.27
C GLY A 384 -14.23 38.96 14.46
N TYR A 385 -14.94 39.96 14.98
CA TYR A 385 -14.52 40.72 16.17
C TYR A 385 -14.38 39.85 17.41
N TYR A 386 -15.20 38.79 17.54
CA TYR A 386 -15.07 37.88 18.66
C TYR A 386 -13.77 37.07 18.59
N LEU A 387 -13.32 36.73 17.40
CA LEU A 387 -12.11 35.92 17.20
C LEU A 387 -10.83 36.74 17.41
N SER A 388 -10.84 38.02 17.02
CA SER A 388 -9.72 38.93 17.25
C SER A 388 -9.71 39.51 18.67
N GLU A 389 -10.71 40.32 19.01
CA GLU A 389 -10.73 41.15 20.22
C GLU A 389 -11.64 40.62 21.33
N GLY A 390 -12.37 39.54 21.04
CA GLY A 390 -13.38 38.99 21.93
C GLY A 390 -12.86 37.94 22.91
N CYS A 391 -13.37 37.96 24.13
CA CYS A 391 -13.25 36.84 25.05
C CYS A 391 -14.55 36.59 25.83
N VAL A 392 -14.70 35.38 26.36
CA VAL A 392 -15.77 35.03 27.29
C VAL A 392 -15.16 34.77 28.65
N SER A 393 -15.60 35.51 29.66
CA SER A 393 -15.27 35.28 31.06
C SER A 393 -16.52 34.88 31.85
N GLN A 394 -16.32 33.99 32.83
CA GLN A 394 -17.40 33.58 33.72
C GLN A 394 -17.77 34.73 34.66
N ASN A 395 -19.07 34.98 34.83
CA ASN A 395 -19.60 36.05 35.69
C ASN A 395 -20.78 35.52 36.52
N GLY A 396 -20.48 34.89 37.66
CA GLY A 396 -21.46 34.18 38.46
C GLY A 396 -22.06 32.99 37.69
N ASN A 397 -23.40 32.95 37.58
CA ASN A 397 -24.13 31.90 36.85
C ASN A 397 -24.32 32.19 35.35
N THR A 398 -23.71 33.26 34.84
CA THR A 398 -23.80 33.69 33.43
C THR A 398 -22.40 33.97 32.86
N ASP A 399 -22.34 34.28 31.57
CA ASP A 399 -21.12 34.67 30.88
C ASP A 399 -21.09 36.17 30.60
N LYS A 400 -19.90 36.76 30.68
CA LYS A 400 -19.59 38.12 30.23
C LYS A 400 -18.76 38.01 28.95
N ILE A 401 -19.34 38.45 27.84
CA ILE A 401 -18.67 38.55 26.54
C ILE A 401 -18.05 39.94 26.49
N ILE A 402 -16.74 40.03 26.26
CA ILE A 402 -15.96 41.28 26.30
C ILE A 402 -15.21 41.42 24.99
N PHE A 403 -15.32 42.57 24.35
CA PHE A 403 -14.53 43.01 23.20
C PHE A 403 -13.68 44.20 23.64
N THR A 404 -12.42 44.24 23.23
CA THR A 404 -11.50 45.32 23.63
C THR A 404 -10.96 46.01 22.39
N PHE A 405 -11.04 47.34 22.35
CA PHE A 405 -10.59 48.14 21.20
C PHE A 405 -9.74 49.31 21.65
N ALA A 406 -8.93 49.89 20.76
CA ALA A 406 -8.21 51.13 21.02
C ALA A 406 -9.16 52.35 21.01
N HIS A 407 -8.74 53.46 21.62
CA HIS A 407 -9.59 54.66 21.71
C HIS A 407 -10.00 55.29 20.38
N HIS A 408 -9.23 55.04 19.31
CA HIS A 408 -9.50 55.57 17.98
C HIS A 408 -10.43 54.66 17.15
N GLU A 409 -10.75 53.46 17.63
CA GLU A 409 -11.53 52.43 16.91
C GLU A 409 -13.03 52.52 17.22
N ILE A 410 -13.56 53.74 17.21
CA ILE A 410 -14.97 54.01 17.56
C ILE A 410 -15.93 53.33 16.57
N GLU A 411 -15.54 53.22 15.30
CA GLU A 411 -16.31 52.47 14.29
C GLU A 411 -16.56 51.03 14.73
N TYR A 412 -15.53 50.34 15.25
CA TYR A 412 -15.62 48.92 15.62
C TYR A 412 -16.46 48.74 16.88
N VAL A 413 -16.35 49.67 17.83
CA VAL A 413 -17.20 49.73 19.02
C VAL A 413 -18.68 49.81 18.63
N ASN A 414 -19.03 50.65 17.65
CA ASN A 414 -20.41 50.79 17.18
C ASN A 414 -20.90 49.53 16.47
N ASP A 415 -20.09 48.93 15.60
CA ASP A 415 -20.41 47.66 14.92
C ASP A 415 -20.75 46.55 15.93
N VAL A 416 -19.94 46.41 16.99
CA VAL A 416 -20.18 45.41 18.04
C VAL A 416 -21.47 45.72 18.82
N LEU A 417 -21.74 46.99 19.14
CA LEU A 417 -22.98 47.36 19.81
C LEU A 417 -24.22 47.04 18.96
N ASP A 418 -24.17 47.32 17.66
CA ASP A 418 -25.27 47.05 16.74
C ASP A 418 -25.44 45.55 16.51
N GLY A 419 -24.35 44.78 16.38
CA GLY A 419 -24.39 43.33 16.31
C GLY A 419 -24.99 42.68 17.58
N LEU A 420 -24.60 43.16 18.77
CA LEU A 420 -25.19 42.70 20.03
C LEU A 420 -26.69 43.05 20.11
N LYS A 421 -27.07 44.26 19.72
CA LYS A 421 -28.46 44.71 19.66
C LYS A 421 -29.28 43.85 18.68
N ARG A 422 -28.70 43.48 17.54
CA ARG A 422 -29.30 42.60 16.52
C ARG A 422 -29.61 41.20 17.06
N LEU A 423 -28.79 40.70 17.98
CA LEU A 423 -29.02 39.46 18.73
C LEU A 423 -30.02 39.63 19.90
N GLY A 424 -30.54 40.84 20.13
CA GLY A 424 -31.44 41.15 21.23
C GLY A 424 -30.73 41.41 22.57
N LEU A 425 -29.41 41.61 22.53
CA LEU A 425 -28.57 41.83 23.71
C LEU A 425 -28.28 43.31 23.90
N LYS A 426 -28.14 43.71 25.17
CA LYS A 426 -27.72 45.06 25.53
C LYS A 426 -26.21 45.10 25.72
N GLY A 427 -25.53 45.83 24.84
CA GLY A 427 -24.11 46.16 24.99
C GLY A 427 -23.88 47.31 25.97
N TYR A 428 -22.75 47.26 26.68
CA TYR A 428 -22.28 48.30 27.59
C TYR A 428 -20.87 48.70 27.20
N VAL A 429 -20.58 50.00 27.26
CA VAL A 429 -19.26 50.55 26.93
C VAL A 429 -18.58 51.04 28.20
N GLU A 430 -17.32 50.64 28.40
CA GLU A 430 -16.48 51.06 29.51
C GLU A 430 -15.16 51.59 28.93
N LYS A 431 -14.88 52.89 29.15
CA LYS A 431 -13.58 53.48 28.81
C LYS A 431 -12.57 53.13 29.90
N ARG A 432 -11.47 52.48 29.50
CA ARG A 432 -10.33 52.13 30.35
C ARG A 432 -9.15 53.06 30.04
N ALA A 433 -8.02 52.87 30.73
CA ALA A 433 -6.85 53.76 30.63
C ALA A 433 -6.26 53.84 29.20
N SER A 434 -6.27 52.74 28.45
CA SER A 434 -5.70 52.67 27.09
C SER A 434 -6.64 52.06 26.05
N THR A 435 -7.81 51.58 26.46
CA THR A 435 -8.74 50.82 25.61
C THR A 435 -10.20 51.17 25.91
N ILE A 436 -11.09 50.80 24.99
CA ILE A 436 -12.54 50.80 25.15
C ILE A 436 -12.98 49.35 25.22
N ALA A 437 -13.63 48.96 26.31
CA ALA A 437 -14.23 47.65 26.45
C ALA A 437 -15.72 47.72 26.15
N VAL A 438 -16.19 46.89 25.22
CA VAL A 438 -17.62 46.64 24.98
C VAL A 438 -17.96 45.29 25.60
N TYR A 439 -18.98 45.22 26.44
CA TYR A 439 -19.41 43.94 26.98
C TYR A 439 -20.91 43.73 26.99
N ALA A 440 -21.30 42.47 26.82
CA ALA A 440 -22.66 41.99 27.04
C ALA A 440 -22.63 40.85 28.07
N THR A 441 -23.67 40.76 28.89
CA THR A 441 -23.87 39.62 29.79
C THR A 441 -24.95 38.74 29.17
N SER A 442 -24.62 37.51 28.80
CA SER A 442 -25.55 36.56 28.21
C SER A 442 -25.00 35.15 28.32
N TRP A 443 -25.67 34.29 29.07
CA TRP A 443 -25.30 32.88 29.14
C TRP A 443 -25.49 32.18 27.78
N LEU A 444 -26.59 32.49 27.07
CA LEU A 444 -26.89 31.87 25.77
C LEU A 444 -25.79 32.16 24.75
N LEU A 445 -25.42 33.43 24.56
CA LEU A 445 -24.35 33.78 23.61
C LEU A 445 -23.01 33.18 24.04
N GLY A 446 -22.69 33.23 25.33
CA GLY A 446 -21.47 32.63 25.86
C GLY A 446 -21.41 31.13 25.57
N HIS A 447 -22.48 30.39 25.86
CA HIS A 447 -22.58 28.96 25.59
C HIS A 447 -22.46 28.66 24.09
N LEU A 448 -23.19 29.39 23.24
CA LEU A 448 -23.12 29.21 21.79
C LEU A 448 -21.69 29.39 21.27
N LEU A 449 -21.01 30.49 21.61
CA LEU A 449 -19.63 30.74 21.18
C LEU A 449 -18.64 29.68 21.68
N LYS A 450 -18.82 29.17 22.90
CA LYS A 450 -17.85 28.25 23.54
C LYS A 450 -18.07 26.78 23.20
N ASN A 451 -19.33 26.35 23.19
CA ASN A 451 -19.73 24.96 23.30
C ASN A 451 -20.46 24.46 22.06
N VAL A 452 -21.11 25.34 21.30
CA VAL A 452 -21.90 24.94 20.11
C VAL A 452 -21.16 25.30 18.83
N TRP A 453 -20.70 26.55 18.72
CA TRP A 453 -19.99 27.06 17.55
C TRP A 453 -18.47 26.93 17.66
N HIS A 454 -17.98 26.44 18.81
CA HIS A 454 -16.57 26.14 19.08
C HIS A 454 -15.58 27.28 18.72
N CYS A 455 -15.98 28.54 18.94
CA CYS A 455 -15.19 29.71 18.59
C CYS A 455 -13.94 29.94 19.46
N GLY A 456 -13.74 29.13 20.51
CA GLY A 456 -12.60 29.23 21.40
C GLY A 456 -12.67 30.38 22.42
N LYS A 457 -11.93 30.24 23.53
CA LYS A 457 -11.88 31.23 24.63
C LYS A 457 -10.51 31.88 24.78
N LYS A 458 -9.46 31.19 24.33
CA LYS A 458 -8.07 31.63 24.39
C LYS A 458 -7.61 31.91 22.97
N ALA A 459 -6.64 32.81 22.81
CA ALA A 459 -6.06 33.12 21.50
C ALA A 459 -5.57 31.87 20.75
N SER A 460 -5.07 30.87 21.48
CA SER A 460 -4.53 29.63 20.91
C SER A 460 -5.58 28.61 20.43
N ASN A 461 -6.86 28.83 20.73
CA ASN A 461 -7.93 27.91 20.33
C ASN A 461 -9.13 28.61 19.68
N LYS A 462 -8.95 29.86 19.25
CA LYS A 462 -9.95 30.56 18.42
C LYS A 462 -10.16 29.82 17.11
N ALA A 463 -11.38 29.80 16.60
CA ALA A 463 -11.72 29.23 15.30
C ALA A 463 -13.02 29.84 14.78
N PHE A 464 -13.17 29.97 13.47
CA PHE A 464 -14.47 30.23 12.87
C PHE A 464 -15.39 29.02 13.02
N PRO A 465 -16.71 29.24 13.24
CA PRO A 465 -17.71 28.18 13.16
C PRO A 465 -17.78 27.54 11.76
N ALA A 466 -18.10 26.25 11.70
CA ALA A 466 -18.20 25.49 10.44
C ALA A 466 -19.17 26.11 9.41
N PHE A 467 -20.30 26.67 9.87
CA PHE A 467 -21.29 27.29 8.98
C PHE A 467 -20.76 28.52 8.22
N VAL A 468 -19.67 29.15 8.67
CA VAL A 468 -19.06 30.30 7.97
C VAL A 468 -18.55 29.89 6.59
N PHE A 469 -18.08 28.65 6.44
CA PHE A 469 -17.56 28.10 5.18
C PHE A 469 -18.66 27.70 4.19
N HIS A 470 -19.93 27.81 4.59
CA HIS A 470 -21.09 27.64 3.70
C HIS A 470 -21.70 28.98 3.27
N TRP A 471 -21.25 30.08 3.87
CA TRP A 471 -21.78 31.38 3.54
C TRP A 471 -21.31 31.87 2.17
N PRO A 472 -22.13 32.70 1.48
CA PRO A 472 -21.70 33.38 0.27
C PRO A 472 -20.50 34.30 0.54
N ARG A 473 -19.73 34.59 -0.52
CA ARG A 473 -18.46 35.33 -0.44
C ARG A 473 -18.57 36.67 0.30
N ASN A 474 -19.70 37.38 0.20
CA ASN A 474 -19.94 38.65 0.89
C ASN A 474 -19.99 38.49 2.42
N LEU A 475 -20.69 37.49 2.94
CA LEU A 475 -20.73 37.25 4.39
C LEU A 475 -19.39 36.73 4.92
N GLN A 476 -18.71 35.87 4.16
CA GLN A 476 -17.33 35.46 4.49
C GLN A 476 -16.38 36.67 4.57
N ARG A 477 -16.52 37.63 3.64
CA ARG A 477 -15.75 38.88 3.65
C ARG A 477 -16.05 39.71 4.89
N GLU A 478 -17.30 39.82 5.31
CA GLU A 478 -17.66 40.57 6.52
C GLU A 478 -17.16 39.87 7.80
N ALA A 479 -17.14 38.54 7.85
CA ALA A 479 -16.48 37.80 8.92
C ALA A 479 -14.96 38.04 8.95
N LEU A 480 -14.31 37.99 7.79
CA LEU A 480 -12.89 38.31 7.64
C LEU A 480 -12.57 39.77 8.03
N LYS A 481 -13.44 40.71 7.67
CA LYS A 481 -13.35 42.13 8.03
C LYS A 481 -13.36 42.33 9.54
N GLY A 482 -14.26 41.66 10.27
CA GLY A 482 -14.25 41.70 11.74
C GLY A 482 -12.94 41.16 12.34
N LEU A 483 -12.38 40.09 11.75
CA LEU A 483 -11.11 39.51 12.20
C LEU A 483 -9.94 40.48 11.94
N LEU A 484 -9.79 40.96 10.70
CA LEU A 484 -8.68 41.82 10.27
C LEU A 484 -8.74 43.22 10.88
N ARG A 485 -9.91 43.74 11.25
CA ARG A 485 -10.02 45.02 11.95
C ARG A 485 -9.44 44.98 13.37
N GLY A 486 -9.48 43.83 14.03
CA GLY A 486 -8.87 43.64 15.35
C GLY A 486 -7.40 43.23 15.26
N ASP A 487 -7.14 42.04 14.71
CA ASP A 487 -5.80 41.42 14.72
C ASP A 487 -4.99 41.69 13.45
N GLY A 488 -5.59 42.30 12.43
CA GLY A 488 -4.93 42.62 11.18
C GLY A 488 -4.17 43.94 11.24
N SER A 489 -3.17 44.08 10.38
CA SER A 489 -2.40 45.31 10.24
C SER A 489 -2.25 45.72 8.78
N LEU A 490 -2.40 47.01 8.51
CA LEU A 490 -2.17 47.63 7.21
C LEU A 490 -0.92 48.51 7.28
N THR A 491 0.06 48.22 6.43
CA THR A 491 1.28 49.04 6.27
C THR A 491 1.25 49.72 4.90
N THR A 492 1.41 51.05 4.83
CA THR A 492 1.41 51.84 3.58
C THR A 492 2.61 52.82 3.45
N ARG A 493 3.54 52.83 4.43
CA ARG A 493 4.56 53.90 4.62
C ARG A 493 5.75 53.83 3.64
N THR A 494 6.30 55.00 3.34
CA THR A 494 7.30 55.31 2.28
C THR A 494 8.80 55.18 2.64
N LYS A 495 9.17 54.65 3.81
CA LYS A 495 10.60 54.44 4.18
C LYS A 495 11.03 52.98 3.97
N GLY A 496 11.11 52.56 2.71
CA GLY A 496 11.66 51.24 2.32
C GLY A 496 10.75 50.03 2.59
N SER A 497 9.55 50.21 3.16
CA SER A 497 8.54 49.16 3.36
C SER A 497 7.51 49.22 2.22
N HIS A 498 7.13 48.06 1.66
CA HIS A 498 6.08 47.97 0.64
C HIS A 498 4.70 47.80 1.30
N THR A 499 3.63 48.15 0.57
CA THR A 499 2.27 48.01 1.09
C THR A 499 1.94 46.55 1.38
N LYS A 500 1.39 46.27 2.55
CA LYS A 500 0.97 44.92 2.93
C LYS A 500 -0.15 44.92 3.96
N ILE A 501 -0.99 43.89 3.87
CA ILE A 501 -1.95 43.48 4.89
C ILE A 501 -1.35 42.27 5.59
N ALA A 502 -1.26 42.28 6.92
CA ALA A 502 -0.72 41.15 7.69
C ALA A 502 -1.66 40.75 8.82
N PHE A 503 -1.73 39.46 9.12
CA PHE A 503 -2.49 38.88 10.23
C PHE A 503 -1.61 37.86 10.95
N ALA A 504 -1.76 37.78 12.27
CA ALA A 504 -1.01 36.83 13.09
C ALA A 504 -1.90 36.24 14.18
N THR A 505 -1.75 34.94 14.44
CA THR A 505 -2.50 34.26 15.49
C THR A 505 -1.67 33.15 16.12
N THR A 506 -2.07 32.73 17.33
CA THR A 506 -1.52 31.56 18.03
C THR A 506 -2.43 30.33 17.89
N SER A 507 -3.55 30.44 17.16
CA SER A 507 -4.41 29.31 16.82
C SER A 507 -4.12 28.83 15.40
N HIS A 508 -3.60 27.62 15.28
CA HIS A 508 -3.36 26.99 13.98
C HIS A 508 -4.66 26.82 13.17
N LYS A 509 -5.76 26.42 13.83
CA LYS A 509 -7.07 26.24 13.17
C LYS A 509 -7.61 27.57 12.63
N LEU A 510 -7.54 28.65 13.41
CA LEU A 510 -7.94 29.98 12.92
C LEU A 510 -7.05 30.45 11.77
N PHE A 511 -5.76 30.12 11.81
CA PHE A 511 -4.82 30.47 10.76
C PHE A 511 -5.17 29.80 9.43
N GLU A 512 -5.39 28.48 9.41
CA GLU A 512 -5.79 27.72 8.22
C GLU A 512 -7.16 28.17 7.68
N GLN A 513 -8.10 28.44 8.58
CA GLN A 513 -9.40 29.01 8.25
C GLN A 513 -9.29 30.43 7.65
N ALA A 514 -8.43 31.28 8.19
CA ALA A 514 -8.19 32.62 7.67
C ALA A 514 -7.54 32.58 6.29
N ILE A 515 -6.59 31.66 6.05
CA ILE A 515 -6.00 31.43 4.72
C ILE A 515 -7.11 31.09 3.72
N THR A 516 -7.98 30.13 4.06
CA THR A 516 -9.08 29.70 3.19
C THR A 516 -10.02 30.86 2.86
N LEU A 517 -10.46 31.62 3.88
CA LEU A 517 -11.35 32.76 3.67
C LEU A 517 -10.69 33.88 2.85
N ILE A 518 -9.40 34.15 3.06
CA ILE A 518 -8.64 35.15 2.29
C ILE A 518 -8.52 34.72 0.83
N GLN A 519 -8.22 33.44 0.59
CA GLN A 519 -8.12 32.86 -0.75
C GLN A 519 -9.45 32.95 -1.51
N ASN A 520 -10.57 32.64 -0.86
CA ASN A 520 -11.91 32.79 -1.45
C ASN A 520 -12.27 34.23 -1.85
N GLN A 521 -11.56 35.24 -1.34
CA GLN A 521 -11.71 36.63 -1.77
C GLN A 521 -10.83 36.99 -2.99
N GLY A 522 -10.05 36.04 -3.52
CA GLY A 522 -9.12 36.25 -4.63
C GLY A 522 -7.73 36.72 -4.19
N ALA A 523 -7.36 36.50 -2.92
CA ALA A 523 -6.05 36.89 -2.38
C ALA A 523 -5.26 35.67 -1.90
N ILE A 524 -4.05 35.47 -2.42
CA ILE A 524 -3.17 34.38 -1.95
C ILE A 524 -2.11 34.95 -0.99
N PRO A 525 -2.12 34.57 0.30
CA PRO A 525 -1.16 35.08 1.26
C PRO A 525 0.19 34.36 1.18
N LEU A 526 1.24 35.11 1.50
CA LEU A 526 2.55 34.61 1.93
C LEU A 526 2.44 34.21 3.40
N ILE A 527 2.97 33.05 3.79
CA ILE A 527 2.83 32.56 5.16
C ILE A 527 4.16 32.34 5.88
N TYR A 528 4.10 32.44 7.21
CA TYR A 528 5.23 32.32 8.11
C TYR A 528 4.81 31.58 9.38
N HIS A 529 5.70 30.76 9.91
CA HIS A 529 5.51 30.09 11.18
C HIS A 529 6.74 30.30 12.06
N ARG A 530 6.51 30.79 13.29
CA ARG A 530 7.53 30.94 14.32
C ARG A 530 7.28 29.94 15.43
N LEU A 531 8.25 29.06 15.68
CA LEU A 531 8.20 28.07 16.75
C LEU A 531 8.15 28.72 18.13
N ALA A 532 7.61 27.97 19.10
CA ALA A 532 7.65 28.35 20.50
C ALA A 532 9.10 28.56 20.97
N SER A 533 9.31 29.54 21.85
CA SER A 533 10.64 29.87 22.37
C SER A 533 10.55 30.40 23.79
N GLN A 534 11.63 30.28 24.56
CA GLN A 534 11.74 30.97 25.85
C GLN A 534 12.46 32.30 25.67
N GLY A 535 11.98 33.34 26.34
CA GLY A 535 12.63 34.64 26.40
C GLY A 535 12.69 35.18 27.81
N GLN A 536 13.55 36.17 28.05
CA GLN A 536 13.56 36.92 29.31
C GLN A 536 13.09 38.35 29.07
N ILE A 537 12.19 38.83 29.93
CA ILE A 537 11.78 40.24 30.01
C ILE A 537 11.95 40.63 31.47
N GLU A 538 12.78 41.64 31.75
CA GLU A 538 13.04 42.16 33.11
C GLU A 538 13.43 41.05 34.13
N GLY A 539 14.23 40.08 33.69
CA GLY A 539 14.70 38.96 34.54
C GLY A 539 13.68 37.85 34.79
N ARG A 540 12.47 37.94 34.22
CA ARG A 540 11.45 36.87 34.27
C ARG A 540 11.49 36.04 32.99
N THR A 541 11.51 34.73 33.15
CA THR A 541 11.40 33.79 32.01
C THR A 541 9.95 33.73 31.54
N HIS A 542 9.72 34.04 30.27
CA HIS A 542 8.43 33.98 29.61
C HIS A 542 8.49 32.98 28.45
N GLN A 543 7.50 32.08 28.40
CA GLN A 543 7.31 31.18 27.29
C GLN A 543 6.52 31.89 26.18
N ARG A 544 7.12 32.04 25.01
CA ARG A 544 6.46 32.54 23.80
C ARG A 544 5.80 31.35 23.10
N LEU A 545 4.48 31.44 22.92
CA LEU A 545 3.70 30.47 22.15
C LEU A 545 4.12 30.50 20.67
N PRO A 546 3.86 29.41 19.92
CA PRO A 546 4.04 29.43 18.47
C PRO A 546 3.12 30.48 17.84
N LEU A 547 3.61 31.11 16.78
CA LEU A 547 2.92 32.20 16.10
C LEU A 547 2.87 31.91 14.60
N TRP A 548 1.65 31.85 14.06
CA TRP A 548 1.39 31.74 12.63
C TRP A 548 1.05 33.12 12.09
N GLN A 549 1.69 33.50 10.99
CA GLN A 549 1.52 34.82 10.39
C GLN A 549 1.30 34.69 8.89
N LEU A 550 0.46 35.54 8.35
CA LEU A 550 0.24 35.66 6.91
C LEU A 550 0.37 37.12 6.48
N GLU A 551 0.81 37.31 5.23
CA GLU A 551 0.96 38.61 4.60
C GLU A 551 0.41 38.58 3.17
N VAL A 552 -0.46 39.53 2.84
CA VAL A 552 -0.89 39.83 1.48
C VAL A 552 -0.21 41.11 1.03
N CYS A 553 0.67 40.99 0.04
CA CYS A 553 1.45 42.11 -0.45
C CYS A 553 1.27 42.37 -1.95
N ASN A 554 0.83 41.42 -2.76
CA ASN A 554 0.68 41.67 -4.20
C ASN A 554 -0.53 42.57 -4.52
N PHE A 555 -0.50 43.24 -5.66
CA PHE A 555 -1.51 44.26 -6.04
C PHE A 555 -2.93 43.66 -6.13
N ALA A 556 -3.08 42.49 -6.75
CA ALA A 556 -4.36 41.81 -6.91
C ALA A 556 -4.99 41.46 -5.56
N GLY A 557 -4.22 40.84 -4.66
CA GLY A 557 -4.68 40.47 -3.33
C GLY A 557 -4.98 41.66 -2.43
N LEU A 558 -4.17 42.74 -2.50
CA LEU A 558 -4.45 43.98 -1.78
C LEU A 558 -5.74 44.65 -2.29
N THR A 559 -6.01 44.57 -3.59
CA THR A 559 -7.25 45.10 -4.20
C THR A 559 -8.46 44.26 -3.79
N ALA A 560 -8.34 42.94 -3.82
CA ALA A 560 -9.36 42.01 -3.35
C ALA A 560 -9.77 42.25 -1.89
N LEU A 561 -8.81 42.64 -1.05
CA LEU A 561 -9.02 42.91 0.37
C LEU A 561 -9.17 44.40 0.70
N ALA A 562 -9.41 45.28 -0.28
CA ALA A 562 -9.37 46.72 -0.05
C ALA A 562 -10.37 47.21 1.02
N ASN A 563 -11.55 46.58 1.10
CA ASN A 563 -12.67 47.01 1.93
C ASN A 563 -12.80 46.27 3.28
N VAL A 564 -11.73 45.63 3.76
CA VAL A 564 -11.75 44.84 5.01
C VAL A 564 -11.31 45.61 6.25
N PHE A 565 -10.92 46.88 6.12
CA PHE A 565 -10.51 47.76 7.23
C PHE A 565 -11.53 48.89 7.48
N SER A 566 -11.21 49.86 8.35
CA SER A 566 -12.00 51.09 8.51
C SER A 566 -12.05 51.91 7.23
N GLU A 567 -13.01 52.83 7.13
CA GLU A 567 -13.12 53.72 5.96
C GLU A 567 -11.83 54.53 5.72
N GLU A 568 -11.24 55.09 6.78
CA GLU A 568 -9.98 55.83 6.72
C GLU A 568 -8.82 54.97 6.16
N ARG A 569 -8.68 53.74 6.67
CA ARG A 569 -7.64 52.79 6.23
C ARG A 569 -7.89 52.29 4.80
N THR A 570 -9.14 52.16 4.40
CA THR A 570 -9.53 51.80 3.03
C THR A 570 -9.10 52.89 2.05
N VAL A 571 -9.31 54.16 2.39
CA VAL A 571 -8.80 55.31 1.60
C VAL A 571 -7.27 55.36 1.59
N GLU A 572 -6.63 55.07 2.72
CA GLU A 572 -5.17 54.96 2.84
C GLU A 572 -4.61 53.89 1.88
N LEU A 573 -5.23 52.71 1.86
CA LEU A 573 -4.86 51.60 0.98
C LEU A 573 -5.13 51.93 -0.49
N ALA A 574 -6.28 52.52 -0.83
CA ALA A 574 -6.59 52.95 -2.20
C ALA A 574 -5.52 53.93 -2.72
N THR A 575 -5.10 54.89 -1.90
CA THR A 575 -4.02 55.84 -2.22
C THR A 575 -2.67 55.14 -2.37
N ALA A 576 -2.41 54.10 -1.57
CA ALA A 576 -1.21 53.29 -1.70
C ALA A 576 -1.22 52.42 -2.97
N LEU A 577 -2.34 51.82 -3.34
CA LEU A 577 -2.51 50.99 -4.53
C LEU A 577 -2.21 51.76 -5.81
N THR A 578 -2.68 53.01 -5.93
CA THR A 578 -2.36 53.89 -7.08
C THR A 578 -0.85 54.11 -7.25
N ARG A 579 -0.10 54.19 -6.14
CA ARG A 579 1.36 54.33 -6.15
C ARG A 579 2.08 53.00 -6.38
N TYR A 580 1.43 51.90 -6.01
CA TYR A 580 2.00 50.56 -6.01
C TYR A 580 1.90 49.86 -7.36
N ASN A 581 0.92 50.25 -8.18
CA ASN A 581 0.68 49.71 -9.51
C ASN A 581 1.95 49.80 -10.39
N GLY A 582 2.34 48.69 -11.01
CA GLY A 582 3.53 48.59 -11.86
C GLY A 582 4.87 48.45 -11.12
N THR A 583 4.88 48.35 -9.79
CA THR A 583 6.10 48.04 -9.03
C THR A 583 6.45 46.54 -9.11
N LYS A 584 7.70 46.15 -8.80
CA LYS A 584 8.13 44.73 -8.78
C LYS A 584 7.28 43.82 -7.88
N TYR A 585 6.59 44.39 -6.89
CA TYR A 585 5.75 43.67 -5.96
C TYR A 585 4.26 43.61 -6.41
N SER A 586 3.92 44.26 -7.52
CA SER A 586 2.63 44.09 -8.19
C SER A 586 2.46 42.68 -8.77
N PHE A 587 3.56 42.02 -9.13
CA PHE A 587 3.56 40.70 -9.75
C PHE A 587 3.46 39.58 -8.71
N PRO A 588 2.55 38.60 -8.90
CA PRO A 588 2.39 37.48 -7.98
C PRO A 588 3.63 36.55 -8.00
N ARG A 589 3.89 35.88 -6.87
CA ARG A 589 4.93 34.84 -6.75
C ARG A 589 4.43 33.43 -7.08
N PHE A 590 3.26 33.36 -7.68
CA PHE A 590 2.53 32.16 -8.06
C PHE A 590 1.98 32.35 -9.46
N ARG A 591 1.58 31.26 -10.10
CA ARG A 591 0.89 31.27 -11.38
C ARG A 591 -0.56 30.87 -11.16
N GLN A 592 -1.49 31.77 -11.45
CA GLN A 592 -2.91 31.42 -11.43
C GLN A 592 -3.20 30.54 -12.64
N SER A 593 -3.85 29.38 -12.44
CA SER A 593 -4.17 28.43 -13.51
C SER A 593 -5.67 28.46 -13.85
N SER A 594 -6.51 28.43 -12.82
CA SER A 594 -7.97 28.60 -12.89
C SER A 594 -8.39 29.57 -11.77
N ASP A 595 -9.67 29.88 -11.61
CA ASP A 595 -10.13 30.63 -10.42
C ASP A 595 -9.91 29.84 -9.11
N ASP A 596 -9.84 28.51 -9.23
CA ASP A 596 -9.81 27.58 -8.10
C ASP A 596 -8.43 27.04 -7.75
N VAL A 597 -7.44 27.14 -8.64
CA VAL A 597 -6.10 26.60 -8.45
C VAL A 597 -5.01 27.57 -8.91
N ALA A 598 -3.98 27.72 -8.07
CA ALA A 598 -2.72 28.38 -8.40
C ALA A 598 -1.53 27.46 -8.16
N PHE A 599 -0.43 27.70 -8.86
CA PHE A 599 0.80 26.94 -8.75
C PHE A 599 1.90 27.76 -8.08
N VAL A 600 2.58 27.16 -7.10
CA VAL A 600 3.65 27.78 -6.31
C VAL A 600 4.95 26.99 -6.39
N LYS A 601 6.06 27.68 -6.63
CA LYS A 601 7.38 27.02 -6.75
C LYS A 601 7.85 26.41 -5.43
N ILE A 602 8.41 25.22 -5.47
CA ILE A 602 9.20 24.61 -4.39
C ILE A 602 10.48 25.42 -4.22
N LYS A 603 10.77 25.78 -2.98
CA LYS A 603 11.94 26.58 -2.58
C LYS A 603 13.00 25.74 -1.87
N SER A 604 12.59 24.74 -1.10
CA SER A 604 13.52 23.83 -0.41
C SER A 604 12.87 22.48 -0.15
N ILE A 605 13.68 21.43 -0.16
CA ILE A 605 13.31 20.05 0.17
C ILE A 605 14.34 19.57 1.19
N GLU A 606 13.89 19.11 2.35
CA GLU A 606 14.73 18.66 3.46
C GLU A 606 14.35 17.23 3.84
N THR A 607 15.29 16.28 3.75
CA THR A 607 15.09 14.89 4.19
C THR A 607 15.69 14.71 5.57
N ASN A 608 14.90 14.22 6.53
CA ASN A 608 15.29 14.04 7.92
C ASN A 608 15.01 12.61 8.39
N ASN A 609 15.97 12.00 9.08
CA ASN A 609 15.71 10.82 9.90
C ASN A 609 15.09 11.30 11.22
N VAL A 610 14.05 10.62 11.67
CA VAL A 610 13.31 10.92 12.89
C VAL A 610 13.15 9.67 13.74
N ASP A 611 12.94 9.85 15.04
CA ASP A 611 12.42 8.76 15.86
C ASP A 611 11.13 8.23 15.24
N GLU A 612 10.93 6.91 15.31
CA GLU A 612 9.80 6.25 14.68
C GLU A 612 8.48 6.94 15.08
N CYS A 613 7.70 7.36 14.09
CA CYS A 613 6.51 8.18 14.27
C CYS A 613 5.34 7.64 13.44
N ASP A 614 4.11 7.95 13.88
CA ASP A 614 2.90 7.58 13.14
C ASP A 614 2.72 8.47 11.91
N VAL A 615 2.46 7.82 10.78
CA VAL A 615 2.08 8.44 9.51
C VAL A 615 0.74 7.86 9.05
N TYR A 616 -0.05 8.68 8.34
CA TYR A 616 -1.46 8.49 8.06
C TYR A 616 -1.76 8.75 6.59
N ASP A 617 -2.76 8.10 6.03
CA ASP A 617 -3.25 8.42 4.70
C ASP A 617 -4.77 8.26 4.62
N VAL A 618 -5.36 8.74 3.53
CA VAL A 618 -6.77 8.51 3.19
C VAL A 618 -6.90 8.08 1.73
N GLU A 619 -7.88 7.23 1.47
CA GLU A 619 -8.26 6.85 0.10
C GLU A 619 -9.43 7.72 -0.35
N VAL A 620 -9.12 8.61 -1.28
CA VAL A 620 -10.10 9.50 -1.93
C VAL A 620 -10.49 8.93 -3.28
N ASP A 621 -11.80 8.84 -3.54
CA ASP A 621 -12.32 8.37 -4.82
C ASP A 621 -12.15 9.40 -5.94
N ASN A 622 -12.20 8.90 -7.18
CA ASN A 622 -12.27 9.63 -8.45
C ASN A 622 -11.03 10.48 -8.77
N THR A 623 -10.72 11.47 -7.93
CA THR A 623 -9.60 12.38 -8.18
C THR A 623 -8.30 11.84 -7.62
N HIS A 624 -8.35 10.99 -6.59
CA HIS A 624 -7.19 10.55 -5.81
C HIS A 624 -6.36 11.70 -5.23
N LEU A 625 -6.95 12.90 -5.13
CA LEU A 625 -6.30 14.10 -4.63
C LEU A 625 -7.02 14.59 -3.37
N PHE A 626 -6.29 15.24 -2.47
CA PHE A 626 -6.90 15.96 -1.37
C PHE A 626 -6.06 17.14 -0.90
N VAL A 627 -6.73 18.08 -0.24
CA VAL A 627 -6.13 19.34 0.21
C VAL A 627 -5.63 19.22 1.65
N THR A 628 -4.38 19.61 1.83
CA THR A 628 -3.65 19.60 3.10
C THR A 628 -3.27 21.02 3.55
N ASN A 629 -2.29 21.14 4.46
CA ASN A 629 -1.85 22.38 5.07
C ASN A 629 -1.74 23.55 4.08
N SER A 630 -2.38 24.67 4.46
CA SER A 630 -2.33 25.94 3.75
C SER A 630 -2.74 25.84 2.27
N GLY A 631 -3.61 24.88 1.95
CA GLY A 631 -4.19 24.67 0.63
C GLY A 631 -3.36 23.82 -0.32
N ILE A 632 -2.28 23.17 0.12
CA ILE A 632 -1.47 22.29 -0.75
C ILE A 632 -2.28 21.06 -1.16
N VAL A 633 -2.33 20.76 -2.46
CA VAL A 633 -2.94 19.53 -2.97
C VAL A 633 -1.91 18.40 -2.99
N THR A 634 -2.28 17.21 -2.53
CA THR A 634 -1.48 15.98 -2.55
C THR A 634 -2.31 14.79 -3.03
N HIS A 635 -1.72 13.59 -3.18
CA HIS A 635 -2.30 12.44 -3.85
C HIS A 635 -2.38 11.17 -2.96
N ASN A 636 -3.28 10.23 -3.28
CA ASN A 636 -3.41 8.90 -2.65
C ASN A 636 -2.18 8.02 -2.91
N CYS A 637 -2.03 6.93 -2.15
CA CYS A 637 -1.01 5.91 -2.40
C CYS A 637 -1.48 4.79 -3.37
N VAL A 638 -0.54 4.05 -3.98
CA VAL A 638 -0.78 3.03 -5.04
C VAL A 638 -1.74 1.93 -4.61
N GLY A 639 -1.54 1.42 -3.38
CA GLY A 639 -2.54 0.67 -2.65
C GLY A 639 -2.69 -0.82 -3.01
N VAL A 640 -1.58 -1.53 -3.21
CA VAL A 640 -1.55 -3.01 -3.30
C VAL A 640 -0.76 -3.58 -2.10
N PRO A 641 -1.37 -4.41 -1.23
CA PRO A 641 -0.70 -4.93 -0.04
C PRO A 641 0.27 -6.07 -0.37
N THR A 642 1.41 -6.11 0.31
CA THR A 642 2.26 -7.31 0.39
C THR A 642 1.79 -8.19 1.54
N VAL A 643 1.17 -9.33 1.22
CA VAL A 643 0.40 -10.14 2.19
C VAL A 643 1.14 -11.38 2.70
N GLY A 644 2.27 -11.72 2.11
CA GLY A 644 3.02 -12.93 2.47
C GLY A 644 4.35 -13.05 1.73
N GLY A 645 5.02 -14.19 1.90
CA GLY A 645 6.32 -14.44 1.30
C GLY A 645 7.26 -15.26 2.19
N GLU A 646 8.43 -15.56 1.65
CA GLU A 646 9.51 -16.28 2.33
C GLU A 646 10.84 -15.53 2.22
N VAL A 647 11.71 -15.70 3.21
CA VAL A 647 13.06 -15.10 3.23
C VAL A 647 14.05 -16.11 3.78
N TYR A 648 15.07 -16.46 3.00
CA TYR A 648 16.16 -17.34 3.46
C TYR A 648 17.51 -16.65 3.36
N PHE A 649 18.41 -17.10 4.22
CA PHE A 649 19.79 -16.65 4.29
C PHE A 649 20.74 -17.84 4.15
N ASP A 650 21.59 -17.83 3.14
CA ASP A 650 22.62 -18.86 2.91
C ASP A 650 23.82 -18.25 2.18
N PRO A 651 25.07 -18.61 2.53
CA PRO A 651 26.26 -18.11 1.84
C PRO A 651 26.23 -18.22 0.32
N ALA A 652 25.52 -19.22 -0.25
CA ALA A 652 25.36 -19.39 -1.70
C ALA A 652 24.75 -18.18 -2.42
N TYR A 653 24.04 -17.30 -1.72
CA TYR A 653 23.41 -16.09 -2.27
C TYR A 653 24.17 -14.80 -1.94
N SER A 654 25.39 -14.88 -1.40
CA SER A 654 26.17 -13.68 -1.02
C SER A 654 26.59 -12.86 -2.24
N GLY A 655 26.90 -13.53 -3.35
CA GLY A 655 27.28 -12.89 -4.60
C GLY A 655 26.07 -12.45 -5.42
N ASN A 656 25.05 -13.29 -5.49
CA ASN A 656 23.82 -13.06 -6.27
C ASN A 656 22.57 -13.28 -5.38
N PRO A 657 21.95 -12.22 -4.85
CA PRO A 657 20.69 -12.31 -4.11
C PRO A 657 19.51 -12.60 -5.06
N LEU A 658 18.50 -13.30 -4.56
CA LEU A 658 17.26 -13.52 -5.30
C LEU A 658 16.12 -12.65 -4.78
N VAL A 659 15.40 -12.02 -5.71
CA VAL A 659 14.27 -11.12 -5.45
C VAL A 659 13.15 -11.51 -6.40
N ASN A 660 12.25 -12.36 -5.91
CA ASN A 660 11.11 -12.84 -6.68
C ASN A 660 9.82 -12.23 -6.12
N VAL A 661 8.99 -11.68 -7.01
CA VAL A 661 7.73 -11.00 -6.66
C VAL A 661 6.59 -11.68 -7.39
N MET A 662 5.58 -12.10 -6.64
CA MET A 662 4.32 -12.65 -7.13
C MET A 662 3.21 -11.63 -6.91
N ALA A 663 2.30 -11.49 -7.89
CA ALA A 663 1.12 -10.66 -7.77
C ALA A 663 -0.16 -11.44 -8.06
N LEU A 664 -1.25 -11.02 -7.42
CA LEU A 664 -2.61 -11.52 -7.63
C LEU A 664 -3.51 -10.35 -8.02
N GLY A 665 -4.45 -10.59 -8.94
CA GLY A 665 -5.48 -9.63 -9.31
C GLY A 665 -6.83 -10.25 -9.61
N LEU A 666 -7.91 -9.50 -9.38
CA LEU A 666 -9.27 -9.90 -9.70
C LEU A 666 -9.74 -9.26 -11.00
N MET A 667 -10.27 -10.06 -11.92
CA MET A 667 -10.82 -9.57 -13.17
C MET A 667 -11.98 -8.59 -12.93
N GLU A 668 -11.92 -7.38 -13.51
CA GLU A 668 -13.03 -6.41 -13.48
C GLU A 668 -13.93 -6.46 -14.72
N THR A 669 -13.49 -7.19 -15.74
CA THR A 669 -14.17 -7.29 -17.03
C THR A 669 -14.58 -8.74 -17.31
N GLN A 670 -15.67 -8.90 -18.08
CA GLN A 670 -16.16 -10.24 -18.45
C GLN A 670 -15.26 -10.93 -19.48
N ASP A 671 -14.51 -10.15 -20.27
CA ASP A 671 -13.62 -10.64 -21.30
C ASP A 671 -12.18 -10.50 -20.83
N ILE A 672 -11.37 -11.53 -21.09
CA ILE A 672 -9.94 -11.48 -20.82
C ILE A 672 -9.28 -10.71 -21.95
N VAL A 673 -8.56 -9.65 -21.61
CA VAL A 673 -7.81 -8.87 -22.59
C VAL A 673 -6.63 -9.71 -23.06
N LYS A 674 -6.56 -9.95 -24.37
CA LYS A 674 -5.50 -10.76 -24.98
C LYS A 674 -4.37 -9.88 -25.49
N SER A 675 -3.20 -10.48 -25.64
CA SER A 675 -2.03 -9.80 -26.20
C SER A 675 -1.97 -9.77 -27.73
N GLY A 676 -2.65 -10.68 -28.43
CA GLY A 676 -2.58 -10.80 -29.90
C GLY A 676 -3.39 -9.75 -30.66
N ALA A 677 -2.74 -8.99 -31.55
CA ALA A 677 -3.42 -8.01 -32.41
C ALA A 677 -4.35 -8.65 -33.43
N VAL A 678 -5.55 -8.07 -33.61
CA VAL A 678 -6.48 -8.47 -34.68
C VAL A 678 -7.12 -7.24 -35.32
N GLY A 679 -7.66 -7.42 -36.52
CA GLY A 679 -8.37 -6.38 -37.28
C GLY A 679 -7.40 -5.46 -38.04
N ILE A 680 -7.16 -5.80 -39.31
CA ILE A 680 -6.31 -5.00 -40.22
C ILE A 680 -6.82 -3.56 -40.28
N GLY A 681 -5.90 -2.61 -40.13
CA GLY A 681 -6.16 -1.17 -40.13
C GLY A 681 -6.65 -0.61 -38.80
N ASN A 682 -6.68 -1.41 -37.73
CA ASN A 682 -6.86 -0.92 -36.37
C ASN A 682 -5.63 -0.10 -35.93
N PRO A 683 -5.83 1.04 -35.25
CA PRO A 683 -4.73 1.86 -34.75
C PRO A 683 -4.00 1.16 -33.60
N VAL A 684 -2.68 1.31 -33.59
CA VAL A 684 -1.78 0.88 -32.52
C VAL A 684 -1.36 2.11 -31.72
N LEU A 685 -1.67 2.10 -30.43
CA LEU A 685 -1.42 3.21 -29.51
C LEU A 685 -0.26 2.87 -28.58
N TYR A 686 0.62 3.84 -28.40
CA TYR A 686 1.56 3.87 -27.28
C TYR A 686 0.89 4.62 -26.14
N VAL A 687 0.90 4.05 -24.93
CA VAL A 687 0.35 4.69 -23.74
C VAL A 687 1.32 4.58 -22.54
N GLY A 688 1.30 5.57 -21.65
CA GLY A 688 2.10 5.60 -20.43
C GLY A 688 3.18 6.68 -20.41
N SER A 689 4.33 6.35 -19.80
CA SER A 689 5.47 7.26 -19.62
C SER A 689 6.23 7.57 -20.93
N THR A 690 7.20 8.47 -20.89
CA THR A 690 8.06 8.80 -22.06
C THR A 690 9.21 7.80 -22.22
N THR A 691 9.62 7.56 -23.46
CA THR A 691 10.78 6.70 -23.78
C THR A 691 12.10 7.49 -23.62
N GLY A 692 13.09 6.87 -22.97
CA GLY A 692 14.45 7.40 -22.78
C GLY A 692 15.51 6.30 -22.97
N ARG A 693 16.78 6.61 -22.72
CA ARG A 693 17.91 5.67 -22.82
C ARG A 693 18.07 4.81 -21.56
N ASP A 694 16.97 4.22 -21.09
CA ASP A 694 16.99 3.40 -19.87
C ASP A 694 17.16 1.93 -20.20
N GLY A 695 17.98 1.23 -19.40
CA GLY A 695 18.08 -0.23 -19.44
C GLY A 695 18.39 -0.81 -20.81
N MET A 696 19.10 -0.07 -21.68
CA MET A 696 19.44 -0.54 -23.02
C MET A 696 20.31 -1.80 -22.90
N GLY A 697 19.76 -2.96 -23.32
CA GLY A 697 20.41 -4.25 -23.17
C GLY A 697 20.15 -4.95 -21.82
N GLY A 698 19.15 -4.52 -21.04
CA GLY A 698 18.78 -5.10 -19.74
C GLY A 698 18.48 -6.60 -19.79
N ALA A 699 17.79 -7.08 -20.82
CA ALA A 699 17.57 -8.51 -21.03
C ALA A 699 18.87 -9.32 -21.27
N SER A 700 19.84 -8.72 -21.98
CA SER A 700 21.16 -9.32 -22.20
C SER A 700 22.01 -9.27 -20.93
N PHE A 701 21.90 -8.18 -20.16
CA PHE A 701 22.51 -8.01 -18.84
C PHE A 701 21.98 -9.05 -17.84
N ALA A 702 20.67 -9.32 -17.83
CA ALA A 702 20.05 -10.36 -17.00
C ALA A 702 20.38 -11.79 -17.45
N SER A 703 21.02 -11.94 -18.62
CA SER A 703 21.46 -13.22 -19.19
C SER A 703 22.99 -13.42 -19.10
N ALA A 704 23.70 -12.59 -18.34
CA ALA A 704 25.16 -12.62 -18.16
C ALA A 704 25.57 -12.92 -16.71
N GLU A 705 26.81 -13.38 -16.50
CA GLU A 705 27.36 -13.66 -15.16
C GLU A 705 27.71 -12.35 -14.41
N LEU A 706 27.50 -12.32 -13.09
CA LEU A 706 27.84 -11.16 -12.25
C LEU A 706 29.35 -11.12 -11.91
N SER A 707 29.99 -9.99 -12.17
CA SER A 707 31.40 -9.71 -11.86
C SER A 707 31.58 -8.43 -11.04
N ASP A 708 32.78 -8.16 -10.51
CA ASP A 708 33.06 -6.88 -9.83
C ASP A 708 32.90 -5.66 -10.77
N GLU A 709 33.08 -5.85 -12.08
CA GLU A 709 32.89 -4.84 -13.13
C GLU A 709 31.41 -4.49 -13.34
N SER A 710 30.47 -5.41 -13.02
CA SER A 710 29.01 -5.16 -13.11
C SER A 710 28.52 -4.03 -12.19
N MET A 711 29.33 -3.60 -11.21
CA MET A 711 29.04 -2.43 -10.37
C MET A 711 29.11 -1.10 -11.12
N ASP A 712 29.82 -1.05 -12.24
CA ASP A 712 29.89 0.14 -13.09
C ASP A 712 28.62 0.31 -13.96
N ASP A 713 27.76 -0.72 -14.04
CA ASP A 713 26.50 -0.73 -14.79
C ASP A 713 25.30 -0.16 -14.01
N ARG A 714 25.52 0.45 -12.84
CA ARG A 714 24.47 1.15 -12.06
C ARG A 714 23.57 2.07 -12.89
N PRO A 715 24.07 2.84 -13.89
CA PRO A 715 23.21 3.67 -14.74
C PRO A 715 22.22 2.88 -15.61
N ALA A 716 22.45 1.58 -15.83
CA ALA A 716 21.56 0.71 -16.58
C ALA A 716 20.39 0.17 -15.72
N VAL A 717 20.47 0.26 -14.39
CA VAL A 717 19.37 -0.14 -13.50
C VAL A 717 18.24 0.88 -13.58
N GLN A 718 17.07 0.40 -13.98
CA GLN A 718 15.86 1.19 -14.14
C GLN A 718 15.36 1.73 -12.79
N VAL A 719 14.62 2.84 -12.86
CA VAL A 719 13.93 3.45 -11.72
C VAL A 719 12.44 3.31 -12.00
N GLY A 720 11.75 2.47 -11.23
CA GLY A 720 10.30 2.36 -11.29
C GLY A 720 9.62 3.57 -10.65
N ASP A 721 8.47 3.98 -11.20
CA ASP A 721 7.61 5.03 -10.66
C ASP A 721 6.25 4.46 -10.24
N PRO A 722 6.08 4.11 -8.94
CA PRO A 722 4.84 3.54 -8.43
C PRO A 722 3.61 4.43 -8.69
N PHE A 723 3.78 5.74 -8.86
CA PHE A 723 2.67 6.68 -8.98
C PHE A 723 2.17 6.77 -10.41
N LEU A 724 3.09 6.88 -11.37
CA LEU A 724 2.74 6.70 -12.79
C LEU A 724 2.12 5.33 -13.00
N GLU A 725 2.61 4.31 -12.30
CA GLU A 725 2.04 2.97 -12.38
C GLU A 725 0.64 2.89 -11.79
N LYS A 726 0.34 3.58 -10.68
CA LYS A 726 -1.03 3.71 -10.19
C LYS A 726 -1.96 4.34 -11.22
N SER A 727 -1.54 5.46 -11.81
CA SER A 727 -2.28 6.11 -12.90
C SER A 727 -2.48 5.14 -14.07
N LEU A 728 -1.45 4.37 -14.42
CA LEU A 728 -1.49 3.40 -15.51
C LEU A 728 -2.46 2.26 -15.22
N ILE A 729 -2.48 1.72 -13.99
CA ILE A 729 -3.45 0.73 -13.53
C ILE A 729 -4.87 1.24 -13.76
N GLU A 730 -5.20 2.42 -13.22
CA GLU A 730 -6.57 2.93 -13.30
C GLU A 730 -6.98 3.31 -14.72
N ALA A 731 -6.07 3.91 -15.50
CA ALA A 731 -6.31 4.24 -16.90
C ALA A 731 -6.56 2.99 -17.75
N CYS A 732 -5.77 1.93 -17.55
CA CYS A 732 -5.92 0.67 -18.27
C CYS A 732 -7.24 -0.02 -17.90
N LEU A 733 -7.56 -0.14 -16.60
CA LEU A 733 -8.82 -0.74 -16.17
C LEU A 733 -10.03 0.05 -16.68
N ALA A 734 -9.98 1.39 -16.68
CA ALA A 734 -11.01 2.23 -17.27
C ALA A 734 -11.12 2.02 -18.79
N ALA A 735 -9.98 1.93 -19.50
CA ALA A 735 -9.93 1.66 -20.94
C ALA A 735 -10.54 0.29 -21.28
N PHE A 736 -10.22 -0.78 -20.54
CA PHE A 736 -10.77 -2.11 -20.79
C PHE A 736 -12.30 -2.16 -20.59
N LYS A 737 -12.84 -1.44 -19.59
CA LYS A 737 -14.29 -1.33 -19.35
C LYS A 737 -15.07 -0.73 -20.53
N THR A 738 -14.44 0.07 -21.39
CA THR A 738 -15.09 0.65 -22.58
C THR A 738 -15.38 -0.36 -23.70
N GLY A 739 -14.68 -1.50 -23.69
CA GLY A 739 -14.66 -2.44 -24.81
C GLY A 739 -14.06 -1.88 -26.11
N ALA A 740 -13.34 -0.74 -26.07
CA ALA A 740 -12.64 -0.18 -27.23
C ALA A 740 -11.29 -0.86 -27.50
N VAL A 741 -10.75 -1.57 -26.50
CA VAL A 741 -9.46 -2.26 -26.57
C VAL A 741 -9.61 -3.64 -27.21
N VAL A 742 -8.84 -3.88 -28.26
CA VAL A 742 -8.76 -5.16 -28.98
C VAL A 742 -7.69 -6.05 -28.38
N ALA A 743 -6.52 -5.47 -28.12
CA ALA A 743 -5.38 -6.14 -27.52
C ALA A 743 -4.56 -5.13 -26.72
N ALA A 744 -3.88 -5.62 -25.69
CA ALA A 744 -2.95 -4.82 -24.90
C ALA A 744 -1.73 -5.67 -24.53
N GLN A 745 -0.57 -5.03 -24.50
CA GLN A 745 0.69 -5.65 -24.13
C GLN A 745 1.50 -4.68 -23.26
N ASP A 746 2.07 -5.20 -22.19
CA ASP A 746 3.01 -4.46 -21.36
C ASP A 746 4.34 -4.28 -22.11
N MET A 747 5.10 -3.26 -21.73
CA MET A 747 6.43 -3.02 -22.28
C MET A 747 7.50 -3.23 -21.21
N GLY A 748 7.89 -4.48 -20.99
CA GLY A 748 9.00 -4.88 -20.12
C GLY A 748 10.34 -4.98 -20.86
N ALA A 749 11.01 -6.12 -20.72
CA ALA A 749 12.27 -6.41 -21.41
C ALA A 749 12.13 -6.29 -22.94
N ALA A 750 13.16 -5.71 -23.59
CA ALA A 750 13.13 -5.33 -25.01
C ALA A 750 12.08 -4.28 -25.42
N GLY A 751 11.30 -3.72 -24.48
CA GLY A 751 10.38 -2.61 -24.70
C GLY A 751 9.49 -2.75 -25.94
N ILE A 752 9.64 -1.79 -26.88
CA ILE A 752 8.86 -1.73 -28.13
C ILE A 752 9.06 -2.99 -28.98
N THR A 753 10.27 -3.54 -29.01
CA THR A 753 10.63 -4.68 -29.85
C THR A 753 9.82 -5.92 -29.48
N CYS A 754 9.83 -6.29 -28.19
CA CYS A 754 9.08 -7.46 -27.70
C CYS A 754 7.59 -7.25 -27.92
N SER A 755 7.05 -6.16 -27.38
CA SER A 755 5.62 -5.87 -27.39
C SER A 755 5.03 -5.89 -28.81
N THR A 756 5.71 -5.25 -29.77
CA THR A 756 5.27 -5.19 -31.17
C THR A 756 5.34 -6.56 -31.85
N SER A 757 6.44 -7.29 -31.66
CA SER A 757 6.67 -8.56 -32.35
C SER A 757 5.80 -9.69 -31.80
N GLU A 758 5.61 -9.78 -30.47
CA GLU A 758 4.72 -10.75 -29.85
C GLU A 758 3.27 -10.50 -30.21
N MET A 759 2.81 -9.25 -30.10
CA MET A 759 1.44 -8.86 -30.42
C MET A 759 1.10 -9.20 -31.89
N ALA A 760 2.04 -8.95 -32.81
CA ALA A 760 1.90 -9.30 -34.22
C ALA A 760 1.88 -10.84 -34.42
N ALA A 761 2.83 -11.57 -33.83
CA ALA A 761 2.96 -13.02 -33.98
C ALA A 761 1.75 -13.78 -33.42
N LYS A 762 1.32 -13.47 -32.19
CA LYS A 762 0.13 -14.08 -31.54
C LYS A 762 -1.16 -13.78 -32.33
N GLY A 763 -1.23 -12.63 -32.97
CA GLY A 763 -2.34 -12.22 -33.82
C GLY A 763 -2.35 -12.83 -35.23
N GLY A 764 -1.22 -13.37 -35.70
CA GLY A 764 -1.05 -13.81 -37.09
C GLY A 764 -1.11 -12.65 -38.10
N VAL A 765 -0.77 -11.44 -37.68
CA VAL A 765 -0.81 -10.18 -38.45
C VAL A 765 0.54 -9.46 -38.36
N GLY A 766 0.68 -8.29 -38.98
CA GLY A 766 1.82 -7.40 -38.75
C GLY A 766 1.44 -6.13 -38.01
N ILE A 767 2.46 -5.41 -37.56
CA ILE A 767 2.33 -4.07 -36.98
C ILE A 767 3.32 -3.16 -37.67
N GLU A 768 2.83 -2.03 -38.17
CA GLU A 768 3.64 -0.89 -38.60
C GLU A 768 3.64 0.16 -37.49
N LEU A 769 4.82 0.58 -37.02
CA LEU A 769 4.98 1.55 -35.94
C LEU A 769 5.91 2.68 -36.37
N ASP A 770 5.51 3.93 -36.12
CA ASP A 770 6.27 5.14 -36.43
C ASP A 770 6.92 5.72 -35.16
N LEU A 771 8.24 5.63 -35.08
CA LEU A 771 9.01 6.08 -33.93
C LEU A 771 8.97 7.61 -33.76
N ASP A 772 8.73 8.38 -34.82
CA ASP A 772 8.62 9.85 -34.72
C ASP A 772 7.41 10.29 -33.89
N LYS A 773 6.44 9.39 -33.69
CA LYS A 773 5.23 9.64 -32.88
C LYS A 773 5.39 9.23 -31.42
N ILE A 774 6.43 8.47 -31.08
CA ILE A 774 6.63 7.95 -29.73
C ILE A 774 7.07 9.10 -28.80
N PRO A 775 6.42 9.30 -27.64
CA PRO A 775 6.81 10.32 -26.68
C PRO A 775 8.22 10.03 -26.14
N VAL A 776 9.11 11.01 -26.21
CA VAL A 776 10.50 10.91 -25.73
C VAL A 776 10.88 12.07 -24.83
N ARG A 777 11.76 11.80 -23.87
CA ARG A 777 12.33 12.84 -23.00
C ARG A 777 13.78 13.20 -23.33
N GLU A 778 14.44 12.41 -24.18
CA GLU A 778 15.81 12.66 -24.65
C GLU A 778 15.83 13.00 -26.13
N SER A 779 16.58 14.04 -26.50
CA SER A 779 16.71 14.44 -27.90
C SER A 779 17.78 13.63 -28.64
N GLY A 780 17.60 13.50 -29.96
CA GLY A 780 18.57 12.85 -30.84
C GLY A 780 18.63 11.33 -30.71
N MET A 781 17.58 10.69 -30.17
CA MET A 781 17.52 9.23 -30.12
C MET A 781 17.51 8.62 -31.52
N VAL A 782 18.22 7.49 -31.69
CA VAL A 782 18.26 6.71 -32.94
C VAL A 782 17.36 5.48 -32.85
N PRO A 783 16.90 4.86 -33.96
CA PRO A 783 15.96 3.74 -33.92
C PRO A 783 16.36 2.59 -32.99
N TYR A 784 17.65 2.28 -32.92
CA TYR A 784 18.22 1.29 -32.00
C TYR A 784 17.87 1.60 -30.52
N GLU A 785 18.00 2.87 -30.11
CA GLU A 785 17.73 3.30 -28.73
C GLU A 785 16.24 3.30 -28.40
N TYR A 786 15.36 3.68 -29.35
CA TYR A 786 13.91 3.58 -29.16
C TYR A 786 13.47 2.13 -28.94
N LEU A 787 13.95 1.24 -29.80
CA LEU A 787 13.49 -0.14 -29.88
C LEU A 787 13.96 -0.99 -28.71
N LEU A 788 15.12 -0.68 -28.14
CA LEU A 788 15.73 -1.41 -27.03
C LEU A 788 15.61 -0.70 -25.69
N SER A 789 14.96 0.46 -25.66
CA SER A 789 14.67 1.16 -24.42
C SER A 789 13.72 0.33 -23.55
N GLU A 790 14.12 0.13 -22.32
CA GLU A 790 13.32 -0.54 -21.27
C GLU A 790 12.83 0.50 -20.24
N SER A 791 12.53 1.73 -20.67
CA SER A 791 11.82 2.70 -19.84
C SER A 791 10.55 2.08 -19.26
N GLN A 792 10.27 2.37 -18.00
CA GLN A 792 9.19 1.74 -17.25
C GLN A 792 7.83 2.44 -17.47
N GLU A 793 6.75 1.84 -16.95
CA GLU A 793 5.37 2.36 -16.99
C GLU A 793 4.84 2.69 -18.40
N ARG A 794 5.06 1.78 -19.36
CA ARG A 794 4.59 1.91 -20.75
C ARG A 794 3.83 0.67 -21.20
N MET A 795 2.91 0.88 -22.15
CA MET A 795 2.15 -0.20 -22.78
C MET A 795 1.87 0.08 -24.25
N LEU A 796 1.59 -0.99 -24.99
CA LEU A 796 1.12 -0.94 -26.36
C LEU A 796 -0.33 -1.46 -26.43
N PHE A 797 -1.20 -0.71 -27.10
CA PHE A 797 -2.62 -1.02 -27.25
C PHE A 797 -3.00 -1.13 -28.71
N VAL A 798 -3.95 -2.01 -29.03
CA VAL A 798 -4.69 -1.99 -30.29
C VAL A 798 -6.11 -1.57 -29.99
N ALA A 799 -6.57 -0.49 -30.61
CA ALA A 799 -7.95 -0.03 -30.44
C ALA A 799 -8.81 -0.40 -31.64
N HIS A 800 -10.11 -0.55 -31.42
CA HIS A 800 -11.06 -0.60 -32.53
C HIS A 800 -11.01 0.71 -33.33
N LYS A 801 -10.83 0.61 -34.65
CA LYS A 801 -10.78 1.77 -35.53
C LYS A 801 -11.99 2.69 -35.36
N GLY A 802 -11.75 3.98 -35.18
CA GLY A 802 -12.76 5.01 -34.91
C GLY A 802 -13.05 5.24 -33.43
N ARG A 803 -12.43 4.48 -32.52
CA ARG A 803 -12.55 4.63 -31.06
C ARG A 803 -11.23 4.97 -30.37
N GLU A 804 -10.14 5.21 -31.12
CA GLU A 804 -8.83 5.57 -30.56
C GLU A 804 -8.87 6.83 -29.68
N GLN A 805 -9.68 7.83 -30.05
CA GLN A 805 -9.78 9.08 -29.27
C GLN A 805 -10.36 8.85 -27.88
N GLU A 806 -11.31 7.90 -27.76
CA GLU A 806 -11.90 7.53 -26.47
C GLU A 806 -10.83 7.02 -25.50
N LEU A 807 -9.90 6.20 -25.99
CA LEU A 807 -8.77 5.72 -25.18
C LEU A 807 -7.79 6.85 -24.86
N ILE A 808 -7.44 7.67 -25.84
CA ILE A 808 -6.52 8.81 -25.65
C ILE A 808 -7.04 9.74 -24.55
N ASP A 809 -8.33 10.07 -24.57
CA ASP A 809 -8.96 10.93 -23.57
C ASP A 809 -8.92 10.31 -22.16
N ILE A 810 -9.06 8.98 -22.04
CA ILE A 810 -8.93 8.26 -20.77
C ILE A 810 -7.51 8.39 -20.24
N PHE A 811 -6.48 8.03 -21.02
CA PHE A 811 -5.09 8.07 -20.54
C PHE A 811 -4.63 9.51 -20.22
N HIS A 812 -5.03 10.51 -21.00
CA HIS A 812 -4.74 11.91 -20.71
C HIS A 812 -5.38 12.38 -19.39
N ARG A 813 -6.59 11.92 -19.05
CA ARG A 813 -7.22 12.21 -17.74
C ARG A 813 -6.38 11.75 -16.56
N TRP A 814 -5.64 10.65 -16.73
CA TRP A 814 -4.75 10.10 -15.70
C TRP A 814 -3.33 10.67 -15.76
N GLY A 815 -3.08 11.71 -16.56
CA GLY A 815 -1.77 12.35 -16.69
C GLY A 815 -0.76 11.53 -17.50
N LEU A 816 -1.21 10.54 -18.28
CA LEU A 816 -0.35 9.65 -19.08
C LEU A 816 -0.37 10.07 -20.54
N HIS A 817 0.72 9.84 -21.27
CA HIS A 817 0.71 10.01 -22.71
C HIS A 817 -0.13 8.93 -23.38
N ALA A 818 -0.86 9.28 -24.44
CA ALA A 818 -1.47 8.33 -25.34
C ALA A 818 -1.46 8.85 -26.79
N VAL A 819 -0.81 8.10 -27.67
CA VAL A 819 -0.63 8.50 -29.08
C VAL A 819 -0.82 7.33 -30.02
N VAL A 820 -1.46 7.57 -31.17
CA VAL A 820 -1.52 6.58 -32.25
C VAL A 820 -0.17 6.52 -32.93
N ALA A 821 0.64 5.55 -32.55
CA ALA A 821 1.99 5.35 -33.05
C ALA A 821 2.03 4.50 -34.33
N GLY A 822 0.98 3.72 -34.62
CA GLY A 822 1.02 2.76 -35.72
C GLY A 822 -0.34 2.21 -36.13
N GLU A 823 -0.30 1.14 -36.93
CA GLU A 823 -1.48 0.39 -37.35
C GLU A 823 -1.20 -1.11 -37.54
N VAL A 824 -2.25 -1.93 -37.40
CA VAL A 824 -2.22 -3.36 -37.71
C VAL A 824 -2.25 -3.56 -39.23
N ILE A 825 -1.29 -4.29 -39.78
CA ILE A 825 -1.16 -4.56 -41.22
C ILE A 825 -1.35 -6.04 -41.55
N SER A 826 -1.59 -6.35 -42.82
CA SER A 826 -1.89 -7.72 -43.27
C SER A 826 -0.65 -8.61 -43.38
N GLU A 827 0.49 -8.01 -43.70
CA GLU A 827 1.76 -8.68 -43.85
C GLU A 827 2.30 -9.03 -42.45
N PRO A 828 2.68 -10.30 -42.16
CA PRO A 828 3.05 -10.73 -40.81
C PRO A 828 4.47 -10.31 -40.42
N ILE A 829 4.71 -9.00 -40.40
CA ILE A 829 6.00 -8.35 -40.16
C ILE A 829 5.86 -7.28 -39.08
N ALA A 830 6.93 -7.07 -38.32
CA ALA A 830 7.13 -5.86 -37.53
C ALA A 830 7.87 -4.84 -38.41
N ARG A 831 7.16 -3.80 -38.86
CA ARG A 831 7.73 -2.72 -39.67
C ARG A 831 7.86 -1.46 -38.83
N ILE A 832 9.08 -0.96 -38.70
CA ILE A 832 9.40 0.22 -37.91
C ILE A 832 9.79 1.35 -38.84
N LEU A 833 9.10 2.49 -38.73
CA LEU A 833 9.39 3.72 -39.47
C LEU A 833 10.12 4.72 -38.58
N PHE A 834 11.05 5.46 -39.17
CA PHE A 834 11.70 6.61 -38.55
C PHE A 834 12.10 7.62 -39.62
N GLN A 835 11.74 8.88 -39.43
CA GLN A 835 11.95 9.99 -40.35
C GLN A 835 11.43 9.68 -41.77
N GLY A 836 10.26 9.04 -41.85
CA GLY A 836 9.61 8.65 -43.08
C GLY A 836 10.30 7.52 -43.87
N LYS A 837 11.24 6.78 -43.25
CA LYS A 837 11.94 5.63 -43.86
C LYS A 837 11.78 4.38 -43.01
N VAL A 838 11.89 3.21 -43.64
CA VAL A 838 11.92 1.92 -42.94
C VAL A 838 13.23 1.80 -42.17
N ALA A 839 13.15 1.80 -40.85
CA ALA A 839 14.26 1.60 -39.92
C ALA A 839 14.50 0.12 -39.60
N ALA A 840 13.44 -0.69 -39.54
CA ALA A 840 13.51 -2.14 -39.40
C ALA A 840 12.31 -2.80 -40.08
N GLU A 841 12.51 -3.95 -40.70
CA GLU A 841 11.42 -4.76 -41.26
C GLU A 841 11.76 -6.24 -41.10
N ILE A 842 11.09 -6.90 -40.16
CA ILE A 842 11.40 -8.27 -39.74
C ILE A 842 10.11 -9.10 -39.68
N PRO A 843 10.08 -10.36 -40.18
CA PRO A 843 8.95 -11.25 -39.93
C PRO A 843 8.68 -11.41 -38.42
N ALA A 844 7.45 -11.17 -37.97
CA ALA A 844 7.13 -11.15 -36.54
C ALA A 844 7.49 -12.47 -35.84
N THR A 845 7.19 -13.60 -36.49
CA THR A 845 7.52 -14.94 -36.00
C THR A 845 9.02 -15.21 -35.90
N ALA A 846 9.88 -14.47 -36.61
CA ALA A 846 11.33 -14.64 -36.51
C ALA A 846 11.89 -14.09 -35.19
N LEU A 847 11.20 -13.11 -34.59
CA LEU A 847 11.53 -12.53 -33.29
C LEU A 847 10.84 -13.27 -32.14
N ALA A 848 9.57 -13.69 -32.31
CA ALA A 848 8.78 -14.29 -31.23
C ALA A 848 8.82 -15.84 -31.18
N ASP A 849 8.38 -16.51 -32.26
CA ASP A 849 8.08 -17.95 -32.20
C ASP A 849 9.26 -18.85 -32.59
N ASN A 850 9.92 -18.50 -33.69
CA ASN A 850 10.93 -19.33 -34.34
C ASN A 850 12.34 -19.08 -33.76
N THR A 851 12.47 -18.77 -32.48
CA THR A 851 13.77 -18.46 -31.89
C THR A 851 14.70 -19.68 -31.83
N PRO A 852 16.04 -19.49 -31.77
CA PRO A 852 16.98 -20.59 -31.59
C PRO A 852 16.67 -21.37 -30.30
N ILE A 853 16.69 -22.70 -30.37
CA ILE A 853 16.55 -23.58 -29.20
C ILE A 853 17.84 -24.37 -29.05
N TYR A 854 18.35 -24.43 -27.82
CA TYR A 854 19.53 -25.23 -27.51
C TYR A 854 19.12 -26.58 -26.92
N HIS A 855 19.57 -27.64 -27.57
CA HIS A 855 19.54 -28.98 -27.01
C HIS A 855 20.85 -29.23 -26.29
N ARG A 856 20.78 -29.32 -24.96
CA ARG A 856 21.93 -29.67 -24.12
C ARG A 856 21.88 -31.16 -23.78
N GLU A 857 23.03 -31.78 -23.69
CA GLU A 857 23.13 -33.19 -23.27
C GLU A 857 22.92 -33.28 -21.76
N LEU A 858 21.94 -34.07 -21.34
CA LEU A 858 21.68 -34.33 -19.93
C LEU A 858 22.70 -35.35 -19.41
N LEU A 859 23.27 -35.09 -18.23
CA LEU A 859 24.18 -36.03 -17.59
C LEU A 859 23.48 -37.37 -17.32
N ALA A 860 24.09 -38.47 -17.80
CA ALA A 860 23.54 -39.82 -17.63
C ALA A 860 23.56 -40.30 -16.17
N GLN A 861 24.42 -39.72 -15.32
CA GLN A 861 24.48 -39.99 -13.89
C GLN A 861 24.53 -38.67 -13.12
N PRO A 862 24.03 -38.64 -11.87
CA PRO A 862 24.14 -37.47 -11.02
C PRO A 862 25.59 -36.98 -10.87
N PRO A 863 25.82 -35.65 -10.84
CA PRO A 863 27.14 -35.07 -10.67
C PRO A 863 27.91 -35.60 -9.46
N GLU A 864 29.24 -35.51 -9.50
CA GLU A 864 30.10 -36.00 -8.42
C GLU A 864 29.80 -35.36 -7.06
N TYR A 865 29.55 -34.04 -7.03
CA TYR A 865 29.24 -33.33 -5.78
C TYR A 865 27.98 -33.92 -5.11
N ALA A 866 26.92 -34.18 -5.88
CA ALA A 866 25.67 -34.73 -5.38
C ALA A 866 25.87 -36.17 -4.89
N ARG A 867 26.55 -37.02 -5.68
CA ARG A 867 26.85 -38.41 -5.28
C ARG A 867 27.64 -38.47 -3.98
N LYS A 868 28.67 -37.64 -3.83
CA LYS A 868 29.48 -37.54 -2.61
C LYS A 868 28.64 -37.05 -1.42
N ALA A 869 27.80 -36.03 -1.63
CA ALA A 869 26.91 -35.55 -0.58
C ALA A 869 25.94 -36.65 -0.11
N TRP A 870 25.44 -37.50 -1.02
CA TRP A 870 24.53 -38.60 -0.71
C TRP A 870 25.16 -39.76 0.08
N GLU A 871 26.49 -39.83 0.16
CA GLU A 871 27.19 -40.82 1.01
C GLU A 871 27.06 -40.51 2.50
N TRP A 872 26.67 -39.27 2.85
CA TRP A 872 26.46 -38.86 4.23
C TRP A 872 25.30 -39.63 4.88
N THR A 873 25.50 -40.01 6.14
CA THR A 873 24.46 -40.65 6.96
C THR A 873 24.46 -40.04 8.35
N ASP A 874 23.32 -40.11 9.06
CA ASP A 874 23.19 -39.63 10.43
C ASP A 874 24.24 -40.21 11.38
N GLN A 875 24.70 -41.44 11.13
CA GLN A 875 25.76 -42.11 11.89
C GLN A 875 27.10 -41.37 11.90
N SER A 876 27.35 -40.44 10.96
CA SER A 876 28.57 -39.62 10.98
C SER A 876 28.53 -38.53 12.05
N LEU A 877 27.35 -38.22 12.62
CA LEU A 877 27.22 -37.27 13.71
C LEU A 877 27.52 -37.92 15.07
N PRO A 878 27.93 -37.13 16.08
CA PRO A 878 28.16 -37.62 17.43
C PRO A 878 26.91 -38.33 18.01
N ALA A 879 27.14 -39.30 18.90
CA ALA A 879 26.05 -39.94 19.62
C ALA A 879 25.31 -38.92 20.47
N CYS A 880 23.97 -38.94 20.42
CA CYS A 880 23.12 -38.06 21.20
C CYS A 880 22.53 -38.78 22.42
N SER A 881 22.16 -38.00 23.42
CA SER A 881 21.53 -38.48 24.65
C SER A 881 20.28 -37.64 24.96
N ILE A 882 19.51 -38.03 25.97
CA ILE A 882 18.40 -37.21 26.45
C ILE A 882 18.84 -35.80 26.87
N GLY A 883 20.11 -35.63 27.30
CA GLY A 883 20.63 -34.34 27.75
C GLY A 883 21.17 -33.44 26.64
N GLY A 884 21.28 -33.93 25.40
CA GLY A 884 21.85 -33.19 24.28
C GLY A 884 22.83 -33.99 23.42
N ILE A 885 23.63 -33.26 22.65
CA ILE A 885 24.65 -33.79 21.74
C ILE A 885 25.96 -33.01 21.90
N GLU A 886 27.09 -33.68 21.72
CA GLU A 886 28.40 -33.05 21.80
C GLU A 886 28.74 -32.35 20.47
N ILE A 887 29.03 -31.06 20.51
CA ILE A 887 29.43 -30.23 19.36
C ILE A 887 30.74 -29.54 19.72
N GLU A 888 31.79 -29.74 18.91
CA GLU A 888 33.13 -29.18 19.13
C GLU A 888 33.69 -29.41 20.56
N GLY A 889 33.43 -30.59 21.13
CA GLY A 889 33.89 -30.95 22.48
C GLY A 889 33.05 -30.37 23.62
N ASN A 890 31.93 -29.70 23.32
CA ASN A 890 31.00 -29.16 24.31
C ASN A 890 29.64 -29.83 24.20
N LEU A 891 29.09 -30.33 25.31
CA LEU A 891 27.71 -30.82 25.34
C LEU A 891 26.75 -29.63 25.17
N LYS A 892 26.02 -29.60 24.05
CA LYS A 892 24.94 -28.66 23.79
C LYS A 892 23.62 -29.32 24.14
N SER A 893 22.84 -28.68 25.02
CA SER A 893 21.50 -29.18 25.36
C SER A 893 20.54 -28.98 24.19
N TRP A 894 19.43 -29.72 24.17
CA TRP A 894 18.38 -29.51 23.16
C TRP A 894 17.73 -28.13 23.28
N ASN A 895 17.70 -27.55 24.47
CA ASN A 895 17.32 -26.14 24.68
C ASN A 895 18.27 -25.18 23.95
N ASP A 896 19.58 -25.37 24.09
CA ASP A 896 20.58 -24.51 23.43
C ASP A 896 20.46 -24.60 21.90
N ILE A 897 20.23 -25.80 21.38
CA ILE A 897 20.05 -26.05 19.95
C ILE A 897 18.77 -25.36 19.45
N LEU A 898 17.64 -25.55 20.13
CA LEU A 898 16.38 -24.91 19.77
C LEU A 898 16.51 -23.37 19.73
N LEU A 899 17.07 -22.78 20.79
CA LEU A 899 17.25 -21.32 20.85
C LEU A 899 18.25 -20.80 19.81
N THR A 900 19.22 -21.62 19.40
CA THR A 900 20.16 -21.31 18.31
C THR A 900 19.44 -21.31 16.95
N LEU A 901 18.61 -22.32 16.69
CA LEU A 901 17.81 -22.39 15.46
C LEU A 901 16.78 -21.26 15.38
N LEU A 902 16.12 -20.93 16.49
CA LEU A 902 15.20 -19.77 16.55
C LEU A 902 15.91 -18.42 16.40
N ASP A 903 17.23 -18.34 16.58
CA ASP A 903 18.03 -17.15 16.30
C ASP A 903 18.58 -17.14 14.86
N ASN A 904 18.45 -18.23 14.10
CA ASN A 904 18.84 -18.28 12.69
C ASN A 904 17.84 -17.45 11.86
N PRO A 905 18.27 -16.41 11.11
CA PRO A 905 17.38 -15.57 10.31
C PRO A 905 16.46 -16.31 9.31
N THR A 906 16.85 -17.49 8.83
CA THR A 906 16.02 -18.33 7.94
C THR A 906 14.82 -18.93 8.68
N ILE A 907 14.98 -19.34 9.93
CA ILE A 907 13.88 -19.87 10.77
C ILE A 907 13.15 -18.73 11.50
N ALA A 908 13.89 -17.75 12.00
CA ALA A 908 13.39 -16.71 12.88
C ALA A 908 12.28 -15.87 12.23
N SER A 909 11.49 -15.21 13.07
CA SER A 909 10.35 -14.40 12.63
C SER A 909 10.75 -13.34 11.60
N LYS A 910 10.01 -13.29 10.48
CA LYS A 910 10.18 -12.27 9.43
C LYS A 910 9.50 -10.94 9.77
N ARG A 911 9.14 -10.72 11.04
CA ARG A 911 8.44 -9.52 11.55
C ARG A 911 9.08 -8.21 11.18
N TRP A 912 10.40 -8.15 11.17
CA TRP A 912 11.11 -6.95 10.75
C TRP A 912 10.78 -6.56 9.30
N VAL A 913 10.60 -7.54 8.42
CA VAL A 913 10.33 -7.38 6.98
C VAL A 913 8.90 -6.90 6.74
N TYR A 914 7.89 -7.66 7.17
CA TYR A 914 6.49 -7.33 6.86
C TYR A 914 5.94 -6.12 7.65
N ARG A 915 6.70 -5.58 8.60
CA ARG A 915 6.41 -4.27 9.23
C ARG A 915 6.80 -3.08 8.36
N GLN A 916 7.67 -3.28 7.37
CA GLN A 916 8.05 -2.24 6.41
C GLN A 916 6.99 -2.10 5.32
N TYR A 917 6.26 -3.18 5.01
CA TYR A 917 5.25 -3.23 3.97
C TYR A 917 3.88 -2.79 4.48
N ASP A 918 3.09 -2.21 3.58
CA ASP A 918 1.66 -2.30 3.73
C ASP A 918 1.19 -3.74 3.44
N HIS A 919 0.31 -4.26 4.29
CA HIS A 919 -0.23 -5.62 4.17
C HIS A 919 -1.75 -5.63 4.39
N GLN A 920 -2.40 -4.45 4.37
CA GLN A 920 -3.81 -4.30 4.72
C GLN A 920 -4.59 -3.34 3.81
N VAL A 921 -3.93 -2.59 2.92
CA VAL A 921 -4.63 -1.79 1.91
C VAL A 921 -5.58 -2.70 1.13
N GLN A 922 -6.73 -2.16 0.74
CA GLN A 922 -7.90 -2.89 0.24
C GLN A 922 -8.73 -3.62 1.30
N ASN A 923 -8.26 -3.75 2.55
CA ASN A 923 -8.96 -4.43 3.65
C ASN A 923 -9.45 -5.85 3.29
N ASN A 924 -8.71 -6.49 2.39
CA ASN A 924 -8.99 -7.83 1.89
C ASN A 924 -8.17 -8.90 2.64
N THR A 925 -6.98 -8.55 3.14
CA THR A 925 -6.16 -9.45 3.97
C THR A 925 -6.92 -9.90 5.22
N VAL A 926 -7.18 -11.21 5.35
CA VAL A 926 -7.93 -11.80 6.47
C VAL A 926 -6.99 -12.24 7.59
N ILE A 927 -5.86 -12.85 7.25
CA ILE A 927 -4.79 -13.22 8.18
C ILE A 927 -3.56 -12.41 7.82
N LEU A 928 -2.99 -11.70 8.81
CA LEU A 928 -1.81 -10.86 8.60
C LEU A 928 -0.54 -11.70 8.41
N PRO A 929 0.49 -11.17 7.70
CA PRO A 929 1.76 -11.86 7.51
C PRO A 929 2.36 -12.37 8.83
N GLY A 930 2.85 -13.61 8.81
CA GLY A 930 3.40 -14.30 9.98
C GLY A 930 2.34 -14.88 10.94
N GLY A 931 1.05 -14.84 10.58
CA GLY A 931 -0.04 -15.44 11.36
C GLY A 931 -0.46 -16.85 10.91
N ALA A 932 -0.04 -17.28 9.72
CA ALA A 932 -0.37 -18.57 9.13
C ALA A 932 0.64 -18.95 8.04
N ASP A 933 0.60 -20.22 7.63
CA ASP A 933 1.45 -20.80 6.58
C ASP A 933 1.20 -20.21 5.19
N ALA A 934 -0.02 -19.70 4.93
CA ALA A 934 -0.37 -19.05 3.67
C ALA A 934 -1.14 -17.74 3.91
N ALA A 935 -0.97 -16.79 3.00
CA ALA A 935 -1.74 -15.55 3.03
C ALA A 935 -3.20 -15.84 2.67
N VAL A 936 -4.15 -15.22 3.39
CA VAL A 936 -5.59 -15.35 3.10
C VAL A 936 -6.16 -14.00 2.72
N VAL A 937 -6.72 -13.91 1.52
CA VAL A 937 -7.29 -12.69 0.95
C VAL A 937 -8.78 -12.90 0.68
N ARG A 938 -9.60 -12.03 1.23
CA ARG A 938 -11.04 -11.99 0.99
C ARG A 938 -11.30 -11.48 -0.41
N ILE A 939 -12.24 -12.12 -1.10
CA ILE A 939 -12.72 -11.62 -2.39
C ILE A 939 -13.91 -10.70 -2.15
N ARG A 940 -13.79 -9.44 -2.55
CA ARG A 940 -14.88 -8.47 -2.57
C ARG A 940 -15.01 -7.86 -3.96
N PRO A 941 -16.23 -7.42 -4.38
CA PRO A 941 -16.35 -6.63 -5.60
C PRO A 941 -15.67 -5.28 -5.36
N ALA A 942 -14.79 -4.86 -6.27
CA ALA A 942 -14.13 -3.55 -6.19
C ALA A 942 -15.08 -2.38 -6.55
N GLU A 943 -16.14 -2.67 -7.30
CA GLU A 943 -17.24 -1.76 -7.65
C GLU A 943 -18.56 -2.55 -7.74
N GLU A 944 -19.70 -1.89 -7.48
CA GLU A 944 -21.02 -2.42 -7.88
C GLU A 944 -21.04 -2.53 -9.41
N LEU A 945 -20.77 -3.74 -9.93
CA LEU A 945 -20.87 -4.00 -11.37
C LEU A 945 -22.31 -3.66 -11.81
N PRO A 946 -22.52 -2.84 -12.87
CA PRO A 946 -23.86 -2.38 -13.28
C PRO A 946 -24.81 -3.47 -13.80
N ASN A 947 -24.52 -4.75 -13.57
CA ASN A 947 -25.24 -5.87 -14.12
C ASN A 947 -25.62 -6.88 -13.01
N PRO A 948 -26.93 -7.13 -12.76
CA PRO A 948 -27.42 -7.98 -11.66
C PRO A 948 -27.13 -9.49 -11.80
N LYS A 949 -26.22 -9.89 -12.69
CA LYS A 949 -25.77 -11.29 -12.86
C LYS A 949 -24.35 -11.56 -12.33
N THR A 950 -23.64 -10.52 -11.88
CA THR A 950 -22.26 -10.56 -11.38
C THR A 950 -22.15 -10.13 -9.92
N GLU A 951 -23.24 -10.20 -9.16
CA GLU A 951 -23.15 -10.12 -7.70
C GLU A 951 -22.41 -11.35 -7.18
N ILE A 952 -21.40 -11.14 -6.31
CA ILE A 952 -20.76 -12.23 -5.58
C ILE A 952 -21.84 -12.95 -4.77
N GLN A 953 -22.22 -14.14 -5.21
CA GLN A 953 -23.28 -14.92 -4.58
C GLN A 953 -22.89 -15.38 -3.18
N ASN A 954 -21.58 -15.60 -2.96
CA ASN A 954 -21.01 -16.00 -1.68
C ASN A 954 -20.05 -14.92 -1.12
N PRO A 955 -20.53 -14.03 -0.22
CA PRO A 955 -19.70 -12.96 0.36
C PRO A 955 -18.60 -13.48 1.31
N LYS A 956 -18.54 -14.79 1.54
CA LYS A 956 -17.54 -15.45 2.36
C LYS A 956 -16.43 -16.11 1.53
N LEU A 957 -16.44 -15.96 0.21
CA LEU A 957 -15.39 -16.52 -0.63
C LEU A 957 -14.04 -15.83 -0.37
N GLY A 958 -12.96 -16.61 -0.39
CA GLY A 958 -11.59 -16.14 -0.26
C GLY A 958 -10.65 -16.88 -1.18
N VAL A 959 -9.44 -16.34 -1.32
CA VAL A 959 -8.30 -17.00 -1.96
C VAL A 959 -7.17 -17.07 -0.93
N ALA A 960 -6.42 -18.16 -0.95
CA ALA A 960 -5.13 -18.25 -0.27
C ALA A 960 -3.99 -18.27 -1.28
N ALA A 961 -2.83 -17.75 -0.88
CA ALA A 961 -1.63 -17.76 -1.71
C ALA A 961 -0.38 -18.00 -0.86
N THR A 962 0.59 -18.71 -1.44
CA THR A 962 1.90 -18.98 -0.84
C THR A 962 2.99 -18.98 -1.91
N VAL A 963 4.24 -18.79 -1.48
CA VAL A 963 5.45 -18.94 -2.29
C VAL A 963 6.46 -19.74 -1.49
N ASP A 964 6.98 -20.83 -2.06
CA ASP A 964 7.80 -21.79 -1.31
C ASP A 964 8.98 -22.29 -2.17
N CYS A 965 10.15 -22.48 -1.54
CA CYS A 965 11.30 -23.20 -2.12
C CYS A 965 12.43 -23.52 -1.13
N ASN A 966 12.51 -24.76 -0.64
CA ASN A 966 13.73 -25.22 0.04
C ASN A 966 14.87 -25.53 -0.95
N SER A 967 15.76 -24.56 -1.16
CA SER A 967 16.82 -24.67 -2.19
C SER A 967 17.93 -25.67 -1.86
N ARG A 968 18.15 -26.02 -0.58
CA ARG A 968 19.13 -27.05 -0.22
C ARG A 968 18.69 -28.44 -0.66
N TYR A 969 17.39 -28.71 -0.59
CA TYR A 969 16.83 -29.96 -1.07
C TYR A 969 17.06 -30.08 -2.56
N VAL A 970 16.75 -29.02 -3.31
CA VAL A 970 16.95 -28.98 -4.76
C VAL A 970 18.44 -29.05 -5.12
N TYR A 971 19.33 -28.40 -4.36
CA TYR A 971 20.77 -28.48 -4.61
C TYR A 971 21.32 -29.91 -4.50
N LEU A 972 20.91 -30.63 -3.46
CA LEU A 972 21.36 -31.99 -3.18
C LEU A 972 20.69 -33.02 -4.08
N ASN A 973 19.39 -32.88 -4.35
CA ASN A 973 18.64 -33.73 -5.26
C ASN A 973 17.55 -32.91 -5.98
N PRO A 974 17.82 -32.34 -7.17
CA PRO A 974 16.91 -31.40 -7.81
C PRO A 974 15.53 -31.96 -8.11
N TYR A 975 15.45 -33.26 -8.45
CA TYR A 975 14.19 -33.92 -8.76
C TYR A 975 13.31 -34.11 -7.51
N GLU A 976 13.84 -34.72 -6.44
CA GLU A 976 13.07 -34.93 -5.20
C GLU A 976 12.84 -33.62 -4.44
N GLY A 977 13.82 -32.72 -4.43
CA GLY A 977 13.67 -31.40 -3.83
C GLY A 977 12.57 -30.59 -4.52
N ALA A 978 12.51 -30.59 -5.84
CA ALA A 978 11.46 -29.85 -6.55
C ALA A 978 10.06 -30.45 -6.37
N LYS A 979 9.93 -31.76 -6.13
CA LYS A 979 8.66 -32.36 -5.69
C LYS A 979 8.26 -31.84 -4.32
N ALA A 980 9.22 -31.75 -3.39
CA ALA A 980 8.99 -31.27 -2.03
C ALA A 980 8.48 -29.83 -2.03
N VAL A 981 9.05 -28.97 -2.88
CA VAL A 981 8.62 -27.57 -3.04
C VAL A 981 7.13 -27.47 -3.41
N VAL A 982 6.66 -28.22 -4.40
CA VAL A 982 5.23 -28.21 -4.78
C VAL A 982 4.35 -28.80 -3.67
N ALA A 983 4.82 -29.86 -3.02
CA ALA A 983 4.08 -30.51 -1.93
C ALA A 983 3.91 -29.58 -0.72
N GLU A 984 4.96 -28.83 -0.35
CA GLU A 984 4.95 -27.84 0.71
C GLU A 984 4.00 -26.68 0.40
N ALA A 985 4.06 -26.10 -0.80
CA ALA A 985 3.12 -25.05 -1.20
C ALA A 985 1.65 -25.50 -1.09
N ALA A 986 1.35 -26.74 -1.53
CA ALA A 986 0.00 -27.31 -1.38
C ALA A 986 -0.38 -27.55 0.10
N ARG A 987 0.60 -27.92 0.93
CA ARG A 987 0.44 -28.14 2.38
C ARG A 987 0.15 -26.82 3.12
N ASN A 988 0.89 -25.75 2.81
CA ASN A 988 0.71 -24.43 3.40
C ASN A 988 -0.67 -23.85 3.10
N LEU A 989 -1.17 -24.01 1.85
CA LEU A 989 -2.56 -23.68 1.51
C LEU A 989 -3.57 -24.52 2.31
N SER A 990 -3.27 -25.82 2.51
CA SER A 990 -4.16 -26.72 3.25
C SER A 990 -4.23 -26.39 4.75
N CYS A 991 -3.15 -25.89 5.36
CA CYS A 991 -3.10 -25.44 6.75
C CYS A 991 -4.03 -24.25 7.04
N VAL A 992 -4.35 -23.43 6.04
CA VAL A 992 -5.36 -22.36 6.16
C VAL A 992 -6.76 -22.79 5.69
N GLY A 993 -6.93 -24.05 5.30
CA GLY A 993 -8.20 -24.62 4.83
C GLY A 993 -8.48 -24.39 3.34
N ALA A 994 -7.50 -23.91 2.56
CA ALA A 994 -7.67 -23.63 1.14
C ALA A 994 -7.40 -24.87 0.27
N GLU A 995 -8.20 -25.06 -0.77
CA GLU A 995 -7.99 -26.11 -1.76
C GLU A 995 -6.97 -25.64 -2.82
N PRO A 996 -5.81 -26.29 -2.98
CA PRO A 996 -4.84 -25.93 -4.03
C PRO A 996 -5.44 -25.98 -5.43
N LEU A 997 -5.18 -24.96 -6.27
CA LEU A 997 -5.75 -24.85 -7.61
C LEU A 997 -4.72 -24.89 -8.74
N ALA A 998 -3.69 -24.07 -8.64
CA ALA A 998 -2.76 -23.81 -9.74
C ALA A 998 -1.45 -23.19 -9.25
N VAL A 999 -0.42 -23.32 -10.07
CA VAL A 999 0.95 -22.87 -9.78
C VAL A 999 1.42 -21.85 -10.81
N THR A 1000 2.22 -20.89 -10.36
CA THR A 1000 3.15 -20.13 -11.18
C THR A 1000 4.57 -20.37 -10.67
N ASP A 1001 5.52 -20.62 -11.56
CA ASP A 1001 6.90 -20.98 -11.20
C ASP A 1001 7.90 -19.87 -11.52
N ASN A 1002 8.95 -19.75 -10.71
CA ASN A 1002 10.09 -18.88 -11.00
C ASN A 1002 11.40 -19.64 -10.83
N LEU A 1003 11.99 -20.04 -11.96
CA LEU A 1003 13.15 -20.93 -12.02
C LEU A 1003 14.46 -20.13 -11.94
N ASN A 1004 15.10 -20.10 -10.77
CA ASN A 1004 16.41 -19.45 -10.60
C ASN A 1004 17.55 -20.48 -10.56
N PHE A 1005 18.46 -20.44 -11.54
CA PHE A 1005 19.56 -21.41 -11.68
C PHE A 1005 20.86 -20.71 -12.12
N GLY A 1006 21.99 -21.37 -11.87
CA GLY A 1006 23.29 -21.00 -12.44
C GLY A 1006 23.34 -21.20 -13.96
N SER A 1007 24.54 -21.16 -14.55
CA SER A 1007 24.67 -21.24 -16.02
C SER A 1007 24.21 -22.61 -16.57
N PRO A 1008 23.26 -22.64 -17.54
CA PRO A 1008 22.78 -23.87 -18.19
C PRO A 1008 23.78 -24.39 -19.23
N GLU A 1009 24.86 -23.66 -19.51
CA GLU A 1009 25.88 -24.10 -20.45
C GLU A 1009 26.77 -25.18 -19.83
N LYS A 1010 26.86 -25.20 -18.50
CA LYS A 1010 27.59 -26.19 -17.72
C LYS A 1010 26.73 -27.45 -17.56
N PRO A 1011 27.27 -28.66 -17.78
CA PRO A 1011 26.50 -29.91 -17.65
C PRO A 1011 25.79 -30.07 -16.30
N VAL A 1012 26.42 -29.61 -15.21
CA VAL A 1012 25.83 -29.65 -13.87
C VAL A 1012 24.64 -28.70 -13.75
N GLY A 1013 24.76 -27.46 -14.23
CA GLY A 1013 23.68 -26.46 -14.17
C GLY A 1013 22.46 -26.90 -14.99
N TYR A 1014 22.68 -27.43 -16.19
CA TYR A 1014 21.59 -27.98 -17.00
C TYR A 1014 20.94 -29.21 -16.36
N TRP A 1015 21.73 -30.11 -15.75
CA TRP A 1015 21.20 -31.27 -15.02
C TRP A 1015 20.30 -30.83 -13.86
N GLN A 1016 20.72 -29.84 -13.08
CA GLN A 1016 19.90 -29.29 -12.00
C GLN A 1016 18.57 -28.72 -12.51
N LEU A 1017 18.61 -27.90 -13.58
CA LEU A 1017 17.43 -27.32 -14.19
C LEU A 1017 16.46 -28.39 -14.73
N ALA A 1018 16.97 -29.36 -15.49
CA ALA A 1018 16.17 -30.42 -16.10
C ALA A 1018 15.50 -31.33 -15.06
N GLU A 1019 16.24 -31.75 -14.04
CA GLU A 1019 15.73 -32.60 -12.98
C GLU A 1019 14.72 -31.87 -12.10
N ALA A 1020 14.95 -30.58 -11.80
CA ALA A 1020 13.97 -29.76 -11.08
C ALA A 1020 12.67 -29.59 -11.89
N CYS A 1021 12.75 -29.26 -13.19
CA CYS A 1021 11.56 -29.19 -14.04
C CYS A 1021 10.80 -30.53 -14.08
N ARG A 1022 11.52 -31.66 -14.13
CA ARG A 1022 10.91 -32.99 -14.08
C ARG A 1022 10.15 -33.23 -12.77
N GLY A 1023 10.73 -32.80 -11.64
CA GLY A 1023 10.12 -32.92 -10.31
C GLY A 1023 8.85 -32.08 -10.17
N ILE A 1024 8.89 -30.80 -10.58
CA ILE A 1024 7.72 -29.89 -10.59
C ILE A 1024 6.62 -30.47 -11.46
N ALA A 1025 6.95 -30.92 -12.68
CA ALA A 1025 5.98 -31.47 -13.62
C ALA A 1025 5.24 -32.68 -13.04
N GLU A 1026 5.94 -33.57 -12.34
CA GLU A 1026 5.35 -34.74 -11.69
C GLU A 1026 4.46 -34.34 -10.52
N ALA A 1027 4.97 -33.51 -9.60
CA ALA A 1027 4.20 -33.08 -8.44
C ALA A 1027 2.93 -32.31 -8.84
N CYS A 1028 3.01 -31.43 -9.83
CA CYS A 1028 1.83 -30.70 -10.33
C CYS A 1028 0.76 -31.63 -10.91
N ARG A 1029 1.13 -32.76 -11.53
CA ARG A 1029 0.16 -33.78 -11.99
C ARG A 1029 -0.45 -34.51 -10.80
N GLU A 1030 0.36 -34.87 -9.81
CA GLU A 1030 -0.08 -35.61 -8.62
C GLU A 1030 -1.01 -34.80 -7.72
N PHE A 1031 -0.81 -33.47 -7.63
CA PHE A 1031 -1.68 -32.56 -6.89
C PHE A 1031 -2.80 -31.92 -7.74
N SER A 1032 -2.82 -32.18 -9.05
CA SER A 1032 -3.76 -31.55 -10.00
C SER A 1032 -3.71 -30.01 -9.99
N THR A 1033 -2.50 -29.47 -9.84
CA THR A 1033 -2.22 -28.02 -9.81
C THR A 1033 -1.43 -27.60 -11.05
N PRO A 1034 -2.08 -27.40 -12.21
CA PRO A 1034 -1.38 -27.05 -13.44
C PRO A 1034 -0.64 -25.70 -13.32
N VAL A 1035 0.43 -25.58 -14.10
CA VAL A 1035 1.27 -24.39 -14.21
C VAL A 1035 0.62 -23.40 -15.19
N THR A 1036 0.29 -22.21 -14.72
CA THR A 1036 -0.42 -21.19 -15.52
C THR A 1036 0.51 -20.20 -16.19
N GLY A 1037 1.79 -20.19 -15.81
CA GLY A 1037 2.82 -19.29 -16.32
C GLY A 1037 3.96 -19.18 -15.31
N GLY A 1038 5.02 -18.47 -15.66
CA GLY A 1038 6.18 -18.34 -14.80
C GLY A 1038 7.29 -17.52 -15.41
N ASN A 1039 8.44 -17.51 -14.75
CA ASN A 1039 9.65 -16.83 -15.18
C ASN A 1039 10.86 -17.75 -15.05
N VAL A 1040 11.89 -17.52 -15.87
CA VAL A 1040 13.16 -18.26 -15.81
C VAL A 1040 14.30 -17.27 -15.71
N SER A 1041 15.05 -17.35 -14.60
CA SER A 1041 16.29 -16.62 -14.36
C SER A 1041 17.45 -17.60 -14.37
N LEU A 1042 18.24 -17.59 -15.45
CA LEU A 1042 19.46 -18.41 -15.55
C LEU A 1042 20.70 -17.55 -15.29
N TYR A 1043 21.89 -18.16 -15.29
CA TYR A 1043 23.17 -17.47 -15.10
C TYR A 1043 23.33 -16.81 -13.72
N ASN A 1044 22.58 -17.27 -12.72
CA ASN A 1044 22.70 -16.78 -11.35
C ASN A 1044 23.97 -17.35 -10.68
N GLU A 1045 25.12 -16.77 -11.01
CA GLU A 1045 26.42 -17.16 -10.46
C GLU A 1045 27.38 -15.96 -10.44
N THR A 1046 28.33 -15.98 -9.49
CA THR A 1046 29.38 -14.97 -9.37
C THR A 1046 30.76 -15.61 -9.48
N LEU A 1047 31.80 -14.83 -9.75
CA LEU A 1047 33.18 -15.33 -9.67
C LEU A 1047 33.76 -15.07 -8.27
N ASP A 1048 34.50 -16.03 -7.73
CA ASP A 1048 35.31 -15.82 -6.53
C ASP A 1048 36.63 -15.09 -6.84
N SER A 1049 37.43 -14.83 -5.80
CA SER A 1049 38.72 -14.13 -5.94
C SER A 1049 39.75 -14.85 -6.80
N ASP A 1050 39.60 -16.17 -6.97
CA ASP A 1050 40.46 -17.01 -7.81
C ASP A 1050 39.88 -17.16 -9.24
N GLY A 1051 38.76 -16.49 -9.53
CA GLY A 1051 38.08 -16.52 -10.82
C GLY A 1051 37.22 -17.77 -11.05
N ASN A 1052 36.93 -18.57 -10.01
CA ASN A 1052 36.05 -19.73 -10.15
C ASN A 1052 34.57 -19.34 -10.00
N PRO A 1053 33.66 -19.94 -10.78
CA PRO A 1053 32.23 -19.69 -10.64
C PRO A 1053 31.66 -20.26 -9.35
N GLN A 1054 30.86 -19.44 -8.67
CA GLN A 1054 30.10 -19.71 -7.47
C GLN A 1054 28.61 -19.55 -7.81
N PRO A 1055 27.95 -20.63 -8.28
CA PRO A 1055 26.52 -20.60 -8.56
C PRO A 1055 25.68 -20.59 -7.28
N ILE A 1056 24.50 -19.98 -7.36
CA ILE A 1056 23.49 -20.14 -6.32
C ILE A 1056 23.08 -21.62 -6.21
N TYR A 1057 22.42 -21.98 -5.10
CA TYR A 1057 21.63 -23.21 -5.10
C TYR A 1057 20.49 -23.11 -6.11
N PRO A 1058 20.17 -24.20 -6.85
CA PRO A 1058 19.00 -24.22 -7.72
C PRO A 1058 17.74 -23.90 -6.90
N THR A 1059 17.02 -22.85 -7.30
CA THR A 1059 15.91 -22.27 -6.52
C THR A 1059 14.67 -22.10 -7.41
N PRO A 1060 13.97 -23.20 -7.74
CA PRO A 1060 12.68 -23.15 -8.44
C PRO A 1060 11.56 -22.75 -7.47
N VAL A 1061 11.27 -21.46 -7.39
CA VAL A 1061 10.21 -20.94 -6.51
C VAL A 1061 8.84 -21.31 -7.09
N VAL A 1062 7.97 -21.87 -6.26
CA VAL A 1062 6.59 -22.18 -6.62
C VAL A 1062 5.66 -21.22 -5.90
N GLY A 1063 4.99 -20.36 -6.66
CA GLY A 1063 3.84 -19.60 -6.18
C GLY A 1063 2.56 -20.39 -6.43
N MET A 1064 1.77 -20.65 -5.39
CA MET A 1064 0.55 -21.45 -5.50
C MET A 1064 -0.66 -20.70 -4.95
N VAL A 1065 -1.78 -20.78 -5.66
CA VAL A 1065 -3.06 -20.21 -5.22
C VAL A 1065 -4.06 -21.31 -4.87
N GLY A 1066 -4.90 -21.06 -3.86
CA GLY A 1066 -5.92 -21.97 -3.38
C GLY A 1066 -7.26 -21.31 -3.10
N LEU A 1067 -8.36 -22.06 -3.23
CA LEU A 1067 -9.72 -21.58 -3.00
C LEU A 1067 -10.13 -21.74 -1.54
N ILE A 1068 -10.71 -20.69 -0.94
CA ILE A 1068 -11.37 -20.77 0.36
C ILE A 1068 -12.88 -20.56 0.14
N PRO A 1069 -13.71 -21.61 0.29
CA PRO A 1069 -15.15 -21.49 0.10
C PRO A 1069 -15.85 -20.61 1.15
N ASP A 1070 -15.32 -20.58 2.38
CA ASP A 1070 -15.86 -19.79 3.48
C ASP A 1070 -14.71 -19.29 4.38
N ILE A 1071 -14.38 -18.00 4.31
CA ILE A 1071 -13.36 -17.33 5.13
C ILE A 1071 -13.66 -17.34 6.63
N THR A 1072 -14.86 -17.72 7.06
CA THR A 1072 -15.17 -17.96 8.48
C THR A 1072 -14.73 -19.35 8.95
N LYS A 1073 -14.26 -20.19 8.03
CA LYS A 1073 -13.77 -21.55 8.22
C LYS A 1073 -12.30 -21.65 7.84
N ILE A 1074 -11.48 -20.81 8.45
CA ILE A 1074 -10.02 -20.78 8.30
C ILE A 1074 -9.38 -20.82 9.68
N CYS A 1075 -8.10 -21.16 9.75
CA CYS A 1075 -7.29 -20.98 10.94
C CYS A 1075 -5.89 -20.51 10.56
N GLY A 1076 -5.13 -20.05 11.55
CA GLY A 1076 -3.69 -19.79 11.42
C GLY A 1076 -2.87 -20.77 12.24
N GLN A 1077 -1.55 -20.57 12.27
CA GLN A 1077 -0.59 -21.46 12.92
C GLN A 1077 -0.57 -21.35 14.45
N ALA A 1078 -0.95 -20.19 14.98
CA ALA A 1078 -0.88 -19.86 16.40
C ALA A 1078 -1.80 -20.73 17.26
N TRP A 1079 -1.32 -21.18 18.44
CA TRP A 1079 -2.19 -21.77 19.45
C TRP A 1079 -3.29 -20.79 19.89
N GLN A 1080 -4.54 -21.26 19.91
CA GLN A 1080 -5.70 -20.40 20.16
C GLN A 1080 -6.18 -20.47 21.61
N GLN A 1081 -6.17 -21.65 22.24
CA GLN A 1081 -6.71 -21.84 23.58
C GLN A 1081 -5.93 -22.89 24.37
N ALA A 1082 -5.63 -22.55 25.64
CA ALA A 1082 -5.05 -23.49 26.60
C ALA A 1082 -6.02 -24.66 26.87
N GLY A 1083 -5.47 -25.86 26.94
CA GLY A 1083 -6.22 -27.11 27.11
C GLY A 1083 -6.62 -27.80 25.81
N ASP A 1084 -6.44 -27.17 24.64
CA ASP A 1084 -6.65 -27.83 23.35
C ASP A 1084 -5.65 -28.99 23.18
N LEU A 1085 -6.10 -30.11 22.63
CA LEU A 1085 -5.28 -31.27 22.36
C LEU A 1085 -4.48 -31.07 21.07
N ILE A 1086 -3.21 -31.47 21.08
CA ILE A 1086 -2.30 -31.33 19.93
C ILE A 1086 -2.12 -32.68 19.25
N TYR A 1087 -2.31 -32.69 17.94
CA TYR A 1087 -2.12 -33.87 17.08
C TYR A 1087 -1.09 -33.57 15.99
N LEU A 1088 -0.29 -34.58 15.65
CA LEU A 1088 0.51 -34.63 14.44
C LEU A 1088 -0.24 -35.46 13.40
N LEU A 1089 -0.51 -34.90 12.24
CA LEU A 1089 -1.11 -35.59 11.10
C LEU A 1089 -0.02 -36.09 10.15
N GLY A 1090 -0.23 -37.27 9.58
CA GLY A 1090 0.68 -37.88 8.62
C GLY A 1090 1.79 -38.69 9.30
N GLN A 1091 3.04 -38.43 8.92
CA GLN A 1091 4.14 -39.30 9.31
C GLN A 1091 4.31 -39.37 10.84
N PRO A 1092 4.15 -40.54 11.49
CA PRO A 1092 4.17 -40.65 12.94
C PRO A 1092 5.59 -40.49 13.51
N LEU A 1093 5.69 -40.12 14.80
CA LEU A 1093 6.98 -40.01 15.50
C LEU A 1093 7.64 -41.37 15.70
N VAL A 1094 6.83 -42.44 15.81
CA VAL A 1094 7.25 -43.82 16.08
C VAL A 1094 6.39 -44.78 15.26
N GLY A 1095 7.00 -45.65 14.43
CA GLY A 1095 6.29 -46.58 13.54
C GLY A 1095 7.17 -47.13 12.43
N GLN A 1096 6.67 -48.00 11.54
CA GLN A 1096 7.47 -48.83 10.61
C GLN A 1096 8.49 -48.07 9.71
N ALA A 1097 8.39 -46.74 9.57
CA ALA A 1097 9.39 -45.90 8.90
C ALA A 1097 10.72 -45.71 9.67
N SER A 1098 10.77 -46.07 10.96
CA SER A 1098 12.03 -46.15 11.74
C SER A 1098 12.73 -47.51 11.63
N ARG A 1099 12.10 -48.50 10.99
CA ARG A 1099 12.83 -49.70 10.56
C ARG A 1099 13.56 -49.33 9.28
N LEU A 1100 14.89 -49.44 9.33
CA LEU A 1100 15.71 -49.66 8.13
C LEU A 1100 14.92 -50.59 7.21
N SER A 1101 14.50 -50.12 6.02
CA SER A 1101 14.10 -51.01 4.94
C SER A 1101 15.33 -51.81 4.53
N GLN A 1102 15.66 -52.84 5.31
CA GLN A 1102 16.44 -53.96 4.84
C GLN A 1102 15.51 -54.80 3.96
N THR A 1103 15.28 -54.36 2.74
CA THR A 1103 14.78 -55.23 1.69
C THR A 1103 15.89 -55.45 0.66
N GLU A 1104 16.50 -56.64 0.81
CA GLU A 1104 17.00 -57.52 -0.26
C GLU A 1104 18.03 -56.95 -1.26
N GLY A 1105 19.32 -57.11 -0.92
CA GLY A 1105 20.26 -57.88 -1.74
C GLY A 1105 20.59 -57.45 -3.18
N GLY A 1106 20.31 -56.23 -3.63
CA GLY A 1106 20.74 -55.69 -4.93
C GLY A 1106 21.76 -54.56 -4.81
N GLN A 1107 22.65 -54.39 -5.81
CA GLN A 1107 23.65 -53.31 -5.88
C GLN A 1107 23.06 -51.87 -5.90
N ASP A 1108 21.72 -51.73 -5.88
CA ASP A 1108 20.97 -50.47 -5.90
C ASP A 1108 20.11 -50.21 -4.64
N ALA A 1109 20.22 -51.01 -3.57
CA ALA A 1109 19.43 -50.80 -2.35
C ALA A 1109 20.02 -49.66 -1.49
N ARG A 1110 19.46 -48.45 -1.59
CA ARG A 1110 19.78 -47.31 -0.69
C ARG A 1110 18.69 -47.14 0.37
N PRO A 1111 19.04 -46.92 1.65
CA PRO A 1111 18.06 -46.69 2.71
C PRO A 1111 17.36 -45.34 2.50
N THR A 1112 16.05 -45.38 2.26
CA THR A 1112 15.19 -44.22 2.04
C THR A 1112 14.44 -43.90 3.35
N ARG A 1113 14.62 -42.69 3.89
CA ARG A 1113 13.86 -42.21 5.05
C ARG A 1113 12.96 -41.05 4.64
N GLU A 1114 11.69 -41.13 5.06
CA GLU A 1114 10.69 -40.10 4.84
C GLU A 1114 10.92 -38.87 5.73
N ILE A 1115 11.54 -39.05 6.91
CA ILE A 1115 12.05 -37.98 7.79
C ILE A 1115 13.55 -38.14 7.97
N THR A 1116 14.32 -37.07 7.80
CA THR A 1116 15.79 -37.12 7.87
C THR A 1116 16.41 -35.81 8.34
N LEU A 1117 17.66 -35.88 8.82
CA LEU A 1117 18.51 -34.71 9.07
C LEU A 1117 19.31 -34.30 7.83
N ALA A 1118 19.30 -35.11 6.77
CA ALA A 1118 19.91 -34.75 5.51
C ALA A 1118 19.28 -33.45 4.98
N ALA A 1119 20.12 -32.55 4.49
CA ALA A 1119 19.74 -31.23 3.97
C ALA A 1119 19.05 -30.27 4.97
N SER A 1120 18.85 -30.66 6.23
CA SER A 1120 18.05 -29.89 7.18
C SER A 1120 18.73 -28.62 7.67
N GLU A 1121 17.92 -27.65 8.12
CA GLU A 1121 18.42 -26.46 8.80
C GLU A 1121 19.23 -26.82 10.05
N TYR A 1122 18.84 -27.88 10.77
CA TYR A 1122 19.62 -28.36 11.90
C TYR A 1122 21.03 -28.78 11.48
N LEU A 1123 21.16 -29.57 10.41
CA LEU A 1123 22.47 -30.02 9.94
C LEU A 1123 23.33 -28.86 9.45
N ALA A 1124 22.73 -27.92 8.71
CA ALA A 1124 23.42 -26.74 8.19
C ALA A 1124 23.85 -25.79 9.31
N ALA A 1125 22.92 -25.38 10.19
CA ALA A 1125 23.17 -24.34 11.19
C ALA A 1125 23.96 -24.83 12.40
N ILE A 1126 23.81 -26.10 12.82
CA ILE A 1126 24.46 -26.62 14.03
C ILE A 1126 25.78 -27.31 13.71
N HIS A 1127 25.85 -28.03 12.58
CA HIS A 1127 27.05 -28.80 12.21
C HIS A 1127 27.84 -28.18 11.06
N GLY A 1128 27.31 -27.16 10.37
CA GLY A 1128 27.98 -26.55 9.21
C GLY A 1128 28.04 -27.48 8.00
N VAL A 1129 27.12 -28.46 7.91
CA VAL A 1129 27.14 -29.50 6.87
C VAL A 1129 25.90 -29.38 5.98
N VAL A 1130 26.11 -29.42 4.66
CA VAL A 1130 25.03 -29.54 3.67
C VAL A 1130 25.27 -30.83 2.90
N ALA A 1131 24.59 -31.90 3.30
CA ALA A 1131 24.78 -33.23 2.74
C ALA A 1131 23.57 -34.15 2.96
N GLY A 1132 23.66 -35.36 2.39
CA GLY A 1132 22.66 -36.41 2.44
C GLY A 1132 21.63 -36.33 1.31
N ILE A 1133 20.79 -37.36 1.22
CA ILE A 1133 19.65 -37.40 0.31
C ILE A 1133 18.47 -36.70 1.02
N PRO A 1134 17.86 -35.66 0.43
CA PRO A 1134 16.67 -35.01 0.99
C PRO A 1134 15.51 -36.00 1.22
N PRO A 1135 14.52 -35.64 2.06
CA PRO A 1135 13.32 -36.44 2.26
C PRO A 1135 12.62 -36.79 0.94
N LEU A 1136 12.16 -38.04 0.81
CA LEU A 1136 11.35 -38.45 -0.34
C LEU A 1136 9.88 -38.05 -0.14
N ILE A 1137 9.20 -37.69 -1.22
CA ILE A 1137 7.80 -37.29 -1.18
C ILE A 1137 6.87 -38.47 -1.47
N ASP A 1138 6.03 -38.81 -0.49
CA ASP A 1138 4.88 -39.68 -0.68
C ASP A 1138 3.64 -38.84 -1.04
N PHE A 1139 3.32 -38.78 -2.34
CA PHE A 1139 2.18 -38.03 -2.85
C PHE A 1139 0.83 -38.55 -2.34
N GLU A 1140 0.70 -39.86 -2.08
CA GLU A 1140 -0.55 -40.41 -1.56
C GLU A 1140 -0.79 -39.92 -0.12
N LEU A 1141 0.24 -40.01 0.70
CA LEU A 1141 0.18 -39.53 2.08
C LEU A 1141 -0.04 -38.01 2.14
N GLU A 1142 0.69 -37.22 1.35
CA GLU A 1142 0.51 -35.77 1.24
C GLU A 1142 -0.96 -35.42 0.94
N ARG A 1143 -1.54 -36.00 -0.11
CA ARG A 1143 -2.95 -35.74 -0.48
C ARG A 1143 -3.92 -36.06 0.66
N ARG A 1144 -3.74 -37.20 1.33
CA ARG A 1144 -4.62 -37.64 2.42
C ARG A 1144 -4.50 -36.73 3.64
N VAL A 1145 -3.28 -36.37 4.05
CA VAL A 1145 -3.01 -35.49 5.19
C VAL A 1145 -3.56 -34.08 4.94
N GLN A 1146 -3.28 -33.52 3.77
CA GLN A 1146 -3.77 -32.21 3.37
C GLN A 1146 -5.31 -32.19 3.32
N ALA A 1147 -5.95 -33.20 2.72
CA ALA A 1147 -7.40 -33.31 2.69
C ALA A 1147 -8.03 -33.45 4.08
N ALA A 1148 -7.42 -34.25 4.97
CA ALA A 1148 -7.88 -34.40 6.35
C ALA A 1148 -7.78 -33.09 7.14
N CYS A 1149 -6.70 -32.34 6.97
CA CYS A 1149 -6.52 -31.02 7.58
C CYS A 1149 -7.61 -30.03 7.12
N ARG A 1150 -7.81 -29.87 5.80
CA ARG A 1150 -8.84 -28.97 5.24
C ARG A 1150 -10.24 -29.30 5.75
N GLU A 1151 -10.59 -30.59 5.80
CA GLU A 1151 -11.90 -31.00 6.31
C GLU A 1151 -12.05 -30.75 7.81
N GLY A 1152 -11.01 -30.99 8.60
CA GLY A 1152 -11.00 -30.68 10.04
C GLY A 1152 -11.25 -29.19 10.33
N ILE A 1153 -10.65 -28.31 9.51
CA ILE A 1153 -10.86 -26.85 9.58
C ILE A 1153 -12.30 -26.51 9.14
N ARG A 1154 -12.76 -27.06 8.03
CA ARG A 1154 -14.10 -26.81 7.47
C ARG A 1154 -15.22 -27.18 8.45
N GLN A 1155 -15.09 -28.33 9.12
CA GLN A 1155 -16.03 -28.80 10.15
C GLN A 1155 -15.89 -28.03 11.48
N GLY A 1156 -14.84 -27.24 11.65
CA GLY A 1156 -14.55 -26.51 12.89
C GLY A 1156 -14.09 -27.41 14.05
N TRP A 1157 -13.50 -28.56 13.73
CA TRP A 1157 -12.85 -29.43 14.72
C TRP A 1157 -11.44 -28.92 15.05
N VAL A 1158 -10.71 -28.52 14.01
CA VAL A 1158 -9.37 -27.94 14.10
C VAL A 1158 -9.46 -26.44 14.39
N ARG A 1159 -8.68 -25.95 15.36
CA ARG A 1159 -8.60 -24.54 15.78
C ARG A 1159 -7.38 -23.83 15.24
N SER A 1160 -6.28 -24.54 15.10
CA SER A 1160 -5.05 -24.08 14.45
C SER A 1160 -4.40 -25.24 13.73
N ALA A 1161 -3.70 -24.95 12.66
CA ALA A 1161 -2.91 -25.90 11.88
C ALA A 1161 -1.63 -25.22 11.43
N HIS A 1162 -0.54 -25.96 11.43
CA HIS A 1162 0.78 -25.49 11.01
C HIS A 1162 1.55 -26.67 10.44
N ASP A 1163 2.24 -26.46 9.34
CA ASP A 1163 3.03 -27.48 8.68
C ASP A 1163 4.35 -27.74 9.46
N CYS A 1164 5.11 -28.79 9.09
CA CYS A 1164 6.41 -29.10 9.71
C CYS A 1164 7.52 -29.07 8.66
N ALA A 1165 7.94 -27.87 8.27
CA ALA A 1165 8.99 -27.60 7.30
C ALA A 1165 10.38 -27.46 7.96
N GLU A 1166 11.04 -26.30 7.79
CA GLU A 1166 12.43 -26.05 8.22
C GLU A 1166 12.62 -26.22 9.72
N GLY A 1167 13.66 -26.98 10.10
CA GLY A 1167 13.98 -27.30 11.48
C GLY A 1167 13.01 -28.27 12.15
N GLY A 1168 12.00 -28.77 11.42
CA GLY A 1168 11.16 -29.90 11.79
C GLY A 1168 10.15 -29.61 12.91
N LEU A 1169 9.71 -30.69 13.57
CA LEU A 1169 8.57 -30.69 14.49
C LEU A 1169 8.69 -29.65 15.61
N VAL A 1170 9.85 -29.54 16.25
CA VAL A 1170 10.02 -28.66 17.41
C VAL A 1170 10.00 -27.19 17.01
N ILE A 1171 10.47 -26.85 15.81
CA ILE A 1171 10.35 -25.48 15.28
C ILE A 1171 8.90 -25.13 15.03
N ALA A 1172 8.14 -25.99 14.33
CA ALA A 1172 6.70 -25.78 14.13
C ALA A 1172 5.94 -25.61 15.46
N LEU A 1173 6.22 -26.46 16.46
CA LEU A 1173 5.65 -26.33 17.81
C LEU A 1173 6.03 -24.99 18.45
N SER A 1174 7.26 -24.51 18.24
CA SER A 1174 7.75 -23.23 18.77
C SER A 1174 7.08 -22.05 18.08
N GLU A 1175 6.92 -22.07 16.76
CA GLU A 1175 6.27 -21.03 15.98
C GLU A 1175 4.78 -20.88 16.35
N ALA A 1176 4.10 -22.01 16.55
CA ALA A 1176 2.72 -22.01 17.04
C ALA A 1176 2.63 -21.46 18.49
N CYS A 1177 3.60 -21.77 19.36
CA CYS A 1177 3.72 -21.16 20.68
C CYS A 1177 3.99 -19.64 20.62
N ILE A 1178 4.88 -19.19 19.74
CA ILE A 1178 5.24 -17.77 19.54
C ILE A 1178 4.02 -16.98 19.08
N GLY A 1179 3.32 -17.49 18.05
CA GLY A 1179 2.14 -16.84 17.49
C GLY A 1179 1.00 -16.74 18.52
N GLY A 1180 0.77 -17.81 19.28
CA GLY A 1180 -0.30 -17.88 20.29
C GLY A 1180 0.03 -17.22 21.63
N LYS A 1181 1.32 -17.02 21.93
CA LYS A 1181 1.83 -16.69 23.27
C LYS A 1181 1.31 -17.67 24.33
N LEU A 1182 1.30 -18.95 23.99
CA LEU A 1182 0.87 -20.06 24.84
C LEU A 1182 1.96 -21.13 24.84
N GLY A 1183 2.16 -21.78 26.00
CA GLY A 1183 3.04 -22.95 26.08
C GLY A 1183 2.43 -24.21 25.46
N ALA A 1184 3.17 -25.31 25.49
CA ALA A 1184 2.69 -26.62 25.09
C ALA A 1184 3.48 -27.72 25.81
N GLU A 1185 2.83 -28.83 26.14
CA GLU A 1185 3.49 -30.04 26.64
C GLU A 1185 3.29 -31.17 25.64
N ILE A 1186 4.41 -31.72 25.14
CA ILE A 1186 4.48 -32.66 24.03
C ILE A 1186 5.18 -33.94 24.50
N ASN A 1187 4.52 -35.07 24.35
CA ASN A 1187 5.06 -36.40 24.60
C ASN A 1187 5.39 -37.09 23.28
N LEU A 1188 6.66 -37.44 23.08
CA LEU A 1188 7.12 -38.08 21.83
C LEU A 1188 6.67 -39.53 21.66
N GLY A 1189 6.18 -40.19 22.72
CA GLY A 1189 5.80 -41.59 22.70
C GLY A 1189 7.00 -42.56 22.64
N VAL A 1190 8.22 -42.08 22.84
CA VAL A 1190 9.47 -42.86 22.89
C VAL A 1190 10.04 -42.87 24.30
N SER A 1191 10.47 -44.02 24.81
CA SER A 1191 11.07 -44.13 26.14
C SER A 1191 12.51 -43.60 26.15
N SER A 1192 12.95 -43.01 27.27
CA SER A 1192 14.33 -42.56 27.43
C SER A 1192 15.39 -43.68 27.30
N SER A 1193 14.97 -44.95 27.45
CA SER A 1193 15.83 -46.12 27.26
C SER A 1193 15.86 -46.66 25.82
N ASP A 1194 15.01 -46.16 24.93
CA ASP A 1194 14.97 -46.61 23.54
C ASP A 1194 16.19 -46.11 22.78
N SER A 1195 16.73 -46.96 21.90
CA SER A 1195 17.87 -46.59 21.05
C SER A 1195 17.38 -45.82 19.83
N VAL A 1196 17.22 -44.50 19.99
CA VAL A 1196 16.78 -43.57 18.94
C VAL A 1196 17.74 -42.38 18.78
N ARG A 1197 17.67 -41.72 17.62
CA ARG A 1197 18.34 -40.43 17.37
C ARG A 1197 17.42 -39.28 17.76
N TRP A 1198 17.64 -38.71 18.94
CA TRP A 1198 16.81 -37.63 19.49
C TRP A 1198 16.80 -36.37 18.62
N ASP A 1199 17.95 -35.98 18.08
CA ASP A 1199 18.08 -34.88 17.12
C ASP A 1199 17.21 -35.08 15.87
N CYS A 1200 17.15 -36.30 15.32
CA CYS A 1200 16.28 -36.60 14.17
C CYS A 1200 14.79 -36.52 14.53
N LEU A 1201 14.39 -36.99 15.71
CA LEU A 1201 12.99 -36.88 16.17
C LEU A 1201 12.56 -35.44 16.40
N LEU A 1202 13.47 -34.59 16.91
CA LEU A 1202 13.19 -33.20 17.25
C LEU A 1202 13.26 -32.27 16.03
N PHE A 1203 14.30 -32.42 15.20
CA PHE A 1203 14.67 -31.48 14.14
C PHE A 1203 14.77 -32.12 12.75
N GLY A 1204 14.40 -33.39 12.61
CA GLY A 1204 14.30 -34.04 11.30
C GLY A 1204 13.19 -33.40 10.47
N GLU A 1205 13.49 -33.17 9.20
CA GLU A 1205 12.60 -32.57 8.24
C GLU A 1205 12.06 -33.62 7.26
N GLY A 1206 10.91 -33.34 6.67
CA GLY A 1206 10.24 -34.24 5.72
C GLY A 1206 8.76 -33.88 5.53
N GLY A 1207 8.21 -34.36 4.43
CA GLY A 1207 6.85 -34.02 4.00
C GLY A 1207 5.74 -34.68 4.81
N ALA A 1208 4.50 -34.36 4.43
CA ALA A 1208 3.26 -34.90 4.97
C ALA A 1208 3.18 -34.87 6.51
N ARG A 1209 3.55 -33.75 7.13
CA ARG A 1209 3.40 -33.50 8.56
C ARG A 1209 2.76 -32.16 8.82
N ILE A 1210 1.64 -32.18 9.56
CA ILE A 1210 0.91 -30.99 10.00
C ILE A 1210 0.59 -31.16 11.48
N ILE A 1211 0.93 -30.18 12.31
CA ILE A 1211 0.47 -30.12 13.70
C ILE A 1211 -0.86 -29.36 13.75
N VAL A 1212 -1.83 -29.90 14.50
CA VAL A 1212 -3.14 -29.27 14.68
C VAL A 1212 -3.54 -29.21 16.14
N SER A 1213 -4.21 -28.13 16.54
CA SER A 1213 -4.89 -28.04 17.83
C SER A 1213 -6.39 -28.30 17.68
N VAL A 1214 -6.96 -29.09 18.58
CA VAL A 1214 -8.36 -29.53 18.56
C VAL A 1214 -8.95 -29.38 19.94
N ALA A 1215 -10.15 -28.82 20.02
CA ALA A 1215 -10.88 -28.68 21.28
C ALA A 1215 -11.15 -30.05 21.91
N GLN A 1216 -11.03 -30.15 23.23
CA GLN A 1216 -11.21 -31.42 23.94
C GLN A 1216 -12.60 -32.04 23.73
N ASP A 1217 -13.64 -31.22 23.55
CA ASP A 1217 -15.01 -31.67 23.29
C ASP A 1217 -15.25 -32.14 21.84
N ARG A 1218 -14.26 -31.94 20.95
CA ARG A 1218 -14.29 -32.39 19.55
C ARG A 1218 -13.37 -33.58 19.28
N SER A 1219 -12.58 -34.02 20.26
CA SER A 1219 -11.54 -35.04 20.05
C SER A 1219 -12.09 -36.38 19.59
N GLU A 1220 -13.21 -36.86 20.14
CA GLU A 1220 -13.77 -38.17 19.77
C GLU A 1220 -14.22 -38.22 18.29
N ILE A 1221 -14.84 -37.14 17.82
CA ILE A 1221 -15.28 -37.02 16.41
C ILE A 1221 -14.05 -36.91 15.51
N TRP A 1222 -13.08 -36.09 15.90
CA TRP A 1222 -11.83 -35.91 15.16
C TRP A 1222 -11.04 -37.21 15.02
N GLU A 1223 -10.80 -37.92 16.11
CA GLU A 1223 -10.06 -39.20 16.11
C GLU A 1223 -10.79 -40.28 15.30
N SER A 1224 -12.13 -40.28 15.32
CA SER A 1224 -12.92 -41.21 14.50
C SER A 1224 -12.73 -40.93 13.02
N TYR A 1225 -12.75 -39.66 12.61
CA TYR A 1225 -12.48 -39.23 11.24
C TYR A 1225 -11.04 -39.57 10.81
N LEU A 1226 -10.05 -39.29 11.66
CA LEU A 1226 -8.64 -39.60 11.37
C LEU A 1226 -8.39 -41.11 11.21
N LYS A 1227 -9.04 -41.97 12.01
CA LYS A 1227 -8.95 -43.43 11.84
C LYS A 1227 -9.44 -43.89 10.48
N GLU A 1228 -10.49 -43.26 9.96
CA GLU A 1228 -11.04 -43.58 8.64
C GLU A 1228 -10.15 -43.06 7.51
N GLN A 1229 -9.69 -41.81 7.59
CA GLN A 1229 -8.98 -41.15 6.48
C GLN A 1229 -7.47 -41.38 6.47
N LEU A 1230 -6.83 -41.46 7.64
CA LEU A 1230 -5.37 -41.57 7.80
C LEU A 1230 -4.91 -42.90 8.40
N SER A 1231 -5.83 -43.73 8.91
CA SER A 1231 -5.50 -45.02 9.55
C SER A 1231 -4.52 -44.86 10.71
N GLU A 1232 -3.26 -45.30 10.57
CA GLU A 1232 -2.20 -45.17 11.59
C GLU A 1232 -1.30 -43.92 11.38
N ASN A 1233 -1.53 -43.15 10.31
CA ASN A 1233 -0.72 -41.97 9.95
C ASN A 1233 -1.23 -40.70 10.66
N TRP A 1234 -1.33 -40.76 11.99
CA TRP A 1234 -1.57 -39.63 12.87
C TRP A 1234 -1.24 -40.01 14.32
N GLN A 1235 -0.93 -39.03 15.16
CA GLN A 1235 -0.61 -39.23 16.57
C GLN A 1235 -1.12 -38.08 17.42
N LYS A 1236 -1.75 -38.37 18.56
CA LYS A 1236 -1.95 -37.37 19.61
C LYS A 1236 -0.64 -37.18 20.36
N ILE A 1237 -0.08 -35.98 20.29
CA ILE A 1237 1.28 -35.71 20.80
C ILE A 1237 1.28 -34.84 22.05
N GLY A 1238 0.20 -34.15 22.40
CA GLY A 1238 0.24 -33.29 23.59
C GLY A 1238 -0.98 -32.42 23.83
N GLN A 1239 -0.76 -31.33 24.57
CA GLN A 1239 -1.78 -30.35 24.92
C GLN A 1239 -1.19 -28.93 24.97
N VAL A 1240 -2.00 -27.94 24.58
CA VAL A 1240 -1.66 -26.52 24.69
C VAL A 1240 -1.70 -26.09 26.15
N GLY A 1241 -0.63 -25.42 26.60
CA GLY A 1241 -0.48 -24.88 27.95
C GLY A 1241 -0.94 -23.43 28.09
N ASN A 1242 -0.76 -22.87 29.30
CA ASN A 1242 -1.09 -21.47 29.60
C ASN A 1242 -0.01 -20.48 29.09
N PRO A 1243 -0.27 -19.16 29.08
CA PRO A 1243 0.72 -18.15 28.68
C PRO A 1243 1.98 -18.10 29.55
N ASP A 1244 1.85 -18.35 30.86
CA ASP A 1244 2.97 -18.43 31.81
C ASP A 1244 3.72 -19.78 31.74
N ALA A 1245 3.32 -20.66 30.81
CA ALA A 1245 3.88 -22.00 30.69
C ALA A 1245 5.12 -22.02 29.77
N HIS A 1246 5.74 -23.20 29.70
CA HIS A 1246 6.90 -23.49 28.90
C HIS A 1246 6.49 -24.25 27.63
N LEU A 1247 7.36 -24.29 26.62
CA LEU A 1247 7.34 -25.37 25.64
C LEU A 1247 8.14 -26.54 26.24
N ARG A 1248 7.44 -27.63 26.54
CA ARG A 1248 7.99 -28.86 27.11
C ARG A 1248 7.88 -30.00 26.14
N VAL A 1249 9.01 -30.61 25.81
CA VAL A 1249 9.06 -31.85 25.03
C VAL A 1249 9.64 -32.93 25.92
N ILE A 1250 8.86 -33.99 26.15
CA ILE A 1250 9.17 -35.07 27.09
C ILE A 1250 9.12 -36.45 26.40
N THR A 1251 9.84 -37.39 26.99
CA THR A 1251 9.77 -38.82 26.64
C THR A 1251 8.50 -39.48 27.17
N ALA A 1252 8.23 -40.72 26.76
CA ALA A 1252 7.10 -41.52 27.25
C ALA A 1252 7.16 -41.82 28.76
N ASP A 1253 8.35 -41.76 29.36
CA ASP A 1253 8.62 -41.91 30.79
C ASP A 1253 8.84 -40.55 31.50
N ASP A 1254 8.27 -39.48 30.96
CA ASP A 1254 8.23 -38.12 31.53
C ASP A 1254 9.60 -37.46 31.76
N ARG A 1255 10.63 -37.84 31.00
CA ARG A 1255 11.93 -37.16 31.06
C ARG A 1255 11.96 -35.95 30.11
N PRO A 1256 12.40 -34.78 30.58
CA PRO A 1256 12.48 -33.59 29.74
C PRO A 1256 13.65 -33.68 28.75
N LEU A 1257 13.34 -33.39 27.49
CA LEU A 1257 14.33 -33.12 26.44
C LEU A 1257 14.46 -31.61 26.23
N ILE A 1258 13.31 -30.93 26.09
CA ILE A 1258 13.23 -29.48 25.94
C ILE A 1258 12.30 -28.93 27.02
N ASP A 1259 12.74 -27.86 27.67
CA ASP A 1259 11.94 -27.08 28.63
C ASP A 1259 12.40 -25.61 28.57
N VAL A 1260 11.70 -24.79 27.78
CA VAL A 1260 12.03 -23.38 27.52
C VAL A 1260 10.84 -22.46 27.77
N THR A 1261 11.09 -21.25 28.26
CA THR A 1261 10.02 -20.28 28.47
C THR A 1261 9.55 -19.70 27.13
N ILE A 1262 8.26 -19.41 27.00
CA ILE A 1262 7.73 -18.77 25.78
C ILE A 1262 8.32 -17.36 25.59
N THR A 1263 8.67 -16.67 26.67
CA THR A 1263 9.37 -15.38 26.62
C THR A 1263 10.73 -15.50 25.93
N ASP A 1264 11.55 -16.49 26.31
CA ASP A 1264 12.88 -16.69 25.70
C ASP A 1264 12.78 -17.06 24.22
N VAL A 1265 11.84 -17.96 23.89
CA VAL A 1265 11.55 -18.37 22.52
C VAL A 1265 11.11 -17.15 21.66
N CYS A 1266 10.23 -16.30 22.18
CA CYS A 1266 9.80 -15.07 21.50
C CYS A 1266 10.93 -14.07 21.31
N ASP A 1267 11.77 -13.85 22.34
CA ASP A 1267 12.88 -12.89 22.28
C ASP A 1267 13.95 -13.32 21.26
N ARG A 1268 14.25 -14.62 21.19
CA ARG A 1268 15.18 -15.14 20.18
C ARG A 1268 14.62 -14.96 18.77
N SER A 1269 13.40 -15.42 18.52
CA SER A 1269 12.80 -15.40 17.18
C SER A 1269 12.49 -13.97 16.67
N PHE A 1270 11.88 -13.09 17.48
CA PHE A 1270 11.47 -11.78 16.98
C PHE A 1270 12.61 -10.81 16.68
N HIS A 1271 13.75 -10.96 17.37
CA HIS A 1271 14.85 -9.99 17.30
C HIS A 1271 16.08 -10.52 16.53
N ALA A 1272 16.03 -11.74 15.97
CA ALA A 1272 17.16 -12.34 15.26
C ALA A 1272 17.67 -11.49 14.09
N ILE A 1273 16.77 -10.97 13.26
CA ILE A 1273 17.10 -10.09 12.12
C ILE A 1273 17.51 -8.70 12.65
N GLU A 1274 16.73 -8.12 13.57
CA GLU A 1274 16.98 -6.78 14.13
C GLU A 1274 18.36 -6.66 14.78
N ARG A 1275 18.78 -7.67 15.55
CA ARG A 1275 20.10 -7.72 16.20
C ARG A 1275 21.25 -7.65 15.20
N ARG A 1276 21.08 -8.23 14.01
CA ARG A 1276 22.11 -8.25 12.96
C ARG A 1276 22.13 -6.98 12.13
N LEU A 1277 21.01 -6.25 12.04
CA LEU A 1277 20.92 -4.98 11.32
C LEU A 1277 21.34 -3.76 12.15
N SER A 1278 21.24 -3.84 13.47
CA SER A 1278 21.54 -2.75 14.40
C SER A 1278 23.04 -2.71 14.72
N ILE A 1279 23.79 -1.79 14.10
CA ILE A 1279 25.19 -1.47 14.48
C ILE A 1279 25.23 -0.09 15.14
#